data_AF-A0A819RBQ1-F1
#
_entry.id   AF-A0A819RBQ1-F1
#
_cell.length_a   1.000
_cell.length_b   1.000
_cell.length_c   1.000
_cell.angle_alpha   90.00
_cell.angle_beta   90.00
_cell.angle_gamma   90.00
#
_symmetry.space_group_name_H-M   'P 1'
#
loop_
_entity.id
_entity.type
_entity.pdbx_description
1 polymer ?
#
loop_
_entity_poly.entity_id
_entity_poly.type
_entity_poly.pdbx_seq_one_letter_code
_entity_poly.pdbx_strand_id
1 'polypeptide(L)'
;MFPQKKRIVTTTGQKAQRLIVSGRTEAIASSAQQRIYMHENLSFSTSDFSVYNYVIPLIIKRGSVPIEQIRLSLVSVIQQHTVLRTAIRINPIRNQIEQNIQLLTDDIYSFQHSRDVSTSEQLDHLLTNESIGKYFDVENGKVLRCHVVQRSADGHDDLLHEGDLIIFVIHHIAFDLSSYKPFLKAFERACWVNEYQQSVLTVPQYIDFALYEHALLADTKAESKMNRSRLFWANLLHGYDWNRTRNLVFDEGRTDRLHSGRGYSTAFTINQDVIDSMMLFASINNVTMFSLSLACYYAFLFKLINHNDDLCVVSSAANRSVEEIQDMIGMFVNLVLYRVKTEPNNTFEHLVKQVQKLSKEVLAHNSLSYQQIIESQDKRENNSLPSAFFQYEPLKLAVAQKNSIELTLSEGSVISGYYDRDLNHQSGISLFDISLTIIHDHQTPSTECFLNCSADIFKHQDDVDQLSERFQHILTQLFLFPMPHESIHKLTILLPNEQISLSESSDTKLFSSDPSTCTILKSSTINQQMSMTSASIFWLDALHNCQLDQPLSLPFDRYRLANEHRTGLGTSISFDFGQDLSHDFLTYASSNNISLEHLTFAIYFIFLFKLTNGQTDLCLALNINNNRYRDELKSIIGLFENVIPLRCLLDPHWRFLQLLEHAQEITTNSMKYSYFPLQRILNQHPHISKHAFLDTSLEFISYSNNNAVMIGDSQLVPASSSFNMNEDEILSASDFSLSIHHDLNINQLSCTINASVDLLNRETMEKISQRFHSMLHQLSASIIGNQINKPIYELSLTLLDEQYLMQSMNNTQISFSSPLTCIHHEFVYQVMKHPQKLAVELDEQSLTYCELLYYVQVLSLTLLNEYHVLPGEIVCQCVERSLSMVIGIMGIEMAGGVYCPLSPRDPQHRLQALTQQTQSRLVLVHYLTKTKFNHNIVSSNIDSILPVYNMERNIDIDQLSNITVTLDDLAYIIFTSGSTGVPKAVQVRHKNFTEFMYSLIYGDVVNKNDTILQIARCSFDVHVQDILGTFMIGSSLIMLHPRGIMDFDYLASVFKDKNITSITTVPTIIHNFFTYLQQQNHHNVAQYLRSVCSGGEACSLKLINLMSNTVTDSCRLWNMYGPAETTIDCTFHLFHNTMETERFPIGRPLSNYQNLVLDQFLESVFTDQEGELFVGGAGVFAGYLGRNDLTAKALVEIDGQLFYRTGDLVTMDKYGLIHYQGRKDHQIKLHGQRIELGEIERCLLNITSISACVVMKWNDDYLV
;
A
#
# COMPACT_ATOMS: atom_id res chain seq x y z
N MET A 1 -70.31 -8.76 -9.66
CA MET A 1 -70.89 -9.00 -11.00
C MET A 1 -69.75 -9.21 -11.99
N PHE A 2 -69.62 -10.42 -12.54
CA PHE A 2 -68.79 -10.68 -13.71
C PHE A 2 -69.51 -10.24 -14.98
N PRO A 3 -68.77 -9.87 -16.04
CA PRO A 3 -68.86 -10.62 -17.29
C PRO A 3 -67.44 -10.97 -17.78
N GLN A 4 -67.10 -12.26 -17.79
CA GLN A 4 -67.12 -13.16 -18.96
C GLN A 4 -66.13 -12.84 -20.10
N LYS A 5 -65.07 -13.66 -20.09
CA LYS A 5 -64.20 -14.13 -21.19
C LYS A 5 -64.70 -13.87 -22.61
N LYS A 6 -63.84 -13.26 -23.43
CA LYS A 6 -63.59 -13.75 -24.80
C LYS A 6 -62.20 -14.40 -24.85
N ARG A 7 -62.24 -15.72 -24.96
CA ARG A 7 -61.15 -16.61 -25.29
C ARG A 7 -60.86 -16.43 -26.79
N ILE A 8 -59.63 -16.09 -27.16
CA ILE A 8 -59.12 -16.34 -28.51
C ILE A 8 -58.13 -17.49 -28.37
N VAL A 9 -58.54 -18.66 -28.84
CA VAL A 9 -57.63 -19.77 -29.16
C VAL A 9 -57.56 -19.82 -30.67
N THR A 10 -56.39 -19.51 -31.22
CA THR A 10 -55.91 -19.87 -32.57
C THR A 10 -54.39 -19.84 -32.49
N THR A 11 -53.76 -21.00 -32.32
CA THR A 11 -52.99 -21.72 -33.37
C THR A 11 -51.74 -20.98 -33.84
N THR A 12 -50.59 -21.54 -33.46
CA THR A 12 -49.30 -21.52 -34.18
C THR A 12 -48.94 -20.23 -34.93
N GLY A 13 -48.20 -19.36 -34.25
CA GLY A 13 -47.57 -18.17 -34.84
C GLY A 13 -47.45 -17.06 -33.81
N GLN A 14 -46.24 -16.80 -33.33
CA GLN A 14 -45.92 -15.64 -32.48
C GLN A 14 -46.34 -14.34 -33.20
N LYS A 15 -47.48 -13.74 -32.82
CA LYS A 15 -47.73 -12.31 -33.07
C LYS A 15 -47.22 -11.53 -31.87
N ALA A 16 -46.17 -10.74 -32.08
CA ALA A 16 -45.59 -9.84 -31.09
C ALA A 16 -46.66 -8.89 -30.53
N GLN A 17 -46.62 -8.59 -29.22
CA GLN A 17 -47.39 -7.48 -28.65
C GLN A 17 -46.92 -6.18 -29.34
N ARG A 18 -47.86 -5.42 -29.90
CA ARG A 18 -47.56 -4.16 -30.60
C ARG A 18 -47.41 -3.02 -29.59
N LEU A 19 -46.52 -2.07 -29.83
CA LEU A 19 -46.41 -0.84 -29.04
C LEU A 19 -47.67 0.02 -29.23
N ILE A 20 -48.33 0.44 -28.14
CA ILE A 20 -49.61 1.19 -28.17
C ILE A 20 -49.45 2.50 -27.39
N VAL A 21 -50.07 3.57 -27.88
CA VAL A 21 -50.14 4.88 -27.19
C VAL A 21 -50.90 4.73 -25.87
N SER A 22 -50.26 4.97 -24.73
CA SER A 22 -50.87 4.82 -23.40
C SER A 22 -51.59 6.07 -22.91
N GLY A 23 -51.19 7.25 -23.41
CA GLY A 23 -51.68 8.56 -22.94
C GLY A 23 -51.21 8.92 -21.52
N ARG A 24 -50.26 8.19 -20.93
CA ARG A 24 -49.73 8.48 -19.59
C ARG A 24 -48.70 9.61 -19.62
N THR A 25 -48.66 10.37 -18.54
CA THR A 25 -47.64 11.39 -18.27
C THR A 25 -46.60 10.94 -17.24
N GLU A 26 -46.85 9.83 -16.54
CA GLU A 26 -45.95 9.24 -15.55
C GLU A 26 -45.96 7.72 -15.64
N ALA A 27 -44.77 7.11 -15.55
CA ALA A 27 -44.57 5.67 -15.60
C ALA A 27 -43.24 5.30 -14.92
N ILE A 28 -43.01 4.00 -14.73
CA ILE A 28 -41.68 3.49 -14.38
C ILE A 28 -40.68 3.84 -15.50
N ALA A 29 -39.45 4.21 -15.12
CA ALA A 29 -38.39 4.49 -16.09
C ALA A 29 -37.98 3.21 -16.83
N SER A 30 -37.52 3.34 -18.08
CA SER A 30 -36.95 2.20 -18.82
C SER A 30 -35.68 1.68 -18.14
N SER A 31 -35.32 0.42 -18.37
CA SER A 31 -34.16 -0.21 -17.74
C SER A 31 -32.85 0.55 -18.03
N ALA A 32 -32.71 1.13 -19.22
CA ALA A 32 -31.55 1.95 -19.60
C ALA A 32 -31.49 3.28 -18.83
N GLN A 33 -32.64 3.93 -18.61
CA GLN A 33 -32.74 5.17 -17.83
C GLN A 33 -32.47 4.93 -16.34
N GLN A 34 -32.96 3.82 -15.79
CA GLN A 34 -32.71 3.44 -14.39
C GLN A 34 -31.21 3.28 -14.13
N ARG A 35 -30.48 2.62 -15.04
CA ARG A 35 -29.03 2.44 -14.95
C ARG A 35 -28.27 3.77 -14.94
N ILE A 36 -28.55 4.67 -15.90
CA ILE A 36 -27.87 5.98 -15.98
C ILE A 36 -28.12 6.79 -14.70
N TYR A 37 -29.38 6.86 -14.27
CA TYR A 37 -29.76 7.64 -13.10
C TYR A 37 -29.16 7.10 -11.78
N MET A 38 -29.07 5.76 -11.62
CA MET A 38 -28.37 5.17 -10.47
C MET A 38 -26.86 5.46 -10.48
N HIS A 39 -26.23 5.41 -11.65
CA HIS A 39 -24.81 5.69 -11.79
C HIS A 39 -24.48 7.14 -11.40
N GLU A 40 -25.30 8.10 -11.82
CA GLU A 40 -25.14 9.51 -11.44
C GLU A 40 -25.35 9.70 -9.93
N ASN A 41 -26.43 9.13 -9.35
CA ASN A 41 -26.75 9.30 -7.93
C ASN A 41 -25.71 8.72 -6.95
N LEU A 42 -24.96 7.67 -7.33
CA LEU A 42 -23.88 7.10 -6.51
C LEU A 42 -22.62 7.98 -6.48
N SER A 43 -22.43 8.86 -7.47
CA SER A 43 -21.27 9.75 -7.58
C SER A 43 -21.39 11.05 -6.78
N PHE A 44 -22.60 11.42 -6.29
CA PHE A 44 -22.83 12.67 -5.55
C PHE A 44 -22.31 12.67 -4.10
N SER A 45 -21.74 11.56 -3.59
CA SER A 45 -21.21 11.47 -2.21
C SER A 45 -19.73 11.83 -2.06
N THR A 46 -19.02 12.14 -3.15
CA THR A 46 -17.60 12.53 -3.16
C THR A 46 -17.45 14.00 -3.57
N SER A 47 -16.60 14.76 -2.87
CA SER A 47 -16.47 16.23 -2.97
C SER A 47 -15.88 16.77 -4.28
N ASP A 48 -15.53 15.92 -5.24
CA ASP A 48 -15.01 16.31 -6.56
C ASP A 48 -16.12 16.29 -7.62
N PHE A 49 -16.83 17.41 -7.70
CA PHE A 49 -18.04 17.62 -8.50
C PHE A 49 -17.78 17.84 -10.00
N SER A 50 -16.99 17.02 -10.71
CA SER A 50 -16.79 17.25 -12.17
C SER A 50 -16.75 16.04 -13.11
N VAL A 51 -16.74 14.79 -12.63
CA VAL A 51 -16.20 13.68 -13.46
C VAL A 51 -17.24 12.88 -14.28
N TYR A 52 -18.55 12.99 -14.00
CA TYR A 52 -19.59 12.20 -14.70
C TYR A 52 -20.66 13.08 -15.33
N ASN A 53 -20.49 13.48 -16.60
CA ASN A 53 -21.52 14.18 -17.37
C ASN A 53 -21.88 13.38 -18.63
N TYR A 54 -23.01 12.68 -18.61
CA TYR A 54 -23.45 11.81 -19.70
C TYR A 54 -24.15 12.61 -20.82
N VAL A 55 -23.39 13.20 -21.75
CA VAL A 55 -23.93 14.15 -22.75
C VAL A 55 -23.57 13.80 -24.21
N ILE A 56 -24.43 14.22 -25.14
CA ILE A 56 -24.23 14.13 -26.60
C ILE A 56 -24.26 15.55 -27.17
N PRO A 57 -23.12 16.10 -27.63
CA PRO A 57 -23.07 17.33 -28.39
C PRO A 57 -23.41 17.08 -29.88
N LEU A 58 -24.18 17.97 -30.50
CA LEU A 58 -24.48 17.98 -31.93
C LEU A 58 -24.18 19.38 -32.47
N ILE A 59 -23.24 19.49 -33.42
CA ILE A 59 -22.82 20.77 -33.97
C ILE A 59 -23.36 20.91 -35.39
N ILE A 60 -23.96 22.07 -35.70
CA ILE A 60 -24.63 22.30 -36.98
C ILE A 60 -24.29 23.69 -37.49
N LYS A 61 -23.89 23.81 -38.76
CA LYS A 61 -23.78 25.10 -39.44
C LYS A 61 -25.18 25.71 -39.59
N ARG A 62 -25.34 26.93 -39.10
CA ARG A 62 -26.63 27.65 -39.01
C ARG A 62 -27.24 27.98 -40.37
N GLY A 63 -26.40 28.29 -41.35
CA GLY A 63 -26.84 28.86 -42.63
C GLY A 63 -27.54 30.21 -42.44
N SER A 64 -28.56 30.50 -43.25
CA SER A 64 -29.31 31.77 -43.26
C SER A 64 -30.48 31.82 -42.26
N VAL A 65 -30.69 30.77 -41.47
CA VAL A 65 -31.85 30.68 -40.56
C VAL A 65 -31.75 31.73 -39.44
N PRO A 66 -32.80 32.54 -39.20
CA PRO A 66 -32.81 33.50 -38.09
C PRO A 66 -32.74 32.83 -36.72
N ILE A 67 -32.07 33.46 -35.75
CA ILE A 67 -31.87 32.91 -34.39
C ILE A 67 -33.20 32.64 -33.67
N GLU A 68 -34.19 33.53 -33.82
CA GLU A 68 -35.52 33.29 -33.23
C GLU A 68 -36.23 32.08 -33.87
N GLN A 69 -36.02 31.83 -35.17
CA GLN A 69 -36.58 30.65 -35.83
C GLN A 69 -35.99 29.36 -35.25
N ILE A 70 -34.69 29.36 -34.93
CA ILE A 70 -34.00 28.22 -34.29
C ILE A 70 -34.60 27.94 -32.91
N ARG A 71 -34.81 29.00 -32.11
CA ARG A 71 -35.41 28.87 -30.77
C ARG A 71 -36.84 28.33 -30.85
N LEU A 72 -37.69 28.86 -31.73
CA LEU A 72 -39.06 28.39 -31.92
C LEU A 72 -39.12 26.95 -32.44
N SER A 73 -38.21 26.58 -33.35
CA SER A 73 -38.11 25.23 -33.89
C SER A 73 -37.71 24.23 -32.80
N LEU A 74 -36.77 24.60 -31.93
CA LEU A 74 -36.37 23.78 -30.79
C LEU A 74 -37.54 23.53 -29.84
N VAL A 75 -38.31 24.57 -29.50
CA VAL A 75 -39.50 24.45 -28.63
C VAL A 75 -40.51 23.48 -29.25
N SER A 76 -40.74 23.57 -30.56
CA SER A 76 -41.64 22.65 -31.29
C SER A 76 -41.17 21.20 -31.21
N VAL A 77 -39.87 20.93 -31.35
CA VAL A 77 -39.28 19.58 -31.21
C VAL A 77 -39.46 19.04 -29.79
N ILE A 78 -39.17 19.84 -28.75
CA ILE A 78 -39.35 19.44 -27.34
C ILE A 78 -40.82 19.15 -27.03
N GLN A 79 -41.75 19.88 -27.65
CA GLN A 79 -43.17 19.64 -27.48
C GLN A 79 -43.60 18.30 -28.08
N GLN A 80 -43.15 17.99 -29.30
CA GLN A 80 -43.50 16.79 -30.07
C GLN A 80 -42.83 15.52 -29.53
N HIS A 81 -41.64 15.64 -28.94
CA HIS A 81 -40.86 14.53 -28.41
C HIS A 81 -40.73 14.65 -26.89
N THR A 82 -41.65 14.03 -26.16
CA THR A 82 -41.81 14.27 -24.71
C THR A 82 -40.59 13.85 -23.88
N VAL A 83 -39.77 12.94 -24.38
CA VAL A 83 -38.54 12.48 -23.71
C VAL A 83 -37.56 13.63 -23.43
N LEU A 84 -37.53 14.66 -24.27
CA LEU A 84 -36.67 15.84 -24.13
C LEU A 84 -37.12 16.80 -23.02
N ARG A 85 -38.23 16.50 -22.35
CA ARG A 85 -38.79 17.23 -21.20
C ARG A 85 -39.28 16.27 -20.11
N THR A 86 -38.69 15.08 -20.03
CA THR A 86 -39.06 14.05 -19.06
C THR A 86 -38.11 14.10 -17.87
N ALA A 87 -38.67 14.31 -16.69
CA ALA A 87 -37.99 14.21 -15.41
C ALA A 87 -37.81 12.76 -15.00
N ILE A 88 -36.67 12.42 -14.40
CA ILE A 88 -36.41 11.09 -13.81
C ILE A 88 -36.07 11.23 -12.34
N ARG A 89 -36.77 10.51 -11.47
CA ARG A 89 -36.58 10.60 -10.01
C ARG A 89 -36.95 9.30 -9.29
N ILE A 90 -36.43 9.13 -8.07
CA ILE A 90 -36.86 8.04 -7.18
C ILE A 90 -38.23 8.41 -6.59
N ASN A 91 -39.22 7.52 -6.76
CA ASN A 91 -40.46 7.59 -6.00
C ASN A 91 -40.23 6.98 -4.61
N PRO A 92 -40.21 7.78 -3.53
CA PRO A 92 -39.87 7.29 -2.19
C PRO A 92 -40.91 6.32 -1.62
N ILE A 93 -42.15 6.33 -2.11
CA ILE A 93 -43.22 5.46 -1.62
C ILE A 93 -43.15 4.07 -2.26
N ARG A 94 -42.80 4.01 -3.55
CA ARG A 94 -42.71 2.74 -4.30
C ARG A 94 -41.30 2.17 -4.36
N ASN A 95 -40.29 2.96 -3.96
CA ASN A 95 -38.88 2.67 -4.12
C ASN A 95 -38.52 2.26 -5.56
N GLN A 96 -39.03 3.03 -6.52
CA GLN A 96 -38.84 2.80 -7.96
C GLN A 96 -38.42 4.11 -8.62
N ILE A 97 -37.55 4.02 -9.63
CA ILE A 97 -37.21 5.16 -10.47
C ILE A 97 -38.33 5.35 -11.50
N GLU A 98 -38.98 6.49 -11.44
CA GLU A 98 -40.11 6.85 -12.30
C GLU A 98 -39.72 7.99 -13.24
N GLN A 99 -40.34 8.01 -14.42
CA GLN A 99 -40.22 9.07 -15.41
C GLN A 99 -41.53 9.86 -15.47
N ASN A 100 -41.42 11.19 -15.52
CA ASN A 100 -42.57 12.11 -15.49
C ASN A 100 -42.40 13.22 -16.55
N ILE A 101 -43.33 13.27 -17.51
CA ILE A 101 -43.34 14.26 -18.58
C ILE A 101 -43.76 15.62 -18.02
N GLN A 102 -42.84 16.58 -18.01
CA GLN A 102 -43.06 17.93 -17.49
C GLN A 102 -43.83 18.80 -18.48
N LEU A 103 -44.52 19.82 -17.99
CA LEU A 103 -45.14 20.84 -18.84
C LEU A 103 -44.05 21.65 -19.58
N LEU A 104 -44.35 22.05 -20.81
CA LEU A 104 -43.42 22.88 -21.60
C LEU A 104 -43.44 24.31 -21.06
N THR A 105 -42.34 24.72 -20.42
CA THR A 105 -42.07 26.08 -19.94
C THR A 105 -40.70 26.54 -20.46
N ASP A 106 -40.42 27.84 -20.40
CA ASP A 106 -39.12 28.38 -20.84
C ASP A 106 -37.94 27.90 -19.97
N ASP A 107 -38.21 27.36 -18.78
CA ASP A 107 -37.18 26.85 -17.86
C ASP A 107 -36.69 25.43 -18.17
N ILE A 108 -37.31 24.72 -19.12
CA ILE A 108 -37.04 23.29 -19.37
C ILE A 108 -35.88 23.03 -20.33
N TYR A 109 -35.39 24.07 -21.01
CA TYR A 109 -34.23 24.03 -21.90
C TYR A 109 -33.41 25.30 -21.74
N SER A 110 -32.11 25.23 -22.03
CA SER A 110 -31.24 26.41 -22.12
C SER A 110 -31.09 26.84 -23.57
N PHE A 111 -31.27 28.14 -23.87
CA PHE A 111 -30.94 28.72 -25.17
C PHE A 111 -30.00 29.91 -24.99
N GLN A 112 -28.79 29.82 -25.54
CA GLN A 112 -27.77 30.87 -25.44
C GLN A 112 -27.31 31.33 -26.81
N HIS A 113 -26.87 32.58 -26.91
CA HIS A 113 -26.34 33.16 -28.14
C HIS A 113 -25.08 33.98 -27.84
N SER A 114 -23.95 33.56 -28.40
CA SER A 114 -22.64 34.22 -28.26
C SER A 114 -22.21 34.85 -29.59
N ARG A 115 -21.65 36.06 -29.53
CA ARG A 115 -21.18 36.83 -30.70
C ARG A 115 -19.67 37.00 -30.68
N ASP A 116 -19.09 37.31 -31.84
CA ASP A 116 -17.69 37.72 -32.02
C ASP A 116 -16.64 36.70 -31.57
N VAL A 117 -16.96 35.39 -31.65
CA VAL A 117 -15.98 34.33 -31.40
C VAL A 117 -14.97 34.31 -32.56
N SER A 118 -13.71 34.64 -32.26
CA SER A 118 -12.68 34.89 -33.28
C SER A 118 -11.52 33.88 -33.27
N THR A 119 -11.36 33.08 -32.22
CA THR A 119 -10.31 32.05 -32.10
C THR A 119 -10.87 30.66 -31.81
N SER A 120 -10.11 29.61 -32.16
CA SER A 120 -10.39 28.21 -31.81
C SER A 120 -10.42 28.02 -30.29
N GLU A 121 -9.48 28.62 -29.57
CA GLU A 121 -9.40 28.57 -28.11
C GLU A 121 -10.65 29.14 -27.41
N GLN A 122 -11.25 30.21 -27.96
CA GLN A 122 -12.52 30.74 -27.44
C GLN A 122 -13.69 29.78 -27.68
N LEU A 123 -13.72 29.09 -28.83
CA LEU A 123 -14.72 28.08 -29.13
C LEU A 123 -14.58 26.85 -28.22
N ASP A 124 -13.36 26.37 -28.00
CA ASP A 124 -13.04 25.24 -27.12
C ASP A 124 -13.37 25.56 -25.66
N HIS A 125 -13.08 26.78 -25.20
CA HIS A 125 -13.48 27.23 -23.87
C HIS A 125 -15.00 27.30 -23.71
N LEU A 126 -15.74 27.79 -24.71
CA LEU A 126 -17.22 27.82 -24.70
C LEU A 126 -17.83 26.42 -24.70
N LEU A 127 -17.25 25.50 -25.47
CA LEU A 127 -17.69 24.10 -25.52
C LEU A 127 -17.41 23.38 -24.20
N THR A 128 -16.21 23.53 -23.65
CA THR A 128 -15.75 22.81 -22.45
C THR A 128 -16.37 23.37 -21.17
N ASN A 129 -16.27 24.69 -20.93
CA ASN A 129 -16.65 25.29 -19.64
C ASN A 129 -18.10 25.76 -19.58
N GLU A 130 -18.68 26.14 -20.73
CA GLU A 130 -20.02 26.75 -20.73
C GLU A 130 -21.14 25.82 -21.20
N SER A 131 -20.80 24.72 -21.88
CA SER A 131 -21.76 23.83 -22.56
C SER A 131 -21.67 22.37 -22.06
N ILE A 132 -20.57 21.67 -22.38
CA ILE A 132 -20.35 20.24 -22.13
C ILE A 132 -20.01 19.98 -20.65
N GLY A 133 -19.22 20.84 -20.00
CA GLY A 133 -18.80 20.68 -18.60
C GLY A 133 -19.84 21.04 -17.53
N LYS A 134 -21.07 21.45 -17.92
CA LYS A 134 -22.14 21.82 -16.95
C LYS A 134 -23.14 20.68 -16.72
N TYR A 135 -23.49 20.43 -15.46
CA TYR A 135 -24.46 19.39 -15.06
C TYR A 135 -25.89 19.64 -15.51
N PHE A 136 -26.57 18.58 -15.96
CA PHE A 136 -27.99 18.60 -16.30
C PHE A 136 -28.86 18.29 -15.07
N ASP A 137 -29.98 19.01 -14.95
CA ASP A 137 -30.98 18.77 -13.90
C ASP A 137 -32.04 17.79 -14.45
N VAL A 138 -31.67 16.51 -14.44
CA VAL A 138 -32.51 15.42 -14.96
C VAL A 138 -33.76 15.18 -14.11
N GLU A 139 -33.75 15.58 -12.84
CA GLU A 139 -34.89 15.43 -11.92
C GLU A 139 -36.02 16.41 -12.22
N ASN A 140 -35.71 17.56 -12.81
CA ASN A 140 -36.69 18.53 -13.28
C ASN A 140 -36.90 18.49 -14.81
N GLY A 141 -36.33 17.48 -15.49
CA GLY A 141 -36.51 17.27 -16.93
C GLY A 141 -35.75 18.25 -17.82
N LYS A 142 -34.73 18.94 -17.29
CA LYS A 142 -33.84 19.84 -18.04
C LYS A 142 -32.72 19.04 -18.66
N VAL A 143 -33.00 18.38 -19.80
CA VAL A 143 -32.10 17.41 -20.46
C VAL A 143 -31.49 17.90 -21.77
N LEU A 144 -31.75 19.16 -22.17
CA LEU A 144 -31.28 19.73 -23.43
C LEU A 144 -30.83 21.20 -23.29
N ARG A 145 -29.70 21.53 -23.94
CA ARG A 145 -29.22 22.92 -24.15
C ARG A 145 -28.98 23.17 -25.64
N CYS A 146 -29.14 24.42 -26.06
CA CYS A 146 -28.89 24.89 -27.42
C CYS A 146 -28.10 26.20 -27.39
N HIS A 147 -26.89 26.21 -27.94
CA HIS A 147 -26.04 27.40 -28.01
C HIS A 147 -25.83 27.79 -29.48
N VAL A 148 -26.16 29.03 -29.83
CA VAL A 148 -25.90 29.59 -31.17
C VAL A 148 -24.64 30.45 -31.09
N VAL A 149 -23.66 30.18 -31.95
CA VAL A 149 -22.37 30.88 -31.95
C VAL A 149 -22.22 31.62 -33.27
N GLN A 150 -22.13 32.95 -33.18
CA GLN A 150 -21.85 33.84 -34.31
C GLN A 150 -20.35 34.16 -34.35
N ARG A 151 -19.69 33.87 -35.49
CA ARG A 151 -18.22 33.95 -35.63
C ARG A 151 -17.80 35.26 -36.28
N SER A 152 -16.65 35.81 -35.87
CA SER A 152 -16.12 37.07 -36.43
C SER A 152 -15.53 36.88 -37.83
N ALA A 153 -15.72 37.87 -38.72
CA ALA A 153 -15.21 37.86 -40.09
C ALA A 153 -13.70 38.16 -40.22
N ASP A 154 -13.07 38.68 -39.15
CA ASP A 154 -11.71 39.24 -39.17
C ASP A 154 -10.61 38.26 -38.67
N GLY A 155 -10.93 36.98 -38.43
CA GLY A 155 -9.97 35.99 -37.91
C GLY A 155 -8.97 35.49 -38.96
N HIS A 156 -7.67 35.48 -38.65
CA HIS A 156 -6.56 35.08 -39.54
C HIS A 156 -6.32 33.55 -39.63
N ASP A 157 -7.28 32.72 -39.22
CA ASP A 157 -7.11 31.27 -39.13
C ASP A 157 -7.87 30.56 -40.26
N ASP A 158 -7.14 30.04 -41.25
CA ASP A 158 -7.67 29.46 -42.51
C ASP A 158 -8.66 28.29 -42.29
N LEU A 159 -8.69 27.70 -41.09
CA LEU A 159 -9.60 26.60 -40.72
C LEU A 159 -10.95 27.09 -40.13
N LEU A 160 -11.09 28.38 -39.80
CA LEU A 160 -12.25 28.93 -39.06
C LEU A 160 -13.20 29.79 -39.92
N HIS A 161 -12.94 29.97 -41.22
CA HIS A 161 -13.70 30.85 -42.12
C HIS A 161 -15.11 30.37 -42.55
N GLU A 162 -15.67 29.31 -41.97
CA GLU A 162 -16.94 28.72 -42.44
C GLU A 162 -18.11 28.84 -41.44
N GLY A 163 -18.69 30.05 -41.31
CA GLY A 163 -20.08 30.29 -40.90
C GLY A 163 -20.47 30.13 -39.41
N ASP A 164 -21.65 30.68 -39.05
CA ASP A 164 -22.26 30.57 -37.71
C ASP A 164 -22.64 29.13 -37.36
N LEU A 165 -22.55 28.75 -36.08
CA LEU A 165 -22.81 27.39 -35.57
C LEU A 165 -24.03 27.34 -34.62
N ILE A 166 -24.67 26.17 -34.55
CA ILE A 166 -25.70 25.78 -33.58
C ILE A 166 -25.18 24.52 -32.89
N ILE A 167 -25.14 24.53 -31.57
CA ILE A 167 -24.63 23.43 -30.74
C ILE A 167 -25.77 22.96 -29.85
N PHE A 168 -26.25 21.74 -30.04
CA PHE A 168 -27.16 21.09 -29.09
C PHE A 168 -26.35 20.20 -28.15
N VAL A 169 -26.58 20.29 -26.85
CA VAL A 169 -26.01 19.37 -25.85
C VAL A 169 -27.18 18.68 -25.16
N ILE A 170 -27.29 17.36 -25.34
CA ILE A 170 -28.43 16.57 -24.87
C ILE A 170 -27.95 15.48 -23.93
N HIS A 171 -28.63 15.31 -22.80
CA HIS A 171 -28.29 14.28 -21.82
C HIS A 171 -28.63 12.87 -22.35
N HIS A 172 -27.72 11.90 -22.16
CA HIS A 172 -27.87 10.52 -22.63
C HIS A 172 -29.09 9.81 -22.04
N ILE A 173 -29.59 10.25 -20.89
CA ILE A 173 -30.82 9.73 -20.28
C ILE A 173 -32.07 9.89 -21.17
N ALA A 174 -32.02 10.83 -22.11
CA ALA A 174 -33.09 11.16 -23.05
C ALA A 174 -32.71 10.92 -24.52
N PHE A 175 -31.46 10.57 -24.83
CA PHE A 175 -30.92 10.56 -26.19
C PHE A 175 -29.81 9.52 -26.37
N ASP A 176 -29.87 8.74 -27.45
CA ASP A 176 -28.79 7.86 -27.88
C ASP A 176 -28.25 8.26 -29.26
N LEU A 177 -27.12 7.69 -29.68
CA LEU A 177 -26.55 7.98 -31.00
C LEU A 177 -27.53 7.68 -32.14
N SER A 178 -28.42 6.69 -32.01
CA SER A 178 -29.43 6.45 -33.07
C SER A 178 -30.52 7.53 -33.13
N SER A 179 -30.63 8.39 -32.13
CA SER A 179 -31.60 9.48 -32.05
C SER A 179 -31.20 10.73 -32.84
N TYR A 180 -29.95 10.85 -33.33
CA TYR A 180 -29.52 12.06 -34.07
C TYR A 180 -30.35 12.30 -35.34
N LYS A 181 -30.61 11.26 -36.15
CA LYS A 181 -31.38 11.40 -37.41
C LYS A 181 -32.82 11.84 -37.18
N PRO A 182 -33.61 11.16 -36.31
CA PRO A 182 -34.98 11.59 -36.08
C PRO A 182 -35.03 13.00 -35.47
N PHE A 183 -34.08 13.36 -34.60
CA PHE A 183 -33.97 14.72 -34.04
C PHE A 183 -33.71 15.77 -35.13
N LEU A 184 -32.71 15.57 -35.99
CA LEU A 184 -32.39 16.53 -37.06
C LEU A 184 -33.54 16.69 -38.05
N LYS A 185 -34.20 15.58 -38.44
CA LYS A 185 -35.40 15.64 -39.30
C LYS A 185 -36.57 16.37 -38.64
N ALA A 186 -36.77 16.18 -37.32
CA ALA A 186 -37.81 16.88 -36.59
C ALA A 186 -37.50 18.39 -36.50
N PHE A 187 -36.25 18.74 -36.23
CA PHE A 187 -35.78 20.12 -36.16
C PHE A 187 -35.87 20.83 -37.51
N GLU A 188 -35.41 20.19 -38.59
CA GLU A 188 -35.54 20.70 -39.97
C GLU A 188 -37.00 20.99 -40.35
N ARG A 189 -37.91 20.05 -40.07
CA ARG A 189 -39.35 20.25 -40.30
C ARG A 189 -39.89 21.42 -39.49
N ALA A 190 -39.48 21.56 -38.23
CA ALA A 190 -39.91 22.65 -37.37
C ALA A 190 -39.40 24.01 -37.88
N CYS A 191 -38.20 24.07 -38.49
CA CYS A 191 -37.69 25.28 -39.13
C CYS A 191 -38.55 25.75 -40.31
N TRP A 192 -39.19 24.83 -41.05
CA TRP A 192 -40.05 25.17 -42.20
C TRP A 192 -41.48 25.55 -41.83
N VAL A 193 -42.07 24.87 -40.86
CA VAL A 193 -43.46 25.10 -40.48
C VAL A 193 -43.51 26.29 -39.54
N ASN A 194 -43.70 27.49 -40.09
CA ASN A 194 -43.84 28.74 -39.36
C ASN A 194 -45.11 28.84 -38.48
N GLU A 195 -45.76 27.71 -38.21
CA GLU A 195 -46.96 27.62 -37.39
C GLU A 195 -46.76 26.62 -36.24
N TYR A 196 -46.93 27.13 -35.03
CA TYR A 196 -47.06 26.32 -33.82
C TYR A 196 -48.41 25.58 -33.86
N GLN A 197 -48.45 24.39 -34.47
CA GLN A 197 -49.64 23.54 -34.41
C GLN A 197 -49.61 22.67 -33.16
N GLN A 198 -50.61 22.87 -32.29
CA GLN A 198 -50.90 22.01 -31.14
C GLN A 198 -51.32 20.62 -31.65
N SER A 199 -50.35 19.76 -31.97
CA SER A 199 -50.65 18.40 -32.43
C SER A 199 -50.99 17.51 -31.24
N VAL A 200 -52.12 16.80 -31.34
CA VAL A 200 -52.40 15.68 -30.43
C VAL A 200 -51.39 14.59 -30.77
N LEU A 201 -50.59 14.17 -29.78
CA LEU A 201 -49.61 13.09 -29.95
C LEU A 201 -50.36 11.80 -30.32
N THR A 202 -50.35 11.45 -31.60
CA THR A 202 -51.04 10.27 -32.17
C THR A 202 -50.11 9.08 -32.36
N VAL A 203 -48.82 9.26 -32.07
CA VAL A 203 -47.76 8.26 -32.20
C VAL A 203 -47.19 7.88 -30.82
N PRO A 204 -46.74 6.62 -30.63
CA PRO A 204 -46.13 6.19 -29.37
C PRO A 204 -44.95 7.09 -28.96
N GLN A 205 -44.85 7.38 -27.67
CA GLN A 205 -43.76 8.13 -27.06
C GLN A 205 -42.82 7.18 -26.30
N TYR A 206 -41.65 7.70 -25.88
CA TYR A 206 -40.66 6.89 -25.14
C TYR A 206 -41.22 6.28 -23.85
N ILE A 207 -42.14 6.98 -23.18
CA ILE A 207 -42.85 6.47 -21.99
C ILE A 207 -43.68 5.20 -22.30
N ASP A 208 -44.24 5.11 -23.51
CA ASP A 208 -44.99 3.93 -23.96
C ASP A 208 -44.04 2.75 -24.19
N PHE A 209 -42.82 3.01 -24.69
CA PHE A 209 -41.79 2.00 -24.82
C PHE A 209 -41.35 1.46 -23.45
N ALA A 210 -41.15 2.32 -22.46
CA ALA A 210 -40.80 1.86 -21.12
C ALA A 210 -41.87 0.93 -20.53
N LEU A 211 -43.16 1.26 -20.69
CA LEU A 211 -44.26 0.39 -20.26
C LEU A 211 -44.28 -0.95 -21.01
N TYR A 212 -44.02 -0.91 -22.33
CA TYR A 212 -43.91 -2.10 -23.15
C TYR A 212 -42.73 -3.00 -22.72
N GLU A 213 -41.57 -2.42 -22.43
CA GLU A 213 -40.38 -3.13 -21.93
C GLU A 213 -40.69 -3.85 -20.61
N HIS A 214 -41.29 -3.15 -19.64
CA HIS A 214 -41.66 -3.73 -18.34
C HIS A 214 -42.71 -4.85 -18.47
N ALA A 215 -43.67 -4.71 -19.39
CA ALA A 215 -44.64 -5.77 -19.67
C ALA A 215 -43.99 -7.01 -20.29
N LEU A 216 -42.99 -6.83 -21.16
CA LEU A 216 -42.21 -7.91 -21.77
C LEU A 216 -41.37 -8.65 -20.71
N LEU A 217 -40.77 -7.91 -19.77
CA LEU A 217 -39.97 -8.44 -18.68
C LEU A 217 -40.79 -9.27 -17.68
N ALA A 218 -42.03 -8.87 -17.43
CA ALA A 218 -42.95 -9.56 -16.52
C ALA A 218 -43.49 -10.90 -17.06
N ASP A 219 -43.25 -11.26 -18.32
CA ASP A 219 -43.73 -12.53 -18.91
C ASP A 219 -42.90 -13.74 -18.43
N THR A 220 -43.43 -14.43 -17.41
CA THR A 220 -42.81 -15.59 -16.75
C THR A 220 -43.17 -16.94 -17.35
N LYS A 221 -43.90 -17.00 -18.48
CA LYS A 221 -44.24 -18.29 -19.11
C LYS A 221 -42.99 -19.04 -19.56
N ALA A 222 -42.90 -20.35 -19.29
CA ALA A 222 -41.72 -21.17 -19.60
C ALA A 222 -41.28 -21.09 -21.07
N GLU A 223 -42.23 -20.96 -22.01
CA GLU A 223 -41.97 -20.84 -23.45
C GLU A 223 -41.72 -19.39 -23.94
N SER A 224 -41.79 -18.40 -23.05
CA SER A 224 -41.62 -16.99 -23.43
C SER A 224 -40.23 -16.70 -23.98
N LYS A 225 -40.12 -15.72 -24.87
CA LYS A 225 -38.82 -15.22 -25.35
C LYS A 225 -37.95 -14.76 -24.17
N MET A 226 -38.57 -14.21 -23.14
CA MET A 226 -37.88 -13.69 -21.96
C MET A 226 -37.24 -14.78 -21.10
N ASN A 227 -37.95 -15.88 -20.83
CA ASN A 227 -37.37 -17.00 -20.09
C ASN A 227 -36.26 -17.72 -20.85
N ARG A 228 -36.37 -17.83 -22.18
CA ARG A 228 -35.26 -18.33 -23.02
C ARG A 228 -34.02 -17.44 -22.91
N SER A 229 -34.20 -16.11 -22.89
CA SER A 229 -33.09 -15.18 -22.65
C SER A 229 -32.49 -15.32 -21.25
N ARG A 230 -33.30 -15.49 -20.18
CA ARG A 230 -32.79 -15.72 -18.82
C ARG A 230 -31.92 -16.98 -18.75
N LEU A 231 -32.39 -18.09 -19.33
CA LEU A 231 -31.65 -19.35 -19.36
C LEU A 231 -30.35 -19.24 -20.17
N PHE A 232 -30.38 -18.54 -21.31
CA PHE A 232 -29.18 -18.28 -22.11
C PHE A 232 -28.11 -17.54 -21.28
N TRP A 233 -28.48 -16.43 -20.64
CA TRP A 233 -27.54 -15.64 -19.84
C TRP A 233 -27.03 -16.40 -18.61
N ALA A 234 -27.90 -17.15 -17.93
CA ALA A 234 -27.50 -18.01 -16.82
C ALA A 234 -26.47 -19.07 -17.24
N ASN A 235 -26.66 -19.68 -18.42
CA ASN A 235 -25.71 -20.66 -18.95
C ASN A 235 -24.40 -20.02 -19.42
N LEU A 236 -24.47 -18.88 -20.12
CA LEU A 236 -23.28 -18.19 -20.63
C LEU A 236 -22.35 -17.74 -19.50
N LEU A 237 -22.92 -17.22 -18.41
CA LEU A 237 -22.15 -16.68 -17.28
C LEU A 237 -21.89 -17.70 -16.16
N HIS A 238 -22.40 -18.92 -16.29
CA HIS A 238 -22.22 -19.95 -15.27
C HIS A 238 -20.74 -20.20 -14.96
N GLY A 239 -20.38 -20.14 -13.68
CA GLY A 239 -19.01 -20.36 -13.21
C GLY A 239 -17.98 -19.35 -13.75
N TYR A 240 -18.40 -18.16 -14.20
CA TYR A 240 -17.48 -17.08 -14.49
C TYR A 240 -16.94 -16.49 -13.18
N ASP A 241 -15.63 -16.31 -13.12
CA ASP A 241 -14.93 -15.71 -12.00
C ASP A 241 -14.75 -14.21 -12.27
N TRP A 242 -15.58 -13.40 -11.63
CA TRP A 242 -15.64 -11.95 -11.82
C TRP A 242 -14.39 -11.21 -11.34
N ASN A 243 -13.54 -11.86 -10.54
CA ASN A 243 -12.29 -11.27 -10.08
C ASN A 243 -11.15 -11.46 -11.11
N ARG A 244 -11.27 -12.38 -12.07
CA ARG A 244 -10.21 -12.68 -13.05
C ARG A 244 -9.92 -11.57 -14.05
N THR A 245 -10.89 -10.70 -14.33
CA THR A 245 -10.70 -9.55 -15.23
C THR A 245 -10.18 -8.31 -14.52
N ARG A 246 -10.11 -8.30 -13.18
CA ARG A 246 -9.56 -7.16 -12.42
C ARG A 246 -8.03 -7.09 -12.50
N ASN A 247 -7.36 -8.22 -12.70
CA ASN A 247 -5.91 -8.31 -12.81
C ASN A 247 -5.39 -7.88 -14.20
N LEU A 248 -5.66 -6.63 -14.61
CA LEU A 248 -4.80 -6.00 -15.62
C LEU A 248 -3.41 -5.84 -14.98
N VAL A 249 -2.33 -5.99 -15.76
CA VAL A 249 -0.92 -6.07 -15.30
C VAL A 249 -0.45 -4.82 -14.52
N PHE A 250 -1.32 -3.81 -14.34
CA PHE A 250 -1.08 -2.54 -13.68
C PHE A 250 -1.84 -2.39 -12.34
N ASP A 251 -2.40 -3.48 -11.79
CA ASP A 251 -3.32 -3.47 -10.64
C ASP A 251 -2.62 -3.62 -9.26
N GLU A 252 -1.60 -2.81 -8.97
CA GLU A 252 -1.05 -2.66 -7.61
C GLU A 252 -1.66 -1.44 -6.92
N GLY A 253 -2.94 -1.51 -6.50
CA GLY A 253 -3.53 -0.43 -5.68
C GLY A 253 -5.04 -0.22 -5.70
N ARG A 254 -5.85 -1.12 -6.23
CA ARG A 254 -7.31 -0.95 -6.22
C ARG A 254 -7.87 -1.04 -4.79
N THR A 255 -8.08 0.11 -4.15
CA THR A 255 -8.99 0.22 -2.99
C THR A 255 -10.41 -0.09 -3.45
N ASP A 256 -11.27 -0.67 -2.60
CA ASP A 256 -12.69 -1.00 -2.91
C ASP A 256 -13.59 0.21 -3.22
N ARG A 257 -13.02 1.35 -3.63
CA ARG A 257 -13.72 2.57 -3.99
C ARG A 257 -14.34 2.50 -5.39
N LEU A 258 -15.47 3.20 -5.53
CA LEU A 258 -16.16 3.45 -6.79
C LEU A 258 -15.17 4.03 -7.82
N HIS A 259 -15.33 3.64 -9.09
CA HIS A 259 -14.53 4.14 -10.23
C HIS A 259 -14.51 5.69 -10.16
N SER A 260 -13.34 6.33 -10.30
CA SER A 260 -13.23 7.79 -10.20
C SER A 260 -13.81 8.49 -11.42
N GLY A 261 -13.88 7.77 -12.55
CA GLY A 261 -14.41 8.26 -13.82
C GLY A 261 -13.37 8.98 -14.66
N ARG A 262 -12.19 9.28 -14.10
CA ARG A 262 -11.07 9.88 -14.83
C ARG A 262 -10.43 8.84 -15.75
N GLY A 263 -9.98 9.26 -16.92
CA GLY A 263 -9.35 8.38 -17.88
C GLY A 263 -8.42 9.10 -18.85
N TYR A 264 -7.46 8.34 -19.36
CA TYR A 264 -6.59 8.73 -20.46
C TYR A 264 -7.19 8.21 -21.78
N SER A 265 -6.99 8.95 -22.86
CA SER A 265 -7.60 8.64 -24.17
C SER A 265 -6.59 8.86 -25.29
N THR A 266 -6.46 7.87 -26.17
CA THR A 266 -5.61 7.95 -27.37
C THR A 266 -6.44 7.69 -28.61
N ALA A 267 -6.39 8.62 -29.56
CA ALA A 267 -6.92 8.43 -30.91
C ALA A 267 -5.81 7.97 -31.85
N PHE A 268 -6.07 6.94 -32.66
CA PHE A 268 -5.13 6.42 -33.66
C PHE A 268 -5.85 5.89 -34.89
N THR A 269 -5.14 5.74 -36.00
CA THR A 269 -5.71 5.20 -37.26
C THR A 269 -5.10 3.85 -37.60
N ILE A 270 -5.91 2.95 -38.17
CA ILE A 270 -5.43 1.65 -38.66
C ILE A 270 -4.97 1.82 -40.11
N ASN A 271 -3.78 1.29 -40.43
CA ASN A 271 -3.23 1.28 -41.78
C ASN A 271 -4.20 0.63 -42.79
N GLN A 272 -4.37 1.27 -43.95
CA GLN A 272 -5.30 0.83 -44.99
C GLN A 272 -5.03 -0.61 -45.49
N ASP A 273 -3.77 -1.03 -45.59
CA ASP A 273 -3.43 -2.39 -46.04
C ASP A 273 -3.96 -3.47 -45.08
N VAL A 274 -3.96 -3.16 -43.78
CA VAL A 274 -4.52 -4.02 -42.73
C VAL A 274 -6.05 -4.07 -42.85
N ILE A 275 -6.70 -2.92 -43.08
CA ILE A 275 -8.15 -2.81 -43.24
C ILE A 275 -8.64 -3.57 -44.48
N ASP A 276 -7.96 -3.43 -45.62
CA ASP A 276 -8.29 -4.17 -46.85
C ASP A 276 -8.17 -5.68 -46.63
N SER A 277 -7.13 -6.10 -45.90
CA SER A 277 -6.91 -7.50 -45.53
C SER A 277 -7.96 -8.01 -44.53
N MET A 278 -8.39 -7.20 -43.56
CA MET A 278 -9.50 -7.50 -42.66
C MET A 278 -10.82 -7.68 -43.42
N MET A 279 -11.14 -6.79 -44.36
CA MET A 279 -12.34 -6.89 -45.19
C MET A 279 -12.31 -8.14 -46.08
N LEU A 280 -11.16 -8.45 -46.68
CA LEU A 280 -10.98 -9.67 -47.46
C LEU A 280 -11.17 -10.90 -46.58
N PHE A 281 -10.57 -10.94 -45.39
CA PHE A 281 -10.71 -12.03 -44.43
C PHE A 281 -12.18 -12.21 -44.00
N ALA A 282 -12.87 -11.11 -43.68
CA ALA A 282 -14.28 -11.11 -43.30
C ALA A 282 -15.16 -11.68 -44.42
N SER A 283 -14.90 -11.27 -45.67
CA SER A 283 -15.61 -11.76 -46.86
C SER A 283 -15.35 -13.25 -47.11
N ILE A 284 -14.09 -13.71 -47.05
CA ILE A 284 -13.73 -15.12 -47.29
C ILE A 284 -14.35 -16.04 -46.22
N ASN A 285 -14.33 -15.61 -44.95
CA ASN A 285 -14.78 -16.42 -43.83
C ASN A 285 -16.28 -16.24 -43.50
N ASN A 286 -17.01 -15.41 -44.25
CA ASN A 286 -18.41 -15.07 -44.03
C ASN A 286 -18.71 -14.60 -42.59
N VAL A 287 -17.86 -13.70 -42.08
CA VAL A 287 -18.01 -13.08 -40.76
C VAL A 287 -18.18 -11.57 -40.88
N THR A 288 -18.79 -10.95 -39.88
CA THR A 288 -18.99 -9.50 -39.84
C THR A 288 -17.72 -8.78 -39.38
N MET A 289 -17.53 -7.54 -39.83
CA MET A 289 -16.44 -6.69 -39.33
C MET A 289 -16.53 -6.50 -37.81
N PHE A 290 -17.74 -6.39 -37.25
CA PHE A 290 -17.94 -6.36 -35.79
C PHE A 290 -17.31 -7.58 -35.10
N SER A 291 -17.66 -8.80 -35.54
CA SER A 291 -17.16 -10.03 -34.93
C SER A 291 -15.65 -10.22 -35.16
N LEU A 292 -15.13 -9.79 -36.30
CA LEU A 292 -13.70 -9.81 -36.59
C LEU A 292 -12.92 -8.86 -35.67
N SER A 293 -13.35 -7.60 -35.58
CA SER A 293 -12.72 -6.58 -34.73
C SER A 293 -12.81 -6.91 -33.24
N LEU A 294 -13.95 -7.46 -32.78
CA LEU A 294 -14.08 -7.94 -31.41
C LEU A 294 -13.14 -9.12 -31.14
N ALA A 295 -12.96 -10.04 -32.09
CA ALA A 295 -11.99 -11.12 -31.97
C ALA A 295 -10.54 -10.61 -31.94
N CYS A 296 -10.20 -9.57 -32.71
CA CYS A 296 -8.91 -8.89 -32.61
C CYS A 296 -8.70 -8.29 -31.20
N TYR A 297 -9.73 -7.67 -30.65
CA TYR A 297 -9.68 -7.13 -29.29
C TYR A 297 -9.52 -8.22 -28.23
N TYR A 298 -10.20 -9.37 -28.37
CA TYR A 298 -9.93 -10.54 -27.53
C TYR A 298 -8.51 -11.05 -27.66
N ALA A 299 -7.96 -11.14 -28.86
CA ALA A 299 -6.57 -11.56 -29.07
C ALA A 299 -5.59 -10.58 -28.40
N PHE A 300 -5.88 -9.28 -28.43
CA PHE A 300 -5.13 -8.25 -27.72
C PHE A 300 -5.24 -8.39 -26.20
N LEU A 301 -6.45 -8.45 -25.65
CA LEU A 301 -6.68 -8.62 -24.22
C LEU A 301 -6.04 -9.92 -23.71
N PHE A 302 -6.22 -11.04 -24.43
CA PHE A 302 -5.61 -12.32 -24.12
C PHE A 302 -4.08 -12.23 -23.97
N LYS A 303 -3.42 -11.39 -24.78
CA LYS A 303 -1.99 -11.13 -24.67
C LYS A 303 -1.63 -10.11 -23.59
N LEU A 304 -2.53 -9.17 -23.30
CA LEU A 304 -2.33 -8.13 -22.29
C LEU A 304 -2.42 -8.69 -20.86
N ILE A 305 -3.28 -9.68 -20.59
CA ILE A 305 -3.51 -10.23 -19.23
C ILE A 305 -2.91 -11.63 -19.02
N ASN A 306 -1.69 -11.84 -19.51
CA ASN A 306 -0.91 -13.06 -19.29
C ASN A 306 -1.66 -14.38 -19.64
N HIS A 307 -2.31 -14.43 -20.80
CA HIS A 307 -2.96 -15.62 -21.35
C HIS A 307 -4.16 -16.16 -20.56
N ASN A 308 -4.89 -15.31 -19.82
CA ASN A 308 -6.16 -15.72 -19.24
C ASN A 308 -7.15 -16.15 -20.34
N ASP A 309 -7.64 -17.37 -20.22
CA ASP A 309 -8.39 -18.10 -21.23
C ASP A 309 -9.91 -17.94 -21.12
N ASP A 310 -10.43 -17.16 -20.16
CA ASP A 310 -11.86 -16.94 -19.93
C ASP A 310 -12.15 -15.45 -19.71
N LEU A 311 -12.53 -14.75 -20.79
CA LEU A 311 -12.66 -13.30 -20.82
C LEU A 311 -14.10 -12.85 -21.07
N CYS A 312 -14.59 -11.89 -20.29
CA CYS A 312 -15.87 -11.22 -20.51
C CYS A 312 -15.70 -9.74 -20.89
N VAL A 313 -16.17 -9.35 -22.08
CA VAL A 313 -16.12 -7.98 -22.62
C VAL A 313 -17.54 -7.44 -22.75
N VAL A 314 -17.75 -6.18 -22.36
CA VAL A 314 -19.03 -5.47 -22.55
C VAL A 314 -19.06 -4.82 -23.93
N SER A 315 -20.22 -4.83 -24.57
CA SER A 315 -20.46 -4.02 -25.77
C SER A 315 -21.85 -3.38 -25.74
N SER A 316 -22.06 -2.37 -26.57
CA SER A 316 -23.33 -1.67 -26.70
C SER A 316 -24.18 -2.26 -27.84
N ALA A 317 -25.49 -2.34 -27.62
CA ALA A 317 -26.45 -2.76 -28.64
C ALA A 317 -27.64 -1.80 -28.66
N ALA A 318 -27.95 -1.25 -29.84
CA ALA A 318 -28.96 -0.19 -30.01
C ALA A 318 -30.39 -0.58 -29.58
N ASN A 319 -30.70 -1.88 -29.48
CA ASN A 319 -31.98 -2.44 -29.01
C ASN A 319 -33.27 -1.95 -29.74
N ARG A 320 -33.15 -1.36 -30.93
CA ARG A 320 -34.28 -0.91 -31.76
C ARG A 320 -34.87 -2.04 -32.61
N SER A 321 -35.36 -3.07 -31.94
CA SER A 321 -35.77 -4.34 -32.57
C SER A 321 -37.20 -4.37 -33.12
N VAL A 322 -37.99 -3.32 -32.90
CA VAL A 322 -39.38 -3.20 -33.36
C VAL A 322 -39.53 -1.97 -34.26
N GLU A 323 -40.34 -2.07 -35.32
CA GLU A 323 -40.52 -1.03 -36.33
C GLU A 323 -40.97 0.31 -35.72
N GLU A 324 -41.88 0.26 -34.74
CA GLU A 324 -42.44 1.47 -34.11
C GLU A 324 -41.43 2.30 -33.30
N ILE A 325 -40.23 1.79 -33.00
CA ILE A 325 -39.19 2.51 -32.23
C ILE A 325 -37.96 2.91 -33.07
N GLN A 326 -37.93 2.62 -34.37
CA GLN A 326 -36.76 2.93 -35.21
C GLN A 326 -36.49 4.44 -35.34
N ASP A 327 -37.55 5.24 -35.52
CA ASP A 327 -37.47 6.69 -35.66
C ASP A 327 -37.80 7.46 -34.36
N MET A 328 -37.79 6.79 -33.21
CA MET A 328 -38.10 7.41 -31.91
C MET A 328 -36.86 8.03 -31.27
N ILE A 329 -37.00 9.23 -30.68
CA ILE A 329 -35.95 9.85 -29.86
C ILE A 329 -35.99 9.23 -28.45
N GLY A 330 -34.84 8.82 -27.93
CA GLY A 330 -34.75 8.21 -26.59
C GLY A 330 -33.46 7.42 -26.35
N MET A 331 -33.35 6.81 -25.17
CA MET A 331 -32.18 6.04 -24.74
C MET A 331 -32.41 4.53 -24.82
N PHE A 332 -32.21 3.94 -26.00
CA PHE A 332 -32.51 2.51 -26.22
C PHE A 332 -31.29 1.60 -26.01
N VAL A 333 -30.08 2.15 -25.91
CA VAL A 333 -28.83 1.37 -25.87
C VAL A 333 -28.78 0.47 -24.63
N ASN A 334 -28.66 -0.82 -24.89
CA ASN A 334 -28.42 -1.83 -23.87
C ASN A 334 -26.93 -2.24 -23.86
N LEU A 335 -26.45 -2.65 -22.68
CA LEU A 335 -25.10 -3.22 -22.52
C LEU A 335 -25.23 -4.74 -22.53
N VAL A 336 -24.47 -5.40 -23.38
CA VAL A 336 -24.45 -6.85 -23.55
C VAL A 336 -23.08 -7.42 -23.25
N LEU A 337 -23.07 -8.65 -22.73
CA LEU A 337 -21.87 -9.35 -22.33
C LEU A 337 -21.45 -10.37 -23.39
N TYR A 338 -20.19 -10.33 -23.77
CA TYR A 338 -19.54 -11.34 -24.58
C TYR A 338 -18.57 -12.08 -23.67
N ARG A 339 -18.83 -13.36 -23.36
CA ARG A 339 -17.87 -14.23 -22.66
C ARG A 339 -17.29 -15.23 -23.65
N VAL A 340 -15.98 -15.20 -23.83
CA VAL A 340 -15.26 -16.07 -24.76
C VAL A 340 -14.20 -16.83 -23.99
N LYS A 341 -14.14 -18.14 -24.24
CA LYS A 341 -13.10 -19.02 -23.72
C LYS A 341 -12.16 -19.44 -24.84
N THR A 342 -10.86 -19.34 -24.63
CA THR A 342 -9.82 -19.62 -25.63
C THR A 342 -8.83 -20.67 -25.16
N GLU A 343 -8.74 -21.79 -25.88
CA GLU A 343 -7.78 -22.87 -25.60
C GLU A 343 -6.43 -22.67 -26.31
N PRO A 344 -5.33 -23.29 -25.81
CA PRO A 344 -3.97 -23.22 -26.38
C PRO A 344 -3.85 -23.45 -27.89
N ASN A 345 -4.70 -24.30 -28.44
CA ASN A 345 -4.65 -24.69 -29.86
C ASN A 345 -5.66 -23.93 -30.74
N ASN A 346 -6.44 -22.98 -30.19
CA ASN A 346 -7.39 -22.22 -30.99
C ASN A 346 -6.63 -21.28 -31.95
N THR A 347 -6.96 -21.41 -33.23
CA THR A 347 -6.49 -20.47 -34.25
C THR A 347 -7.28 -19.17 -34.19
N PHE A 348 -6.73 -18.10 -34.77
CA PHE A 348 -7.47 -16.84 -34.85
C PHE A 348 -8.78 -17.00 -35.63
N GLU A 349 -8.78 -17.77 -36.71
CA GLU A 349 -10.01 -18.12 -37.45
C GLU A 349 -11.06 -18.82 -36.57
N HIS A 350 -10.64 -19.71 -35.65
CA HIS A 350 -11.54 -20.35 -34.70
C HIS A 350 -12.16 -19.33 -33.73
N LEU A 351 -11.33 -18.44 -33.17
CA LEU A 351 -11.78 -17.36 -32.29
C LEU A 351 -12.81 -16.46 -33.00
N VAL A 352 -12.54 -16.07 -34.24
CA VAL A 352 -13.46 -15.25 -35.04
C VAL A 352 -14.79 -15.96 -35.29
N LYS A 353 -14.78 -17.26 -35.60
CA LYS A 353 -16.00 -18.06 -35.77
C LYS A 353 -16.78 -18.21 -34.46
N GLN A 354 -16.09 -18.38 -33.33
CA GLN A 354 -16.70 -18.44 -32.00
C GLN A 354 -17.36 -17.12 -31.63
N VAL A 355 -16.67 -15.99 -31.80
CA VAL A 355 -17.22 -14.64 -31.60
C VAL A 355 -18.41 -14.41 -32.53
N GLN A 356 -18.33 -14.78 -33.81
CA GLN A 356 -19.44 -14.63 -34.75
C GLN A 356 -20.68 -15.44 -34.36
N LYS A 357 -20.50 -16.67 -33.86
CA LYS A 357 -21.60 -17.50 -33.35
C LYS A 357 -22.20 -16.84 -32.10
N LEU A 358 -21.36 -16.43 -31.16
CA LEU A 358 -21.77 -15.77 -29.92
C LEU A 358 -22.53 -14.46 -30.18
N SER A 359 -22.06 -13.62 -31.12
CA SER A 359 -22.76 -12.38 -31.49
C SER A 359 -24.19 -12.62 -31.96
N LYS A 360 -24.44 -13.69 -32.72
CA LYS A 360 -25.81 -14.04 -33.15
C LYS A 360 -26.69 -14.43 -31.97
N GLU A 361 -26.16 -15.19 -31.01
CA GLU A 361 -26.89 -15.63 -29.81
C GLU A 361 -27.13 -14.45 -28.85
N VAL A 362 -26.10 -13.65 -28.56
CA VAL A 362 -26.20 -12.44 -27.71
C VAL A 362 -27.23 -11.46 -28.26
N LEU A 363 -27.20 -11.14 -29.56
CA LEU A 363 -28.18 -10.24 -30.17
C LEU A 363 -29.61 -10.80 -30.15
N ALA A 364 -29.78 -12.12 -30.25
CA ALA A 364 -31.09 -12.76 -30.13
C ALA A 364 -31.68 -12.64 -28.70
N HIS A 365 -30.82 -12.44 -27.70
CA HIS A 365 -31.13 -12.40 -26.27
C HIS A 365 -30.92 -11.03 -25.59
N ASN A 366 -30.63 -9.97 -26.36
CA ASN A 366 -30.43 -8.57 -25.92
C ASN A 366 -31.71 -7.87 -25.36
N SER A 367 -32.77 -8.62 -25.05
CA SER A 367 -33.99 -8.05 -24.48
C SER A 367 -33.94 -7.88 -22.95
N LEU A 368 -32.92 -8.44 -22.28
CA LEU A 368 -32.68 -8.26 -20.84
C LEU A 368 -31.60 -7.20 -20.65
N SER A 369 -31.78 -6.31 -19.68
CA SER A 369 -30.77 -5.31 -19.35
C SER A 369 -29.58 -5.95 -18.62
N TYR A 370 -28.41 -5.33 -18.71
CA TYR A 370 -27.21 -5.75 -17.95
C TYR A 370 -27.50 -5.98 -16.46
N GLN A 371 -28.21 -5.04 -15.81
CA GLN A 371 -28.52 -5.13 -14.38
C GLN A 371 -29.38 -6.35 -14.06
N GLN A 372 -30.35 -6.68 -14.91
CA GLN A 372 -31.19 -7.87 -14.75
C GLN A 372 -30.42 -9.17 -14.98
N ILE A 373 -29.43 -9.15 -15.88
CA ILE A 373 -28.54 -10.28 -16.11
C ILE A 373 -27.70 -10.56 -14.85
N ILE A 374 -27.16 -9.51 -14.22
CA ILE A 374 -26.35 -9.63 -13.00
C ILE A 374 -27.20 -9.99 -11.77
N GLU A 375 -28.35 -9.33 -11.56
CA GLU A 375 -29.27 -9.63 -10.45
C GLU A 375 -29.78 -11.09 -10.47
N SER A 376 -29.80 -11.72 -11.64
CA SER A 376 -30.15 -13.15 -11.77
C SER A 376 -29.04 -14.12 -11.38
N GLN A 377 -27.82 -13.64 -11.11
CA GLN A 377 -26.71 -14.42 -10.58
C GLN A 377 -26.70 -14.26 -9.04
N ASP A 378 -26.74 -15.38 -8.29
CA ASP A 378 -26.92 -15.45 -6.82
C ASP A 378 -25.73 -14.91 -5.97
N LYS A 379 -25.18 -13.73 -6.30
CA LYS A 379 -24.06 -13.09 -5.57
C LYS A 379 -24.35 -11.61 -5.37
N ARG A 380 -24.73 -11.23 -4.15
CA ARG A 380 -25.03 -9.83 -3.75
C ARG A 380 -23.78 -8.95 -3.54
N GLU A 381 -22.57 -9.48 -3.74
CA GLU A 381 -21.33 -8.83 -3.32
C GLU A 381 -20.54 -8.11 -4.43
N ASN A 382 -20.93 -8.20 -5.71
CA ASN A 382 -20.17 -7.55 -6.80
C ASN A 382 -21.07 -6.72 -7.72
N ASN A 383 -21.27 -5.44 -7.38
CA ASN A 383 -21.99 -4.45 -8.22
C ASN A 383 -21.08 -3.73 -9.24
N SER A 384 -19.84 -4.20 -9.47
CA SER A 384 -18.91 -3.57 -10.42
C SER A 384 -19.21 -3.94 -11.88
N LEU A 385 -19.15 -2.96 -12.79
CA LEU A 385 -19.10 -3.22 -14.23
C LEU A 385 -17.88 -4.11 -14.58
N PRO A 386 -17.93 -4.94 -15.64
CA PRO A 386 -16.76 -5.69 -16.10
C PRO A 386 -15.68 -4.73 -16.62
N SER A 387 -14.42 -5.08 -16.45
CA SER A 387 -13.27 -4.21 -16.69
C SER A 387 -13.06 -3.75 -18.14
N ALA A 388 -13.58 -4.47 -19.15
CA ALA A 388 -13.31 -4.19 -20.56
C ALA A 388 -14.57 -3.86 -21.38
N PHE A 389 -14.50 -2.83 -22.23
CA PHE A 389 -15.56 -2.43 -23.15
C PHE A 389 -15.09 -2.38 -24.62
N PHE A 390 -15.99 -2.75 -25.54
CA PHE A 390 -15.74 -2.73 -26.97
C PHE A 390 -16.92 -2.15 -27.75
N GLN A 391 -16.66 -1.26 -28.69
CA GLN A 391 -17.64 -0.71 -29.62
C GLN A 391 -17.09 -0.68 -31.05
N TYR A 392 -17.93 -1.03 -32.01
CA TYR A 392 -17.62 -0.93 -33.43
C TYR A 392 -18.73 -0.18 -34.15
N GLU A 393 -18.36 0.88 -34.85
CA GLU A 393 -19.27 1.77 -35.56
C GLU A 393 -18.98 1.73 -37.07
N PRO A 394 -19.78 1.01 -37.87
CA PRO A 394 -19.69 1.10 -39.31
C PRO A 394 -20.27 2.43 -39.77
N LEU A 395 -19.43 3.28 -40.37
CA LEU A 395 -19.87 4.52 -41.01
C LEU A 395 -20.57 4.19 -42.34
N LYS A 396 -21.80 3.68 -42.27
CA LYS A 396 -22.68 3.57 -43.46
C LYS A 396 -23.41 4.87 -43.78
N LEU A 397 -23.05 5.96 -43.11
CA LEU A 397 -23.80 7.20 -43.09
C LEU A 397 -22.85 8.36 -43.23
N ALA A 398 -22.80 8.91 -44.44
CA ALA A 398 -22.31 10.22 -44.88
C ALA A 398 -21.88 11.19 -43.75
N VAL A 399 -20.78 10.87 -43.07
CA VAL A 399 -20.06 11.77 -42.15
C VAL A 399 -18.56 11.45 -42.33
N ALA A 400 -18.13 11.40 -43.58
CA ALA A 400 -16.74 11.45 -43.96
C ALA A 400 -16.30 12.93 -43.89
N GLN A 401 -15.14 13.17 -43.28
CA GLN A 401 -14.33 14.40 -43.33
C GLN A 401 -15.00 15.65 -43.91
N LYS A 402 -15.23 16.68 -43.07
CA LYS A 402 -15.64 18.03 -43.50
C LYS A 402 -16.91 18.16 -44.35
N ASN A 403 -17.61 17.09 -44.71
CA ASN A 403 -18.89 17.18 -45.42
C ASN A 403 -20.04 16.78 -44.50
N SER A 404 -20.72 17.83 -44.07
CA SER A 404 -21.97 17.85 -43.33
C SER A 404 -23.06 16.95 -43.90
N ILE A 405 -24.00 16.56 -43.04
CA ILE A 405 -25.36 16.26 -43.49
C ILE A 405 -25.93 17.57 -44.04
N GLU A 406 -25.82 17.78 -45.35
CA GLU A 406 -26.45 18.90 -46.04
C GLU A 406 -27.95 18.62 -46.15
N LEU A 407 -28.72 19.26 -45.27
CA LEU A 407 -30.16 19.38 -45.41
C LEU A 407 -30.41 20.65 -46.23
N THR A 408 -30.66 20.45 -47.53
CA THR A 408 -30.97 21.56 -48.44
C THR A 408 -32.37 22.07 -48.12
N LEU A 409 -32.46 23.26 -47.53
CA LEU A 409 -33.73 23.98 -47.40
C LEU A 409 -34.18 24.41 -48.80
N SER A 410 -35.47 24.32 -49.10
CA SER A 410 -36.02 24.94 -50.31
C SER A 410 -35.75 26.46 -50.26
N GLU A 411 -35.14 27.00 -51.33
CA GLU A 411 -34.48 28.33 -51.46
C GLU A 411 -32.94 28.35 -51.31
N GLY A 412 -32.29 27.19 -51.33
CA GLY A 412 -30.83 27.11 -51.54
C GLY A 412 -29.97 27.39 -50.30
N SER A 413 -30.59 27.46 -49.12
CA SER A 413 -29.89 27.55 -47.84
C SER A 413 -29.60 26.13 -47.32
N VAL A 414 -28.34 25.84 -46.99
CA VAL A 414 -27.92 24.51 -46.53
C VAL A 414 -27.72 24.55 -45.01
N ILE A 415 -28.47 23.73 -44.26
CA ILE A 415 -28.13 23.41 -42.87
C ILE A 415 -27.22 22.19 -42.92
N SER A 416 -26.07 22.29 -42.28
CA SER A 416 -24.96 21.38 -42.51
C SER A 416 -24.46 20.89 -41.14
N GLY A 417 -24.92 19.70 -40.72
CA GLY A 417 -24.66 19.15 -39.38
C GLY A 417 -23.53 18.14 -39.33
N TYR A 418 -22.67 18.20 -38.30
CA TYR A 418 -21.70 17.15 -37.98
C TYR A 418 -21.66 16.87 -36.46
N TYR A 419 -21.55 15.59 -36.11
CA TYR A 419 -21.27 15.16 -34.75
C TYR A 419 -19.75 15.29 -34.53
N ASP A 420 -19.35 16.19 -33.64
CA ASP A 420 -17.93 16.38 -33.31
C ASP A 420 -17.51 15.29 -32.32
N ARG A 421 -16.69 14.36 -32.83
CA ARG A 421 -16.34 13.10 -32.17
C ARG A 421 -15.16 13.24 -31.23
N ASP A 422 -14.25 14.16 -31.53
CA ASP A 422 -13.04 14.38 -30.73
C ASP A 422 -13.42 14.95 -29.35
N LEU A 423 -14.40 15.85 -29.31
CA LEU A 423 -14.95 16.42 -28.06
C LEU A 423 -15.59 15.38 -27.13
N ASN A 424 -16.11 14.26 -27.66
CA ASN A 424 -16.78 13.21 -26.87
C ASN A 424 -15.84 12.07 -26.46
N HIS A 425 -14.68 11.91 -27.11
CA HIS A 425 -13.73 10.83 -26.82
C HIS A 425 -12.41 11.32 -26.18
N GLN A 426 -12.13 12.63 -26.19
CA GLN A 426 -10.96 13.24 -25.54
C GLN A 426 -11.28 13.88 -24.17
N SER A 427 -12.47 13.62 -23.61
CA SER A 427 -12.98 14.32 -22.43
C SER A 427 -12.29 13.95 -21.10
N GLY A 428 -11.20 13.17 -21.11
CA GLY A 428 -10.50 12.72 -19.91
C GLY A 428 -11.33 11.80 -18.99
N ILE A 429 -12.36 11.13 -19.54
CA ILE A 429 -13.33 10.32 -18.79
C ILE A 429 -13.27 8.86 -19.27
N SER A 430 -13.25 7.91 -18.35
CA SER A 430 -13.42 6.48 -18.63
C SER A 430 -14.43 5.84 -17.69
N LEU A 431 -15.34 5.04 -18.24
CA LEU A 431 -16.37 4.29 -17.48
C LEU A 431 -15.98 2.83 -17.23
N PHE A 432 -14.90 2.37 -17.87
CA PHE A 432 -14.38 1.01 -17.76
C PHE A 432 -12.86 1.06 -17.57
N ASP A 433 -12.28 -0.01 -17.05
CA ASP A 433 -10.83 -0.11 -16.83
C ASP A 433 -10.09 0.07 -18.17
N ILE A 434 -10.60 -0.53 -19.26
CA ILE A 434 -10.13 -0.35 -20.64
C ILE A 434 -11.30 -0.40 -21.64
N SER A 435 -11.32 0.51 -22.62
CA SER A 435 -12.37 0.61 -23.63
C SER A 435 -11.77 0.83 -25.02
N LEU A 436 -12.19 0.05 -26.02
CA LEU A 436 -11.80 0.25 -27.41
C LEU A 436 -13.04 0.56 -28.28
N THR A 437 -13.00 1.70 -28.96
CA THR A 437 -13.99 2.08 -29.99
C THR A 437 -13.32 2.11 -31.35
N ILE A 438 -13.87 1.39 -32.33
CA ILE A 438 -13.40 1.38 -33.72
C ILE A 438 -14.48 1.99 -34.61
N ILE A 439 -14.11 3.01 -35.37
CA ILE A 439 -14.97 3.72 -36.32
C ILE A 439 -14.42 3.50 -37.72
N HIS A 440 -15.18 2.81 -38.57
CA HIS A 440 -14.75 2.48 -39.91
C HIS A 440 -15.55 3.25 -40.96
N ASP A 441 -14.87 4.13 -41.72
CA ASP A 441 -15.47 4.81 -42.87
C ASP A 441 -15.47 3.92 -44.12
N HIS A 442 -16.65 3.74 -44.73
CA HIS A 442 -16.78 3.02 -45.99
C HIS A 442 -16.49 3.89 -47.22
N GLN A 443 -16.39 5.21 -47.07
CA GLN A 443 -16.19 6.18 -48.16
C GLN A 443 -14.77 6.78 -48.20
N THR A 444 -14.08 6.87 -47.06
CA THR A 444 -12.68 7.31 -46.97
C THR A 444 -11.77 6.16 -46.50
N PRO A 445 -10.49 6.13 -46.91
CA PRO A 445 -9.55 5.07 -46.54
C PRO A 445 -9.00 5.23 -45.10
N SER A 446 -9.79 5.71 -44.15
CA SER A 446 -9.35 5.93 -42.78
C SER A 446 -10.30 5.25 -41.80
N THR A 447 -9.75 4.36 -40.98
CA THR A 447 -10.43 3.74 -39.83
C THR A 447 -9.83 4.32 -38.56
N GLU A 448 -10.62 5.09 -37.83
CA GLU A 448 -10.23 5.74 -36.58
C GLU A 448 -10.56 4.85 -35.39
N CYS A 449 -9.68 4.83 -34.40
CA CYS A 449 -9.81 4.06 -33.19
C CYS A 449 -9.56 4.95 -31.98
N PHE A 450 -10.33 4.75 -30.92
CA PHE A 450 -10.18 5.43 -29.64
C PHE A 450 -9.97 4.38 -28.56
N LEU A 451 -8.83 4.46 -27.88
CA LEU A 451 -8.53 3.62 -26.72
C LEU A 451 -8.62 4.50 -25.47
N ASN A 452 -9.58 4.20 -24.60
CA ASN A 452 -9.78 4.90 -23.34
C ASN A 452 -9.46 3.96 -22.18
N CYS A 453 -8.69 4.45 -21.22
CA CYS A 453 -8.21 3.68 -20.10
C CYS A 453 -8.47 4.44 -18.81
N SER A 454 -8.89 3.73 -17.75
CA SER A 454 -9.15 4.36 -16.45
C SER A 454 -7.87 4.88 -15.82
N ALA A 455 -7.88 6.14 -15.36
CA ALA A 455 -6.76 6.73 -14.62
C ALA A 455 -6.59 6.10 -13.21
N ASP A 456 -7.58 5.31 -12.77
CA ASP A 456 -7.46 4.53 -11.54
C ASP A 456 -6.42 3.39 -11.70
N ILE A 457 -6.24 2.89 -12.93
CA ILE A 457 -5.38 1.75 -13.28
C ILE A 457 -4.16 2.17 -14.08
N PHE A 458 -4.37 3.01 -15.10
CA PHE A 458 -3.31 3.54 -15.95
C PHE A 458 -2.88 4.89 -15.39
N LYS A 459 -1.58 5.11 -15.24
CA LYS A 459 -1.04 6.25 -14.47
C LYS A 459 -0.57 7.41 -15.37
N HIS A 460 -0.28 7.10 -16.63
CA HIS A 460 0.20 8.08 -17.59
C HIS A 460 -0.48 7.93 -18.96
N GLN A 461 -0.62 9.04 -19.69
CA GLN A 461 -1.14 9.05 -21.06
C GLN A 461 -0.28 8.18 -22.00
N ASP A 462 1.04 8.20 -21.80
CA ASP A 462 2.01 7.43 -22.59
C ASP A 462 1.76 5.90 -22.50
N ASP A 463 1.19 5.40 -21.40
CA ASP A 463 0.84 3.97 -21.27
C ASP A 463 -0.29 3.59 -22.24
N VAL A 464 -1.27 4.48 -22.42
CA VAL A 464 -2.39 4.29 -23.36
C VAL A 464 -1.93 4.43 -24.79
N ASP A 465 -1.02 5.37 -25.06
CA ASP A 465 -0.40 5.55 -26.38
C ASP A 465 0.34 4.27 -26.80
N GLN A 466 1.15 3.68 -25.91
CA GLN A 466 1.85 2.42 -26.17
C GLN A 466 0.89 1.23 -26.37
N LEU A 467 -0.21 1.17 -25.61
CA LEU A 467 -1.22 0.13 -25.83
C LEU A 467 -1.87 0.25 -27.21
N SER A 468 -2.07 1.46 -27.71
CA SER A 468 -2.59 1.70 -29.06
C SER A 468 -1.64 1.16 -30.14
N GLU A 469 -0.33 1.37 -29.98
CA GLU A 469 0.70 0.84 -30.88
C GLU A 469 0.72 -0.69 -30.85
N ARG A 470 0.63 -1.30 -29.66
CA ARG A 470 0.60 -2.75 -29.48
C ARG A 470 -0.64 -3.39 -30.11
N PHE A 471 -1.79 -2.73 -30.01
CA PHE A 471 -3.00 -3.18 -30.70
C PHE A 471 -2.82 -3.14 -32.22
N GLN A 472 -2.29 -2.05 -32.78
CA GLN A 472 -1.97 -1.94 -34.21
C GLN A 472 -0.96 -3.00 -34.67
N HIS A 473 0.00 -3.34 -33.82
CA HIS A 473 0.96 -4.39 -34.11
C HIS A 473 0.31 -5.77 -34.20
N ILE A 474 -0.58 -6.12 -33.26
CA ILE A 474 -1.34 -7.39 -33.33
C ILE A 474 -2.18 -7.45 -34.61
N LEU A 475 -2.83 -6.35 -35.01
CA LEU A 475 -3.57 -6.31 -36.28
C LEU A 475 -2.65 -6.56 -37.47
N THR A 476 -1.46 -5.94 -37.47
CA THR A 476 -0.45 -6.14 -38.51
C THR A 476 0.00 -7.60 -38.58
N GLN A 477 0.28 -8.23 -37.44
CA GLN A 477 0.62 -9.66 -37.36
C GLN A 477 -0.47 -10.57 -37.91
N LEU A 478 -1.74 -10.26 -37.62
CA LEU A 478 -2.88 -11.07 -38.02
C LEU A 478 -3.18 -11.00 -39.51
N PHE A 479 -3.01 -9.84 -40.14
CA PHE A 479 -3.52 -9.61 -41.49
C PHE A 479 -2.45 -9.38 -42.57
N LEU A 480 -1.23 -8.98 -42.20
CA LEU A 480 -0.13 -8.76 -43.17
C LEU A 480 0.89 -9.91 -43.20
N PHE A 481 0.77 -10.89 -42.30
CA PHE A 481 1.59 -12.11 -42.26
C PHE A 481 0.67 -13.36 -42.34
N PRO A 482 1.18 -14.54 -42.74
CA PRO A 482 0.37 -15.76 -42.92
C PRO A 482 -0.05 -16.42 -41.59
N MET A 483 -0.51 -15.63 -40.62
CA MET A 483 -0.89 -16.05 -39.26
C MET A 483 -2.36 -16.41 -39.01
N PRO A 484 -3.38 -16.14 -39.87
CA PRO A 484 -4.78 -16.40 -39.52
C PRO A 484 -5.12 -17.88 -39.20
N HIS A 485 -4.33 -18.81 -39.74
CA HIS A 485 -4.48 -20.25 -39.54
C HIS A 485 -3.58 -20.80 -38.43
N GLU A 486 -2.77 -19.96 -37.78
CA GLU A 486 -1.91 -20.34 -36.67
C GLU A 486 -2.60 -20.07 -35.31
N SER A 487 -2.08 -20.69 -34.24
CA SER A 487 -2.61 -20.48 -32.89
C SER A 487 -2.43 -19.02 -32.45
N ILE A 488 -3.46 -18.43 -31.82
CA ILE A 488 -3.39 -17.08 -31.24
C ILE A 488 -2.30 -16.96 -30.17
N HIS A 489 -1.82 -18.08 -29.62
CA HIS A 489 -0.71 -18.11 -28.66
C HIS A 489 0.62 -17.71 -29.31
N LYS A 490 0.75 -17.80 -30.63
CA LYS A 490 1.93 -17.34 -31.36
C LYS A 490 1.94 -15.84 -31.64
N LEU A 491 0.83 -15.14 -31.40
CA LEU A 491 0.81 -13.67 -31.50
C LEU A 491 1.72 -13.09 -30.43
N THR A 492 2.32 -11.95 -30.71
CA THR A 492 3.22 -11.30 -29.77
C THR A 492 2.81 -9.85 -29.66
N ILE A 493 2.38 -9.46 -28.46
CA ILE A 493 1.93 -8.09 -28.18
C ILE A 493 3.09 -7.09 -28.21
N LEU A 494 4.31 -7.58 -28.03
CA LEU A 494 5.52 -6.79 -28.13
C LEU A 494 5.72 -6.35 -29.57
N LEU A 495 6.02 -5.07 -29.79
CA LEU A 495 6.26 -4.47 -31.10
C LEU A 495 7.48 -5.12 -31.80
N PRO A 496 7.71 -4.98 -33.12
CA PRO A 496 8.84 -5.59 -33.82
C PRO A 496 10.21 -5.15 -33.27
N ASN A 497 10.30 -3.87 -32.93
CA ASN A 497 11.38 -3.26 -32.16
C ASN A 497 11.42 -3.71 -30.69
N GLU A 498 10.51 -4.56 -30.21
CA GLU A 498 10.56 -5.30 -28.93
C GLU A 498 10.65 -6.85 -29.15
N GLN A 499 10.42 -7.37 -30.36
CA GLN A 499 10.51 -8.80 -30.72
C GLN A 499 11.88 -9.23 -31.25
N ILE A 500 12.55 -8.39 -32.06
CA ILE A 500 13.92 -8.66 -32.56
C ILE A 500 14.92 -8.82 -31.38
N SER A 501 14.49 -8.52 -30.17
CA SER A 501 15.25 -8.71 -28.94
C SER A 501 15.16 -10.13 -28.48
N LEU A 502 13.95 -10.69 -28.55
CA LEU A 502 13.57 -11.91 -27.87
C LEU A 502 13.87 -13.13 -28.73
N SER A 503 13.58 -13.06 -30.05
CA SER A 503 13.72 -14.18 -31.00
C SER A 503 15.12 -14.74 -31.07
N GLU A 504 16.06 -13.94 -30.63
CA GLU A 504 17.41 -14.22 -30.86
C GLU A 504 17.79 -15.26 -29.74
N SER A 505 17.28 -15.27 -28.51
CA SER A 505 17.77 -16.10 -27.36
C SER A 505 17.68 -17.65 -27.34
N SER A 506 17.60 -18.40 -28.45
CA SER A 506 17.22 -19.83 -28.35
C SER A 506 17.95 -20.85 -29.24
N ASP A 507 19.28 -20.91 -29.19
CA ASP A 507 20.02 -22.13 -29.56
C ASP A 507 21.35 -22.28 -28.77
N THR A 508 21.41 -23.23 -27.83
CA THR A 508 22.66 -23.69 -27.19
C THR A 508 22.74 -25.21 -27.22
N LYS A 509 23.81 -25.76 -27.84
CA LYS A 509 24.40 -27.04 -27.43
C LYS A 509 25.85 -27.22 -27.90
N LEU A 510 26.64 -27.70 -26.93
CA LEU A 510 27.91 -28.46 -26.99
C LEU A 510 29.24 -27.69 -26.85
N PHE A 511 29.81 -27.86 -25.66
CA PHE A 511 31.18 -27.55 -25.23
C PHE A 511 32.27 -28.29 -26.03
N SER A 512 33.38 -27.60 -26.29
CA SER A 512 34.73 -28.18 -26.16
C SER A 512 35.77 -27.08 -25.91
N SER A 513 36.62 -27.34 -24.92
CA SER A 513 37.71 -26.52 -24.36
C SER A 513 38.97 -26.43 -25.24
N ASP A 514 39.58 -25.25 -25.33
CA ASP A 514 41.06 -25.12 -25.29
C ASP A 514 41.51 -23.66 -25.00
N PRO A 515 42.33 -23.40 -23.96
CA PRO A 515 42.82 -22.06 -23.62
C PRO A 515 44.26 -21.87 -24.10
N SER A 516 44.45 -21.45 -25.36
CA SER A 516 45.76 -20.97 -25.80
C SER A 516 45.66 -20.07 -27.02
N THR A 517 45.54 -18.76 -26.81
CA THR A 517 46.27 -17.70 -27.54
C THR A 517 45.81 -16.32 -27.06
N CYS A 518 46.60 -15.73 -26.16
CA CYS A 518 46.53 -14.32 -25.84
C CYS A 518 47.68 -13.63 -26.60
N THR A 519 47.34 -12.89 -27.67
CA THR A 519 48.29 -11.99 -28.33
C THR A 519 47.57 -10.78 -28.93
N ILE A 520 47.93 -9.62 -28.38
CA ILE A 520 47.85 -8.22 -28.86
C ILE A 520 47.32 -8.04 -30.30
N LEU A 521 46.22 -7.27 -30.46
CA LEU A 521 45.86 -6.65 -31.73
C LEU A 521 45.48 -5.16 -31.56
N LYS A 522 46.24 -4.35 -32.30
CA LYS A 522 45.89 -2.98 -32.72
C LYS A 522 44.60 -3.00 -33.54
N SER A 523 43.86 -1.89 -33.46
CA SER A 523 42.86 -1.40 -34.42
C SER A 523 42.58 -2.35 -35.60
N SER A 524 41.67 -3.29 -35.39
CA SER A 524 41.06 -4.07 -36.45
C SER A 524 39.61 -4.33 -36.07
N THR A 525 38.75 -4.08 -37.04
CA THR A 525 37.29 -4.16 -37.06
C THR A 525 36.80 -5.39 -36.31
N ILE A 526 36.15 -5.20 -35.15
CA ILE A 526 35.43 -6.27 -34.46
C ILE A 526 34.12 -6.50 -35.24
N ASN A 527 34.21 -7.31 -36.29
CA ASN A 527 33.07 -8.05 -36.84
C ASN A 527 32.82 -9.28 -35.95
N GLN A 528 32.51 -9.07 -34.66
CA GLN A 528 31.74 -10.08 -33.94
C GLN A 528 30.31 -9.93 -34.43
N GLN A 529 29.72 -11.00 -34.97
CA GLN A 529 28.30 -11.05 -35.29
C GLN A 529 27.55 -10.70 -34.00
N MET A 530 27.07 -9.46 -33.92
CA MET A 530 26.27 -8.96 -32.81
C MET A 530 24.95 -9.68 -32.88
N SER A 531 24.86 -10.76 -32.11
CA SER A 531 23.66 -11.51 -31.97
C SER A 531 22.88 -10.90 -30.81
N MET A 532 21.76 -10.23 -31.10
CA MET A 532 20.70 -10.04 -30.11
C MET A 532 20.37 -11.34 -29.35
N THR A 533 20.77 -12.52 -29.87
CA THR A 533 20.46 -13.85 -29.36
C THR A 533 21.19 -14.08 -28.09
N SER A 534 22.50 -13.97 -28.23
CA SER A 534 23.43 -14.09 -27.14
C SER A 534 23.17 -12.97 -26.13
N ALA A 535 22.81 -11.77 -26.59
CA ALA A 535 22.40 -10.68 -25.71
C ALA A 535 21.12 -11.01 -24.93
N SER A 536 20.11 -11.56 -25.58
CA SER A 536 18.83 -11.91 -24.97
C SER A 536 18.92 -13.09 -24.01
N ILE A 537 19.76 -14.10 -24.29
CA ILE A 537 20.03 -15.19 -23.33
C ILE A 537 20.76 -14.62 -22.13
N PHE A 538 21.78 -13.80 -22.37
CA PHE A 538 22.57 -13.19 -21.31
C PHE A 538 21.68 -12.38 -20.37
N TRP A 539 20.83 -11.49 -20.88
CA TRP A 539 19.96 -10.66 -20.04
C TRP A 539 18.85 -11.45 -19.35
N LEU A 540 18.37 -12.55 -19.94
CA LEU A 540 17.43 -13.46 -19.29
C LEU A 540 18.08 -14.23 -18.13
N ASP A 541 19.35 -14.62 -18.27
CA ASP A 541 20.11 -15.31 -17.22
C ASP A 541 20.61 -14.35 -16.13
N ALA A 542 21.17 -13.20 -16.51
CA ALA A 542 21.75 -12.20 -15.60
C ALA A 542 20.75 -11.67 -14.57
N LEU A 543 19.47 -11.60 -14.92
CA LEU A 543 18.39 -11.13 -14.04
C LEU A 543 17.48 -12.27 -13.56
N HIS A 544 17.84 -13.53 -13.79
CA HIS A 544 17.06 -14.67 -13.32
C HIS A 544 16.95 -14.68 -11.79
N ASN A 545 15.75 -14.97 -11.26
CA ASN A 545 15.44 -15.00 -9.81
C ASN A 545 15.81 -13.71 -9.06
N CYS A 546 15.82 -12.54 -9.70
CA CYS A 546 16.05 -11.30 -8.97
C CYS A 546 14.89 -10.96 -8.04
N GLN A 547 15.24 -10.47 -6.85
CA GLN A 547 14.29 -10.04 -5.82
C GLN A 547 14.06 -8.52 -5.87
N LEU A 548 13.94 -7.98 -7.08
CA LEU A 548 13.76 -6.54 -7.34
C LEU A 548 12.28 -6.11 -7.29
N ASP A 549 11.42 -6.94 -6.71
CA ASP A 549 10.00 -6.61 -6.50
C ASP A 549 9.85 -5.64 -5.31
N GLN A 550 10.87 -5.52 -4.46
CA GLN A 550 10.93 -4.55 -3.37
C GLN A 550 11.86 -3.39 -3.74
N PRO A 551 11.42 -2.13 -3.57
CA PRO A 551 12.25 -0.97 -3.84
C PRO A 551 13.47 -0.88 -2.90
N LEU A 552 14.48 -0.11 -3.30
CA LEU A 552 15.63 0.15 -2.43
C LEU A 552 15.17 0.83 -1.13
N SER A 553 15.51 0.27 0.01
CA SER A 553 15.18 0.80 1.34
C SER A 553 16.15 1.92 1.75
N LEU A 554 16.22 2.97 0.94
CA LEU A 554 17.02 4.16 1.22
C LEU A 554 16.43 4.92 2.43
N PRO A 555 17.26 5.69 3.16
CA PRO A 555 16.83 6.46 4.33
C PRO A 555 16.03 7.70 3.91
N PHE A 556 14.83 7.49 3.39
CA PHE A 556 13.95 8.56 2.93
C PHE A 556 13.42 9.39 4.09
N ASP A 557 13.39 10.71 3.93
CA ASP A 557 12.76 11.62 4.89
C ASP A 557 11.23 11.64 4.74
N ARG A 558 10.74 11.20 3.57
CA ARG A 558 9.33 11.27 3.15
C ARG A 558 8.91 9.96 2.52
N TYR A 559 7.64 9.62 2.66
CA TYR A 559 7.09 8.43 2.01
C TYR A 559 7.18 8.55 0.50
N ARG A 560 7.53 7.43 -0.15
CA ARG A 560 7.58 7.33 -1.60
C ARG A 560 6.17 7.54 -2.17
N LEU A 561 5.94 8.69 -2.80
CA LEU A 561 4.69 9.00 -3.49
C LEU A 561 4.60 8.21 -4.81
N ALA A 562 3.38 7.93 -5.26
CA ALA A 562 3.15 7.44 -6.62
C ALA A 562 3.67 8.47 -7.64
N ASN A 563 4.25 8.00 -8.76
CA ASN A 563 5.04 8.85 -9.67
C ASN A 563 4.30 10.04 -10.27
N GLU A 564 2.96 10.00 -10.40
CA GLU A 564 2.13 11.15 -10.83
C GLU A 564 2.15 12.34 -9.86
N HIS A 565 2.63 12.13 -8.64
CA HIS A 565 2.73 13.16 -7.60
C HIS A 565 4.17 13.58 -7.33
N ARG A 566 5.14 13.04 -8.07
CA ARG A 566 6.53 13.48 -7.98
C ARG A 566 6.70 14.80 -8.72
N THR A 567 7.38 15.74 -8.09
CA THR A 567 7.65 17.06 -8.67
C THR A 567 8.70 16.99 -9.78
N GLY A 568 9.48 15.90 -9.84
CA GLY A 568 10.62 15.75 -10.74
C GLY A 568 11.82 16.63 -10.35
N LEU A 569 11.67 17.43 -9.29
CA LEU A 569 12.72 18.27 -8.76
C LEU A 569 13.74 17.43 -8.00
N GLY A 570 15.01 17.76 -8.19
CA GLY A 570 16.15 17.14 -7.56
C GLY A 570 16.92 18.11 -6.68
N THR A 571 17.79 17.55 -5.85
CA THR A 571 18.84 18.28 -5.14
C THR A 571 20.17 17.60 -5.42
N SER A 572 21.27 18.35 -5.35
CA SER A 572 22.60 17.88 -5.70
C SER A 572 23.63 18.31 -4.67
N ILE A 573 24.58 17.41 -4.38
CA ILE A 573 25.76 17.70 -3.56
C ILE A 573 26.99 17.19 -4.29
N SER A 574 27.96 18.08 -4.50
CA SER A 574 29.23 17.77 -5.15
C SER A 574 30.40 17.96 -4.20
N PHE A 575 31.40 17.07 -4.28
CA PHE A 575 32.65 17.20 -3.54
C PHE A 575 33.83 16.54 -4.27
N ASP A 576 35.03 17.02 -3.98
CA ASP A 576 36.28 16.46 -4.48
C ASP A 576 36.83 15.37 -3.55
N PHE A 577 37.46 14.35 -4.12
CA PHE A 577 38.14 13.31 -3.34
C PHE A 577 39.43 13.87 -2.70
N GLY A 578 39.96 14.99 -3.22
CA GLY A 578 41.27 15.51 -2.85
C GLY A 578 42.40 14.72 -3.50
N GLN A 579 43.63 15.22 -3.34
CA GLN A 579 44.80 14.65 -4.02
C GLN A 579 45.16 13.25 -3.52
N ASP A 580 45.11 13.03 -2.21
CA ASP A 580 45.53 11.76 -1.60
C ASP A 580 44.60 10.59 -2.01
N LEU A 581 43.29 10.72 -1.79
CA LEU A 581 42.33 9.68 -2.19
C LEU A 581 42.34 9.44 -3.70
N SER A 582 42.41 10.51 -4.51
CA SER A 582 42.50 10.36 -5.96
C SER A 582 43.75 9.58 -6.36
N HIS A 583 44.90 9.91 -5.76
CA HIS A 583 46.16 9.21 -6.00
C HIS A 583 46.07 7.73 -5.59
N ASP A 584 45.49 7.42 -4.44
CA ASP A 584 45.37 6.05 -3.94
C ASP A 584 44.53 5.17 -4.85
N PHE A 585 43.32 5.63 -5.21
CA PHE A 585 42.43 4.85 -6.07
C PHE A 585 42.99 4.69 -7.49
N LEU A 586 43.61 5.74 -8.06
CA LEU A 586 44.28 5.67 -9.36
C LEU A 586 45.48 4.71 -9.35
N THR A 587 46.29 4.77 -8.28
CA THR A 587 47.45 3.88 -8.11
C THR A 587 47.02 2.44 -7.91
N TYR A 588 45.95 2.20 -7.15
CA TYR A 588 45.40 0.86 -6.94
C TYR A 588 44.83 0.27 -8.22
N ALA A 589 44.03 1.04 -8.96
CA ALA A 589 43.47 0.63 -10.25
C ALA A 589 44.59 0.26 -11.25
N SER A 590 45.59 1.13 -11.38
CA SER A 590 46.72 0.91 -12.30
C SER A 590 47.61 -0.26 -11.87
N SER A 591 47.91 -0.42 -10.58
CA SER A 591 48.78 -1.49 -10.07
C SER A 591 48.16 -2.88 -10.19
N ASN A 592 46.82 -2.99 -10.16
CA ASN A 592 46.10 -4.25 -10.25
C ASN A 592 45.52 -4.53 -11.65
N ASN A 593 45.80 -3.68 -12.65
CA ASN A 593 45.23 -3.76 -14.00
C ASN A 593 43.69 -3.75 -14.03
N ILE A 594 43.07 -2.92 -13.19
CA ILE A 594 41.61 -2.77 -13.07
C ILE A 594 41.22 -1.38 -13.60
N SER A 595 40.09 -1.27 -14.31
CA SER A 595 39.59 0.04 -14.72
C SER A 595 39.06 0.82 -13.51
N LEU A 596 39.23 2.14 -13.53
CA LEU A 596 38.73 3.00 -12.46
C LEU A 596 37.20 2.91 -12.34
N GLU A 597 36.52 2.69 -13.45
CA GLU A 597 35.08 2.46 -13.53
C GLU A 597 34.63 1.22 -12.76
N HIS A 598 35.31 0.07 -12.90
CA HIS A 598 35.00 -1.15 -12.14
C HIS A 598 35.19 -0.95 -10.63
N LEU A 599 36.23 -0.21 -10.26
CA LEU A 599 36.49 0.14 -8.87
C LEU A 599 35.34 0.98 -8.29
N THR A 600 34.87 1.97 -9.05
CA THR A 600 33.71 2.80 -8.69
C THR A 600 32.43 1.98 -8.52
N PHE A 601 32.14 1.01 -9.40
CA PHE A 601 30.97 0.12 -9.23
C PHE A 601 31.05 -0.68 -7.92
N ALA A 602 32.19 -1.29 -7.62
CA ALA A 602 32.37 -2.05 -6.38
C ALA A 602 32.17 -1.18 -5.13
N ILE A 603 32.74 0.04 -5.14
CA ILE A 603 32.56 1.02 -4.04
C ILE A 603 31.08 1.38 -3.88
N TYR A 604 30.36 1.60 -4.98
CA TYR A 604 28.96 2.00 -4.93
C TYR A 604 28.02 0.87 -4.46
N PHE A 605 28.27 -0.38 -4.85
CA PHE A 605 27.53 -1.53 -4.33
C PHE A 605 27.69 -1.69 -2.81
N ILE A 606 28.89 -1.46 -2.28
CA ILE A 606 29.13 -1.44 -0.82
C ILE A 606 28.31 -0.32 -0.18
N PHE A 607 28.35 0.86 -0.78
CA PHE A 607 27.63 2.01 -0.25
C PHE A 607 26.12 1.74 -0.18
N LEU A 608 25.53 1.23 -1.26
CA LEU A 608 24.10 0.88 -1.30
C LEU A 608 23.75 -0.24 -0.32
N PHE A 609 24.54 -1.31 -0.26
CA PHE A 609 24.35 -2.40 0.71
C PHE A 609 24.25 -1.84 2.14
N LYS A 610 25.14 -0.92 2.50
CA LYS A 610 25.15 -0.30 3.82
C LYS A 610 24.05 0.73 4.03
N LEU A 611 23.73 1.52 3.02
CA LEU A 611 22.69 2.55 3.09
C LEU A 611 21.29 1.93 3.18
N THR A 612 21.09 0.76 2.58
CA THR A 612 19.80 0.04 2.52
C THR A 612 19.61 -0.98 3.64
N ASN A 613 20.41 -0.93 4.70
CA ASN A 613 20.33 -1.86 5.84
C ASN A 613 20.54 -3.34 5.43
N GLY A 614 21.44 -3.59 4.49
CA GLY A 614 21.89 -4.93 4.15
C GLY A 614 21.14 -5.62 3.01
N GLN A 615 20.44 -4.89 2.12
CA GLN A 615 19.89 -5.48 0.89
C GLN A 615 21.03 -6.05 0.03
N THR A 616 20.94 -7.31 -0.35
CA THR A 616 22.00 -8.05 -1.05
C THR A 616 21.77 -8.17 -2.56
N ASP A 617 20.54 -8.12 -3.03
CA ASP A 617 20.22 -8.11 -4.46
C ASP A 617 20.07 -6.67 -4.94
N LEU A 618 21.16 -6.09 -5.45
CA LEU A 618 21.26 -4.67 -5.81
C LEU A 618 21.29 -4.52 -7.34
N CYS A 619 20.56 -3.54 -7.87
CA CYS A 619 20.57 -3.25 -9.30
C CYS A 619 20.77 -1.75 -9.57
N LEU A 620 21.72 -1.43 -10.45
CA LEU A 620 22.01 -0.06 -10.86
C LEU A 620 21.54 0.19 -12.29
N ALA A 621 20.96 1.34 -12.57
CA ALA A 621 20.85 1.85 -13.94
C ALA A 621 22.20 2.42 -14.40
N LEU A 622 22.78 1.84 -15.45
CA LEU A 622 24.02 2.34 -16.06
C LEU A 622 23.71 3.06 -17.38
N ASN A 623 24.04 4.36 -17.45
CA ASN A 623 23.89 5.18 -18.65
C ASN A 623 25.08 4.97 -19.61
N ILE A 624 24.80 4.45 -20.80
CA ILE A 624 25.78 4.19 -21.85
C ILE A 624 25.76 5.34 -22.86
N ASN A 625 26.63 6.32 -22.65
CA ASN A 625 26.66 7.58 -23.39
C ASN A 625 27.31 7.48 -24.80
N ASN A 626 27.74 6.29 -25.22
CA ASN A 626 28.40 6.09 -26.51
C ASN A 626 28.08 4.72 -27.12
N ASN A 627 26.79 4.43 -27.33
CA ASN A 627 26.34 3.18 -27.95
C ASN A 627 26.55 3.16 -29.48
N ARG A 628 27.69 3.69 -29.96
CA ARG A 628 28.11 3.72 -31.37
C ARG A 628 28.99 2.52 -31.66
N TYR A 629 28.42 1.33 -31.48
CA TYR A 629 29.11 0.05 -31.54
C TYR A 629 29.55 -0.36 -32.96
N ARG A 630 29.13 0.38 -34.00
CA ARG A 630 29.63 0.21 -35.39
C ARG A 630 30.36 1.46 -35.83
N ASP A 631 31.43 1.28 -36.60
CA ASP A 631 32.22 2.39 -37.14
C ASP A 631 31.38 3.36 -37.99
N GLU A 632 30.36 2.85 -38.68
CA GLU A 632 29.39 3.61 -39.49
C GLU A 632 28.57 4.60 -38.65
N LEU A 633 28.36 4.33 -37.36
CA LEU A 633 27.57 5.17 -36.44
C LEU A 633 28.41 6.30 -35.83
N LYS A 634 29.75 6.25 -35.95
CA LYS A 634 30.66 7.24 -35.34
C LYS A 634 30.50 8.65 -35.93
N SER A 635 30.09 8.77 -37.20
CA SER A 635 29.91 10.06 -37.88
C SER A 635 28.46 10.56 -37.90
N ILE A 636 27.50 9.79 -37.38
CA ILE A 636 26.07 10.13 -37.44
C ILE A 636 25.70 11.04 -36.25
N ILE A 637 24.97 12.13 -36.52
CA ILE A 637 24.41 12.97 -35.46
C ILE A 637 23.07 12.37 -35.04
N GLY A 638 22.91 12.06 -33.76
CA GLY A 638 21.71 11.42 -33.19
C GLY A 638 21.91 11.04 -31.72
N LEU A 639 20.82 10.63 -31.06
CA LEU A 639 20.82 10.13 -29.69
C LEU A 639 21.21 8.64 -29.68
N PHE A 640 22.37 8.30 -29.12
CA PHE A 640 22.90 6.94 -29.03
C PHE A 640 23.11 6.52 -27.57
N GLU A 641 22.26 7.01 -26.68
CA GLU A 641 22.25 6.65 -25.27
C GLU A 641 21.42 5.37 -25.09
N ASN A 642 21.86 4.51 -24.18
CA ASN A 642 21.08 3.38 -23.71
C ASN A 642 21.28 3.24 -22.21
N VAL A 643 20.30 2.67 -21.52
CA VAL A 643 20.40 2.35 -20.09
C VAL A 643 20.40 0.85 -19.96
N ILE A 644 21.30 0.28 -19.17
CA ILE A 644 21.31 -1.17 -18.89
C ILE A 644 21.31 -1.41 -17.38
N PRO A 645 20.65 -2.48 -16.90
CA PRO A 645 20.70 -2.85 -15.50
C PRO A 645 22.03 -3.55 -15.20
N LEU A 646 22.71 -3.11 -14.15
CA LEU A 646 23.87 -3.78 -13.58
C LEU A 646 23.46 -4.38 -12.24
N ARG A 647 23.07 -5.66 -12.25
CA ARG A 647 22.68 -6.40 -11.06
C ARG A 647 23.90 -7.03 -10.38
N CYS A 648 24.00 -6.86 -9.08
CA CYS A 648 24.99 -7.49 -8.21
C CYS A 648 24.24 -8.21 -7.08
N LEU A 649 24.33 -9.54 -7.05
CA LEU A 649 23.94 -10.33 -5.88
C LEU A 649 25.13 -10.38 -4.92
N LEU A 650 25.16 -9.41 -4.02
CA LEU A 650 26.26 -9.18 -3.09
C LEU A 650 26.24 -10.21 -1.96
N ASP A 651 27.37 -10.89 -1.75
CA ASP A 651 27.61 -11.67 -0.54
C ASP A 651 28.27 -10.76 0.52
N PRO A 652 27.62 -10.51 1.67
CA PRO A 652 28.14 -9.65 2.73
C PRO A 652 29.50 -10.11 3.28
N HIS A 653 29.80 -11.42 3.19
CA HIS A 653 31.05 -12.01 3.68
C HIS A 653 32.22 -11.84 2.71
N TRP A 654 31.97 -11.38 1.48
CA TRP A 654 33.05 -11.08 0.55
C TRP A 654 33.96 -10.00 1.10
N ARG A 655 35.24 -10.15 0.76
CA ARG A 655 36.22 -9.07 0.89
C ARG A 655 36.09 -8.14 -0.29
N PHE A 656 36.58 -6.91 -0.14
CA PHE A 656 36.54 -5.90 -1.19
C PHE A 656 37.11 -6.41 -2.54
N LEU A 657 38.21 -7.17 -2.51
CA LEU A 657 38.80 -7.73 -3.73
C LEU A 657 37.87 -8.72 -4.45
N GLN A 658 37.14 -9.56 -3.70
CA GLN A 658 36.20 -10.52 -4.28
C GLN A 658 35.00 -9.80 -4.92
N LEU A 659 34.48 -8.76 -4.25
CA LEU A 659 33.44 -7.92 -4.85
C LEU A 659 33.96 -7.18 -6.07
N LEU A 660 35.22 -6.72 -6.06
CA LEU A 660 35.82 -6.04 -7.20
C LEU A 660 35.97 -6.96 -8.41
N GLU A 661 36.43 -8.20 -8.20
CA GLU A 661 36.47 -9.24 -9.25
C GLU A 661 35.07 -9.53 -9.78
N HIS A 662 34.08 -9.64 -8.90
CA HIS A 662 32.69 -9.86 -9.29
C HIS A 662 32.11 -8.66 -10.07
N ALA A 663 32.33 -7.43 -9.58
CA ALA A 663 31.93 -6.19 -10.24
C ALA A 663 32.54 -6.06 -11.64
N GLN A 664 33.82 -6.42 -11.78
CA GLN A 664 34.49 -6.47 -13.08
C GLN A 664 33.86 -7.51 -14.02
N GLU A 665 33.55 -8.70 -13.52
CA GLU A 665 32.90 -9.76 -14.30
C GLU A 665 31.51 -9.31 -14.80
N ILE A 666 30.64 -8.85 -13.89
CA ILE A 666 29.27 -8.43 -14.25
C ILE A 666 29.29 -7.23 -15.20
N THR A 667 30.19 -6.26 -14.99
CA THR A 667 30.29 -5.08 -15.85
C THR A 667 30.81 -5.45 -17.23
N THR A 668 31.90 -6.23 -17.30
CA THR A 668 32.48 -6.65 -18.59
C THR A 668 31.48 -7.45 -19.42
N ASN A 669 30.78 -8.39 -18.78
CA ASN A 669 29.76 -9.21 -19.44
C ASN A 669 28.54 -8.38 -19.88
N SER A 670 28.08 -7.45 -19.04
CA SER A 670 26.96 -6.56 -19.36
C SER A 670 27.30 -5.58 -20.49
N MET A 671 28.51 -5.00 -20.47
CA MET A 671 29.00 -4.07 -21.49
C MET A 671 29.11 -4.73 -22.87
N LYS A 672 29.45 -6.03 -22.93
CA LYS A 672 29.46 -6.80 -24.18
C LYS A 672 28.09 -6.82 -24.88
N TYR A 673 27.00 -6.69 -24.13
CA TYR A 673 25.63 -6.69 -24.62
C TYR A 673 24.88 -5.37 -24.36
N SER A 674 25.63 -4.28 -24.12
CA SER A 674 25.10 -2.93 -23.84
C SER A 674 24.29 -2.31 -24.98
N TYR A 675 24.39 -2.87 -26.19
CA TYR A 675 23.59 -2.49 -27.35
C TYR A 675 22.14 -3.01 -27.29
N PHE A 676 21.83 -3.92 -26.36
CA PHE A 676 20.50 -4.48 -26.20
C PHE A 676 19.59 -3.49 -25.44
N PRO A 677 18.47 -3.02 -26.02
CA PRO A 677 17.67 -1.94 -25.42
C PRO A 677 17.02 -2.30 -24.09
N LEU A 678 17.00 -1.36 -23.12
CA LEU A 678 16.42 -1.54 -21.79
C LEU A 678 15.00 -2.14 -21.82
N GLN A 679 14.13 -1.59 -22.65
CA GLN A 679 12.73 -2.04 -22.80
C GLN A 679 12.63 -3.54 -23.07
N ARG A 680 13.61 -4.08 -23.80
CA ARG A 680 13.68 -5.50 -24.16
C ARG A 680 14.16 -6.37 -23.01
N ILE A 681 15.07 -5.83 -22.19
CA ILE A 681 15.48 -6.44 -20.93
C ILE A 681 14.29 -6.48 -19.97
N LEU A 682 13.56 -5.37 -19.79
CA LEU A 682 12.36 -5.30 -18.94
C LEU A 682 11.27 -6.27 -19.41
N ASN A 683 11.06 -6.40 -20.72
CA ASN A 683 10.07 -7.33 -21.28
C ASN A 683 10.42 -8.81 -21.04
N GLN A 684 11.70 -9.15 -20.82
CA GLN A 684 12.10 -10.53 -20.43
C GLN A 684 11.76 -10.85 -18.98
N HIS A 685 11.54 -9.83 -18.14
CA HIS A 685 11.35 -9.98 -16.70
C HIS A 685 10.11 -9.21 -16.22
N PRO A 686 8.89 -9.60 -16.64
CA PRO A 686 7.65 -8.86 -16.37
C PRO A 686 7.22 -8.85 -14.90
N HIS A 687 7.83 -9.69 -14.06
CA HIS A 687 7.57 -9.74 -12.62
C HIS A 687 8.29 -8.62 -11.86
N ILE A 688 9.38 -8.10 -12.41
CA ILE A 688 10.17 -7.06 -11.75
C ILE A 688 9.48 -5.72 -11.93
N SER A 689 9.33 -4.97 -10.84
CA SER A 689 8.87 -3.59 -10.90
C SER A 689 9.79 -2.76 -11.81
N LYS A 690 9.22 -2.13 -12.85
CA LYS A 690 9.96 -1.26 -13.77
C LYS A 690 10.68 -0.10 -13.05
N HIS A 691 10.21 0.26 -11.84
CA HIS A 691 10.80 1.31 -11.02
C HIS A 691 12.03 0.83 -10.24
N ALA A 692 12.08 -0.43 -9.81
CA ALA A 692 13.22 -0.98 -9.08
C ALA A 692 14.55 -0.91 -9.87
N PHE A 693 14.47 -0.88 -11.21
CA PHE A 693 15.62 -0.69 -12.10
C PHE A 693 16.13 0.74 -12.19
N LEU A 694 15.32 1.73 -11.81
CA LEU A 694 15.61 3.17 -11.92
C LEU A 694 15.65 3.87 -10.55
N ASP A 695 15.46 3.13 -9.46
CA ASP A 695 15.59 3.65 -8.11
C ASP A 695 16.97 4.29 -7.91
N THR A 696 18.01 3.72 -8.53
CA THR A 696 19.35 4.30 -8.50
C THR A 696 20.17 4.12 -9.76
N SER A 697 21.03 5.10 -10.05
CA SER A 697 21.98 5.07 -11.17
C SER A 697 23.40 5.44 -10.74
N LEU A 698 24.37 4.95 -11.51
CA LEU A 698 25.78 5.32 -11.38
C LEU A 698 26.32 5.76 -12.74
N GLU A 699 26.92 6.93 -12.79
CA GLU A 699 27.61 7.45 -13.98
C GLU A 699 29.10 7.67 -13.68
N PHE A 700 29.97 7.24 -14.59
CA PHE A 700 31.41 7.52 -14.51
C PHE A 700 31.88 8.26 -15.76
N ILE A 701 32.40 9.47 -15.58
CA ILE A 701 32.83 10.34 -16.68
C ILE A 701 34.31 10.69 -16.52
N SER A 702 35.13 10.31 -17.50
CA SER A 702 36.49 10.83 -17.61
C SER A 702 36.55 11.91 -18.69
N TYR A 703 37.11 13.07 -18.37
CA TYR A 703 37.30 14.16 -19.32
C TYR A 703 38.73 14.70 -19.32
N SER A 704 39.13 15.25 -20.46
CA SER A 704 40.38 16.00 -20.62
C SER A 704 40.08 17.34 -21.26
N ASN A 705 40.93 18.35 -21.04
CA ASN A 705 40.75 19.67 -21.66
C ASN A 705 40.92 19.65 -23.19
N ASN A 706 41.29 18.51 -23.76
CA ASN A 706 41.48 18.30 -25.20
C ASN A 706 40.19 18.06 -26.00
N ASN A 707 39.00 18.05 -25.35
CA ASN A 707 37.73 18.07 -26.08
C ASN A 707 37.37 19.47 -26.62
N ALA A 708 38.26 20.45 -26.43
CA ALA A 708 38.08 21.76 -26.97
C ALA A 708 38.37 21.79 -28.48
N VAL A 709 37.37 22.16 -29.27
CA VAL A 709 37.52 22.33 -30.72
C VAL A 709 38.03 23.73 -30.99
N MET A 710 39.24 23.84 -31.55
CA MET A 710 39.77 25.13 -31.98
C MET A 710 39.12 25.56 -33.29
N ILE A 711 38.47 26.73 -33.31
CA ILE A 711 37.99 27.39 -34.52
C ILE A 711 38.72 28.73 -34.63
N GLY A 712 39.76 28.77 -35.46
CA GLY A 712 40.67 29.92 -35.54
C GLY A 712 41.42 30.13 -34.22
N ASP A 713 41.39 31.36 -33.69
CA ASP A 713 41.97 31.71 -32.38
C ASP A 713 41.00 31.45 -31.21
N SER A 714 39.77 30.98 -31.50
CA SER A 714 38.73 30.75 -30.49
C SER A 714 38.64 29.28 -30.12
N GLN A 715 38.53 29.00 -28.82
CA GLN A 715 38.41 27.68 -28.26
C GLN A 715 36.93 27.38 -27.93
N LEU A 716 36.32 26.42 -28.60
CA LEU A 716 34.99 25.90 -28.23
C LEU A 716 35.17 24.80 -27.21
N VAL A 717 34.70 25.04 -25.99
CA VAL A 717 34.67 24.06 -24.91
C VAL A 717 33.23 23.59 -24.71
N PRO A 718 32.96 22.29 -24.52
CA PRO A 718 31.63 21.80 -24.17
C PRO A 718 31.09 22.52 -22.92
N ALA A 719 29.85 23.01 -22.97
CA ALA A 719 29.25 23.75 -21.84
C ALA A 719 29.16 22.92 -20.54
N SER A 720 29.16 21.59 -20.64
CA SER A 720 29.10 20.66 -19.51
C SER A 720 30.33 20.68 -18.60
N SER A 721 31.43 21.33 -18.98
CA SER A 721 32.63 21.43 -18.14
C SER A 721 32.65 22.63 -17.17
N SER A 722 31.64 23.51 -17.17
CA SER A 722 31.74 24.80 -16.46
C SER A 722 30.44 25.47 -15.99
N PHE A 723 29.32 24.74 -15.87
CA PHE A 723 28.11 25.29 -15.26
C PHE A 723 27.83 24.69 -13.87
N ASN A 724 28.06 25.49 -12.82
CA ASN A 724 27.25 25.39 -11.61
C ASN A 724 25.83 25.75 -12.02
N MET A 725 24.99 24.73 -12.25
CA MET A 725 23.55 24.93 -12.43
C MET A 725 23.02 25.63 -11.18
N ASN A 726 22.16 26.64 -11.35
CA ASN A 726 21.46 27.26 -10.24
C ASN A 726 20.70 26.15 -9.48
N GLU A 727 20.75 26.18 -8.14
CA GLU A 727 20.17 25.14 -7.28
C GLU A 727 18.66 24.93 -7.48
N ASP A 728 17.97 25.86 -8.15
CA ASP A 728 16.52 25.90 -8.32
C ASP A 728 15.97 25.09 -9.52
N GLU A 729 16.83 24.50 -10.38
CA GLU A 729 16.40 23.78 -11.60
C GLU A 729 17.08 22.39 -11.78
N ILE A 730 17.38 21.70 -10.68
CA ILE A 730 17.86 20.30 -10.77
C ILE A 730 16.64 19.40 -11.01
N LEU A 731 16.70 18.57 -12.04
CA LEU A 731 15.72 17.52 -12.30
C LEU A 731 16.31 16.17 -11.90
N SER A 732 15.52 15.31 -11.25
CA SER A 732 15.95 13.96 -10.89
C SER A 732 14.91 12.94 -11.35
N ALA A 733 15.33 12.04 -12.24
CA ALA A 733 14.51 10.94 -12.76
C ALA A 733 14.62 9.66 -11.90
N SER A 734 15.61 9.58 -11.00
CA SER A 734 15.83 8.48 -10.06
C SER A 734 15.56 8.95 -8.63
N ASP A 735 15.34 8.02 -7.71
CA ASP A 735 15.28 8.38 -6.29
C ASP A 735 16.62 8.92 -5.79
N PHE A 736 17.71 8.30 -6.27
CA PHE A 736 19.07 8.57 -5.83
C PHE A 736 20.09 8.18 -6.91
N SER A 737 20.91 9.10 -7.39
CA SER A 737 21.96 8.84 -8.41
C SER A 737 23.32 9.35 -7.97
N LEU A 738 24.38 8.65 -8.36
CA LEU A 738 25.75 9.04 -8.08
C LEU A 738 26.54 9.18 -9.38
N SER A 739 27.26 10.28 -9.55
CA SER A 739 28.12 10.54 -10.71
C SER A 739 29.55 10.77 -10.24
N ILE A 740 30.52 10.01 -10.75
CA ILE A 740 31.95 10.20 -10.47
C ILE A 740 32.64 10.77 -11.71
N HIS A 741 33.38 11.85 -11.50
CA HIS A 741 34.13 12.52 -12.54
C HIS A 741 35.63 12.34 -12.32
N HIS A 742 36.36 12.10 -13.41
CA HIS A 742 37.81 12.00 -13.42
C HIS A 742 38.41 13.03 -14.38
N ASP A 743 39.08 14.04 -13.82
CA ASP A 743 39.83 15.03 -14.59
C ASP A 743 41.21 14.46 -14.94
N LEU A 744 41.39 14.09 -16.21
CA LEU A 744 42.63 13.49 -16.72
C LEU A 744 43.81 14.48 -16.76
N ASN A 745 43.59 15.78 -16.64
CA ASN A 745 44.68 16.77 -16.68
C ASN A 745 45.41 16.87 -15.34
N ILE A 746 44.64 16.78 -14.25
CA ILE A 746 45.14 16.90 -12.87
C ILE A 746 45.07 15.57 -12.10
N ASN A 747 44.55 14.50 -12.72
CA ASN A 747 44.34 13.18 -12.13
C ASN A 747 43.53 13.26 -10.81
N GLN A 748 42.45 14.03 -10.83
CA GLN A 748 41.59 14.24 -9.67
C GLN A 748 40.23 13.60 -9.88
N LEU A 749 39.73 12.94 -8.83
CA LEU A 749 38.37 12.41 -8.76
C LEU A 749 37.46 13.38 -8.02
N SER A 750 36.24 13.53 -8.50
CA SER A 750 35.15 14.23 -7.82
C SER A 750 33.86 13.43 -7.95
N CYS A 751 32.90 13.70 -7.07
CA CYS A 751 31.62 13.02 -7.03
C CYS A 751 30.49 14.04 -6.90
N THR A 752 29.40 13.75 -7.58
CA THR A 752 28.12 14.46 -7.48
C THR A 752 27.04 13.45 -7.12
N ILE A 753 26.28 13.73 -6.08
CA ILE A 753 25.14 12.92 -5.64
C ILE A 753 23.88 13.71 -5.91
N ASN A 754 22.95 13.17 -6.69
CA ASN A 754 21.64 13.77 -6.92
C ASN A 754 20.54 12.90 -6.32
N ALA A 755 19.48 13.52 -5.82
CA ALA A 755 18.31 12.80 -5.32
C ALA A 755 17.03 13.58 -5.56
N SER A 756 15.90 12.90 -5.58
CA SER A 756 14.58 13.53 -5.64
C SER A 756 14.27 14.29 -4.34
N VAL A 757 13.87 15.55 -4.46
CA VAL A 757 13.41 16.34 -3.30
C VAL A 757 12.08 15.83 -2.77
N ASP A 758 11.35 14.99 -3.50
CA ASP A 758 10.12 14.38 -2.99
C ASP A 758 10.41 13.36 -1.87
N LEU A 759 11.64 12.86 -1.80
CA LEU A 759 12.08 11.78 -0.91
C LEU A 759 13.12 12.21 0.11
N LEU A 760 14.10 13.02 -0.33
CA LEU A 760 15.28 13.38 0.47
C LEU A 760 15.40 14.90 0.59
N ASN A 761 15.59 15.37 1.83
CA ASN A 761 15.91 16.74 2.13
C ASN A 761 17.42 16.98 2.01
N ARG A 762 17.82 18.26 1.99
CA ARG A 762 19.23 18.64 1.82
C ARG A 762 20.12 18.20 2.99
N GLU A 763 19.63 18.24 4.23
CA GLU A 763 20.38 17.82 5.43
C GLU A 763 20.73 16.32 5.35
N THR A 764 19.77 15.49 4.94
CA THR A 764 19.95 14.05 4.76
C THR A 764 20.92 13.76 3.63
N MET A 765 20.84 14.49 2.52
CA MET A 765 21.81 14.40 1.43
C MET A 765 23.23 14.78 1.87
N GLU A 766 23.39 15.83 2.69
CA GLU A 766 24.69 16.23 3.23
C GLU A 766 25.29 15.12 4.10
N LYS A 767 24.48 14.47 4.93
CA LYS A 767 24.90 13.30 5.70
C LYS A 767 25.28 12.14 4.80
N ILE A 768 24.48 11.79 3.79
CA ILE A 768 24.79 10.72 2.83
C ILE A 768 26.13 10.99 2.14
N SER A 769 26.39 12.23 1.73
CA SER A 769 27.67 12.66 1.16
C SER A 769 28.85 12.47 2.13
N GLN A 770 28.69 12.88 3.39
CA GLN A 770 29.70 12.67 4.44
C GLN A 770 29.96 11.18 4.70
N ARG A 771 28.92 10.35 4.68
CA ARG A 771 29.04 8.88 4.84
C ARG A 771 29.83 8.27 3.68
N PHE A 772 29.50 8.66 2.45
CA PHE A 772 30.23 8.20 1.26
C PHE A 772 31.71 8.61 1.34
N HIS A 773 31.99 9.87 1.69
CA HIS A 773 33.35 10.36 1.89
C HIS A 773 34.11 9.59 2.99
N SER A 774 33.48 9.34 4.14
CA SER A 774 34.07 8.56 5.24
C SER A 774 34.39 7.12 4.82
N MET A 775 33.49 6.48 4.07
CA MET A 775 33.71 5.14 3.51
C MET A 775 34.88 5.11 2.53
N LEU A 776 35.03 6.12 1.68
CA LEU A 776 36.18 6.24 0.76
C LEU A 776 37.52 6.30 1.51
N HIS A 777 37.60 7.04 2.61
CA HIS A 777 38.80 7.06 3.47
C HIS A 777 39.09 5.71 4.13
N GLN A 778 38.06 5.01 4.61
CA GLN A 778 38.22 3.66 5.18
C GLN A 778 38.75 2.68 4.12
N LEU A 779 38.26 2.77 2.88
CA LEU A 779 38.73 1.94 1.77
C LEU A 779 40.15 2.31 1.32
N SER A 780 40.49 3.60 1.18
CA SER A 780 41.86 4.04 0.87
C SER A 780 42.87 3.57 1.93
N ALA A 781 42.56 3.75 3.22
CA ALA A 781 43.42 3.28 4.30
C ALA A 781 43.64 1.75 4.25
N SER A 782 42.59 1.00 3.90
CA SER A 782 42.66 -0.46 3.73
C SER A 782 43.49 -0.86 2.50
N ILE A 783 43.38 -0.10 1.41
CA ILE A 783 44.13 -0.25 0.16
C ILE A 783 45.63 -0.01 0.37
N ILE A 784 46.01 1.11 1.01
CA ILE A 784 47.41 1.45 1.29
C ILE A 784 48.02 0.49 2.32
N GLY A 785 47.24 0.12 3.34
CA GLY A 785 47.71 -0.73 4.45
C GLY A 785 47.84 -2.22 4.09
N ASN A 786 47.44 -2.65 2.90
CA ASN A 786 47.32 -4.06 2.51
C ASN A 786 46.40 -4.85 3.47
N GLN A 787 45.44 -4.16 4.11
CA GLN A 787 44.51 -4.69 5.10
C GLN A 787 43.13 -5.01 4.48
N ILE A 788 43.07 -5.29 3.17
CA ILE A 788 41.84 -5.61 2.41
C ILE A 788 41.23 -6.98 2.80
N ASN A 789 41.43 -7.44 4.02
CA ASN A 789 41.03 -8.79 4.44
C ASN A 789 39.72 -8.84 5.23
N LYS A 790 39.12 -7.69 5.53
CA LYS A 790 37.84 -7.62 6.23
C LYS A 790 36.65 -7.87 5.29
N PRO A 791 35.61 -8.57 5.75
CA PRO A 791 34.32 -8.65 5.06
C PRO A 791 33.68 -7.28 4.84
N ILE A 792 32.88 -7.14 3.78
CA ILE A 792 32.15 -5.90 3.45
C ILE A 792 31.20 -5.48 4.56
N TYR A 793 30.56 -6.43 5.24
CA TYR A 793 29.67 -6.09 6.36
C TYR A 793 30.40 -5.40 7.52
N GLU A 794 31.72 -5.46 7.67
CA GLU A 794 32.44 -4.75 8.75
C GLU A 794 32.70 -3.26 8.43
N LEU A 795 32.41 -2.79 7.21
CA LEU A 795 32.59 -1.38 6.85
C LEU A 795 31.50 -0.53 7.52
N SER A 796 31.89 0.59 8.14
CA SER A 796 30.93 1.44 8.85
C SER A 796 30.57 2.67 8.03
N LEU A 797 29.28 2.99 7.93
CA LEU A 797 28.81 4.30 7.45
C LEU A 797 28.52 5.28 8.59
N THR A 798 28.77 4.90 9.85
CA THR A 798 28.51 5.75 11.01
C THR A 798 29.51 6.90 11.05
N LEU A 799 29.01 8.12 11.19
CA LEU A 799 29.83 9.31 11.30
C LEU A 799 30.43 9.45 12.70
N LEU A 800 31.48 10.26 12.83
CA LEU A 800 32.23 10.38 14.08
C LEU A 800 31.37 10.91 15.24
N ASP A 801 30.53 11.90 14.97
CA ASP A 801 29.57 12.48 15.92
C ASP A 801 28.51 11.47 16.34
N GLU A 802 28.02 10.64 15.43
CA GLU A 802 27.10 9.54 15.75
C GLU A 802 27.77 8.45 16.60
N GLN A 803 29.02 8.09 16.31
CA GLN A 803 29.79 7.17 17.15
C GLN A 803 29.95 7.73 18.57
N TYR A 804 30.27 9.01 18.71
CA TYR A 804 30.31 9.67 20.02
C TYR A 804 28.94 9.69 20.70
N LEU A 805 27.86 9.95 19.95
CA LEU A 805 26.50 9.91 20.47
C LEU A 805 26.18 8.51 21.00
N MET A 806 26.36 7.45 20.21
CA MET A 806 26.13 6.05 20.60
C MET A 806 26.94 5.65 21.84
N GLN A 807 28.20 6.05 21.91
CA GLN A 807 29.05 5.81 23.07
C GLN A 807 28.55 6.58 24.30
N SER A 808 28.20 7.86 24.13
CA SER A 808 27.70 8.71 25.23
C SER A 808 26.38 8.20 25.79
N MET A 809 25.50 7.70 24.92
CA MET A 809 24.20 7.13 25.24
C MET A 809 24.32 5.85 26.07
N ASN A 810 25.37 5.06 25.82
CA ASN A 810 25.68 3.83 26.54
C ASN A 810 26.64 4.04 27.72
N ASN A 811 27.12 5.26 27.94
CA ASN A 811 27.89 5.62 29.13
C ASN A 811 26.96 5.90 30.31
N THR A 812 26.25 4.86 30.72
CA THR A 812 25.23 4.90 31.78
C THR A 812 25.77 4.44 33.13
N GLN A 813 27.08 4.17 33.22
CA GLN A 813 27.72 3.64 34.41
C GLN A 813 27.65 4.65 35.55
N ILE A 814 27.01 4.26 36.65
CA ILE A 814 26.95 5.03 37.88
C ILE A 814 27.38 4.19 39.06
N SER A 815 28.10 4.82 39.98
CA SER A 815 28.38 4.25 41.29
C SER A 815 27.33 4.70 42.28
N PHE A 816 26.60 3.77 42.88
CA PHE A 816 25.69 4.10 43.96
C PHE A 816 26.46 4.46 45.24
N SER A 817 25.87 5.32 46.06
CA SER A 817 26.48 5.81 47.30
C SER A 817 26.59 4.74 48.39
N SER A 818 25.84 3.64 48.27
CA SER A 818 25.86 2.49 49.17
C SER A 818 26.10 1.21 48.37
N PRO A 819 26.80 0.21 48.94
CA PRO A 819 26.97 -1.08 48.28
C PRO A 819 25.60 -1.75 48.09
N LEU A 820 25.43 -2.42 46.95
CA LEU A 820 24.22 -3.17 46.66
C LEU A 820 24.08 -4.34 47.63
N THR A 821 22.85 -4.60 48.06
CA THR A 821 22.51 -5.78 48.86
C THR A 821 21.31 -6.53 48.27
N CYS A 822 21.09 -7.76 48.70
CA CYS A 822 19.93 -8.54 48.24
C CYS A 822 18.63 -7.91 48.73
N ILE A 823 17.53 -8.20 48.03
CA ILE A 823 16.20 -7.58 48.22
C ILE A 823 15.75 -7.64 49.69
N HIS A 824 15.87 -8.79 50.35
CA HIS A 824 15.48 -8.96 51.75
C HIS A 824 16.36 -8.18 52.74
N HIS A 825 17.64 -7.94 52.41
CA HIS A 825 18.53 -7.12 53.23
C HIS A 825 18.13 -5.64 53.16
N GLU A 826 17.81 -5.13 51.96
CA GLU A 826 17.27 -3.77 51.80
C GLU A 826 15.96 -3.61 52.58
N PHE A 827 15.06 -4.59 52.50
CA PHE A 827 13.83 -4.58 53.30
C PHE A 827 14.12 -4.48 54.81
N VAL A 828 14.98 -5.34 55.36
CA VAL A 828 15.34 -5.30 56.78
C VAL A 828 15.96 -3.96 57.16
N TYR A 829 16.81 -3.40 56.29
CA TYR A 829 17.38 -2.07 56.49
C TYR A 829 16.31 -0.97 56.59
N GLN A 830 15.29 -1.00 55.73
CA GLN A 830 14.17 -0.07 55.79
C GLN A 830 13.32 -0.26 57.05
N VAL A 831 13.08 -1.51 57.48
CA VAL A 831 12.36 -1.80 58.74
C VAL A 831 13.09 -1.18 59.93
N MET A 832 14.42 -1.31 59.99
CA MET A 832 15.21 -0.72 61.08
C MET A 832 15.17 0.81 61.10
N LYS A 833 15.05 1.46 59.93
CA LYS A 833 14.93 2.92 59.83
C LYS A 833 13.53 3.44 60.11
N HIS A 834 12.50 2.72 59.66
CA HIS A 834 11.12 3.19 59.62
C HIS A 834 10.12 2.16 60.17
N PRO A 835 10.32 1.64 61.40
CA PRO A 835 9.58 0.47 61.89
C PRO A 835 8.06 0.68 61.98
N GLN A 836 7.64 1.91 62.30
CA GLN A 836 6.23 2.28 62.50
C GLN A 836 5.59 2.91 61.26
N LYS A 837 6.32 3.02 60.14
CA LYS A 837 5.75 3.50 58.88
C LYS A 837 4.81 2.42 58.33
N LEU A 838 3.71 2.85 57.71
CA LEU A 838 2.84 1.96 56.93
C LEU A 838 3.67 1.26 55.85
N ALA A 839 3.65 -0.06 55.80
CA ALA A 839 4.33 -0.85 54.78
C ALA A 839 3.36 -1.26 53.68
N VAL A 840 2.26 -1.90 54.05
CA VAL A 840 1.26 -2.40 53.10
C VAL A 840 -0.15 -2.24 53.64
N GLU A 841 -1.09 -1.90 52.77
CA GLU A 841 -2.51 -1.79 53.06
C GLU A 841 -3.37 -2.41 51.95
N LEU A 842 -4.43 -3.12 52.34
CA LEU A 842 -5.49 -3.61 51.47
C LEU A 842 -6.83 -3.40 52.18
N ASP A 843 -7.65 -2.51 51.63
CA ASP A 843 -8.94 -2.09 52.20
C ASP A 843 -8.82 -1.61 53.66
N GLU A 844 -9.34 -2.37 54.64
CA GLU A 844 -9.26 -2.03 56.08
C GLU A 844 -8.07 -2.71 56.79
N GLN A 845 -7.33 -3.58 56.10
CA GLN A 845 -6.19 -4.30 56.68
C GLN A 845 -4.89 -3.58 56.35
N SER A 846 -4.07 -3.30 57.35
CA SER A 846 -2.77 -2.68 57.18
C SER A 846 -1.70 -3.31 58.07
N LEU A 847 -0.45 -3.21 57.62
CA LEU A 847 0.73 -3.62 58.37
C LEU A 847 1.76 -2.51 58.30
N THR A 848 2.34 -2.18 59.45
CA THR A 848 3.59 -1.41 59.54
C THR A 848 4.78 -2.26 59.11
N TYR A 849 5.92 -1.62 58.86
CA TYR A 849 7.16 -2.34 58.52
C TYR A 849 7.57 -3.36 59.59
N CYS A 850 7.43 -3.02 60.87
CA CYS A 850 7.74 -3.94 61.98
C CYS A 850 6.79 -5.15 62.01
N GLU A 851 5.49 -4.92 61.82
CA GLU A 851 4.49 -6.00 61.78
C GLU A 851 4.69 -6.90 60.56
N LEU A 852 4.98 -6.32 59.39
CA LEU A 852 5.29 -7.09 58.19
C LEU A 852 6.54 -7.94 58.40
N LEU A 853 7.62 -7.39 58.95
CA LEU A 853 8.85 -8.14 59.24
C LEU A 853 8.58 -9.34 60.16
N TYR A 854 7.76 -9.18 61.20
CA TYR A 854 7.38 -10.27 62.08
C TYR A 854 6.76 -11.45 61.32
N TYR A 855 5.75 -11.17 60.48
CA TYR A 855 5.08 -12.22 59.72
C TYR A 855 6.01 -12.88 58.68
N VAL A 856 6.86 -12.07 58.04
CA VAL A 856 7.88 -12.55 57.09
C VAL A 856 8.88 -13.47 57.78
N GLN A 857 9.39 -13.10 58.96
CA GLN A 857 10.32 -13.92 59.73
C GLN A 857 9.69 -15.23 60.20
N VAL A 858 8.44 -15.18 60.69
CA VAL A 858 7.71 -16.40 61.08
C VAL A 858 7.55 -17.34 59.90
N LEU A 859 7.09 -16.84 58.75
CA LEU A 859 6.92 -17.67 57.56
C LEU A 859 8.28 -18.23 57.10
N SER A 860 9.33 -17.41 57.07
CA SER A 860 10.68 -17.83 56.66
C SER A 860 11.20 -18.98 57.53
N LEU A 861 11.07 -18.87 58.86
CA LEU A 861 11.46 -19.94 59.78
C LEU A 861 10.63 -21.20 59.58
N THR A 862 9.33 -21.08 59.31
CA THR A 862 8.48 -22.22 58.98
C THR A 862 8.92 -22.89 57.67
N LEU A 863 9.26 -22.11 56.63
CA LEU A 863 9.78 -22.65 55.36
C LEU A 863 11.07 -23.46 55.58
N LEU A 864 11.96 -23.00 56.45
CA LEU A 864 13.22 -23.69 56.77
C LEU A 864 13.00 -24.93 57.67
N ASN A 865 12.22 -24.78 58.73
CA ASN A 865 12.13 -25.78 59.79
C ASN A 865 11.10 -26.88 59.51
N GLU A 866 9.97 -26.54 58.88
CA GLU A 866 8.89 -27.50 58.61
C GLU A 866 8.92 -28.02 57.16
N TYR A 867 9.25 -27.15 56.20
CA TYR A 867 9.26 -27.51 54.77
C TYR A 867 10.65 -27.79 54.23
N HIS A 868 11.71 -27.50 55.00
CA HIS A 868 13.10 -27.72 54.63
C HIS A 868 13.45 -27.10 53.27
N VAL A 869 13.02 -25.86 53.06
CA VAL A 869 13.42 -25.05 51.90
C VAL A 869 14.91 -24.76 52.00
N LEU A 870 15.65 -25.01 50.92
CA LEU A 870 17.08 -24.71 50.83
C LEU A 870 17.32 -23.38 50.09
N PRO A 871 18.43 -22.67 50.37
CA PRO A 871 18.81 -21.50 49.57
C PRO A 871 18.90 -21.84 48.08
N GLY A 872 18.34 -20.99 47.23
CA GLY A 872 18.22 -21.19 45.78
C GLY A 872 17.08 -22.12 45.34
N GLU A 873 16.31 -22.69 46.27
CA GLU A 873 15.17 -23.55 45.92
C GLU A 873 13.96 -22.72 45.44
N ILE A 874 13.36 -23.13 44.32
CA ILE A 874 12.19 -22.45 43.75
C ILE A 874 10.95 -22.79 44.57
N VAL A 875 10.31 -21.75 45.13
CA VAL A 875 9.03 -21.88 45.84
C VAL A 875 7.96 -21.17 45.02
N CYS A 876 7.01 -21.95 44.52
CA CYS A 876 5.89 -21.40 43.78
C CYS A 876 4.84 -20.81 44.74
N GLN A 877 4.17 -19.74 44.32
CA GLN A 877 3.08 -19.14 45.09
C GLN A 877 1.85 -18.91 44.21
N CYS A 878 0.71 -19.46 44.63
CA CYS A 878 -0.58 -19.32 43.95
C CYS A 878 -1.61 -18.67 44.88
N VAL A 879 -1.44 -17.36 45.12
CA VAL A 879 -2.25 -16.57 46.07
C VAL A 879 -2.81 -15.35 45.36
N GLU A 880 -4.07 -15.01 45.62
CA GLU A 880 -4.72 -13.81 45.09
C GLU A 880 -4.28 -12.58 45.91
N ARG A 881 -4.39 -11.36 45.35
CA ARG A 881 -3.94 -10.13 46.04
C ARG A 881 -4.49 -10.03 47.46
N SER A 882 -3.58 -10.04 48.42
CA SER A 882 -3.82 -10.11 49.86
C SER A 882 -2.53 -9.77 50.62
N LEU A 883 -2.61 -9.45 51.91
CA LEU A 883 -1.40 -9.28 52.74
C LEU A 883 -0.56 -10.57 52.78
N SER A 884 -1.21 -11.73 52.76
CA SER A 884 -0.55 -13.04 52.70
C SER A 884 0.27 -13.25 51.42
N MET A 885 -0.11 -12.61 50.31
CA MET A 885 0.69 -12.61 49.08
C MET A 885 2.04 -11.95 49.30
N VAL A 886 2.04 -10.77 49.94
CA VAL A 886 3.24 -9.99 50.25
C VAL A 886 4.12 -10.73 51.26
N ILE A 887 3.52 -11.23 52.34
CA ILE A 887 4.21 -12.02 53.36
C ILE A 887 4.85 -13.26 52.74
N GLY A 888 4.13 -13.94 51.84
CA GLY A 888 4.62 -15.09 51.09
C GLY A 888 5.85 -14.80 50.25
N ILE A 889 5.80 -13.74 49.43
CA ILE A 889 6.91 -13.32 48.58
C ILE A 889 8.14 -13.00 49.43
N MET A 890 7.99 -12.12 50.42
CA MET A 890 9.10 -11.69 51.27
C MET A 890 9.64 -12.82 52.16
N GLY A 891 8.77 -13.75 52.58
CA GLY A 891 9.16 -14.93 53.37
C GLY A 891 9.97 -15.94 52.56
N ILE A 892 9.65 -16.12 51.28
CA ILE A 892 10.46 -16.94 50.36
C ILE A 892 11.84 -16.30 50.18
N GLU A 893 11.88 -15.00 49.88
CA GLU A 893 13.12 -14.24 49.70
C GLU A 893 14.03 -14.27 50.94
N MET A 894 13.45 -14.14 52.15
CA MET A 894 14.19 -14.16 53.41
C MET A 894 14.61 -15.57 53.85
N ALA A 895 13.91 -16.62 53.42
CA ALA A 895 14.36 -18.00 53.57
C ALA A 895 15.47 -18.38 52.56
N GLY A 896 15.83 -17.47 51.64
CA GLY A 896 16.78 -17.70 50.56
C GLY A 896 16.22 -18.48 49.38
N GLY A 897 14.90 -18.70 49.31
CA GLY A 897 14.25 -19.34 48.18
C GLY A 897 14.03 -18.38 47.01
N VAL A 898 13.71 -18.94 45.85
CA VAL A 898 13.44 -18.20 44.61
C VAL A 898 11.94 -18.08 44.40
N TYR A 899 11.41 -16.86 44.35
CA TYR A 899 9.98 -16.62 44.18
C TYR A 899 9.50 -16.95 42.76
N CYS A 900 8.43 -17.73 42.63
CA CYS A 900 7.79 -17.97 41.34
C CYS A 900 6.26 -17.79 41.42
N PRO A 901 5.68 -16.74 40.82
CA PRO A 901 4.24 -16.51 40.83
C PRO A 901 3.49 -17.51 39.94
N LEU A 902 2.38 -18.01 40.46
CA LEU A 902 1.38 -18.78 39.73
C LEU A 902 0.04 -18.06 39.82
N SER A 903 -0.58 -17.78 38.68
CA SER A 903 -1.85 -17.06 38.63
C SER A 903 -3.00 -17.91 39.22
N PRO A 904 -3.70 -17.42 40.26
CA PRO A 904 -4.90 -18.08 40.78
C PRO A 904 -6.02 -18.25 39.75
N ARG A 905 -5.97 -17.52 38.63
CA ARG A 905 -6.98 -17.58 37.56
C ARG A 905 -6.66 -18.65 36.52
N ASP A 906 -5.43 -19.16 36.50
CA ASP A 906 -5.03 -20.15 35.52
C ASP A 906 -5.78 -21.49 35.74
N PRO A 907 -6.07 -22.21 34.65
CA PRO A 907 -6.67 -23.52 34.74
C PRO A 907 -5.69 -24.51 35.39
N GLN A 908 -6.24 -25.51 36.09
CA GLN A 908 -5.47 -26.52 36.83
C GLN A 908 -4.37 -27.19 35.99
N HIS A 909 -4.67 -27.54 34.73
CA HIS A 909 -3.68 -28.14 33.84
C HIS A 909 -2.48 -27.23 33.55
N ARG A 910 -2.70 -25.92 33.39
CA ARG A 910 -1.62 -24.94 33.20
C ARG A 910 -0.77 -24.84 34.46
N LEU A 911 -1.40 -24.74 35.64
CA LEU A 911 -0.70 -24.70 36.93
C LEU A 911 0.16 -25.96 37.15
N GLN A 912 -0.35 -27.14 36.79
CA GLN A 912 0.40 -28.40 36.82
C GLN A 912 1.62 -28.37 35.88
N ALA A 913 1.46 -27.88 34.65
CA ALA A 913 2.57 -27.76 33.71
C ALA A 913 3.67 -26.80 34.21
N LEU A 914 3.27 -25.63 34.74
CA LEU A 914 4.21 -24.64 35.27
C LEU A 914 4.96 -25.17 36.50
N THR A 915 4.24 -25.81 37.44
CA THR A 915 4.87 -26.42 38.62
C THR A 915 5.79 -27.60 38.27
N GLN A 916 5.45 -28.37 37.25
CA GLN A 916 6.31 -29.43 36.75
C GLN A 916 7.60 -28.86 36.12
N GLN A 917 7.49 -27.76 35.38
CA GLN A 917 8.63 -27.08 34.77
C GLN A 917 9.56 -26.45 35.81
N THR A 918 9.03 -25.89 36.90
CA THR A 918 9.84 -25.36 38.00
C THR A 918 10.46 -26.43 38.89
N GLN A 919 9.94 -27.67 38.84
CA GLN A 919 10.28 -28.75 39.77
C GLN A 919 10.09 -28.35 41.25
N SER A 920 9.22 -27.37 41.52
CA SER A 920 9.00 -26.87 42.86
C SER A 920 8.32 -27.94 43.74
N ARG A 921 8.90 -28.22 44.91
CA ARG A 921 8.35 -29.19 45.88
C ARG A 921 7.19 -28.61 46.70
N LEU A 922 7.18 -27.29 46.86
CA LEU A 922 6.28 -26.55 47.72
C LEU A 922 5.58 -25.45 46.92
N VAL A 923 4.24 -25.44 47.00
CA VAL A 923 3.43 -24.32 46.52
C VAL A 923 2.75 -23.68 47.72
N LEU A 924 3.04 -22.40 47.95
CA LEU A 924 2.29 -21.59 48.89
C LEU A 924 0.96 -21.18 48.25
N VAL A 925 -0.14 -21.46 48.95
CA VAL A 925 -1.51 -21.26 48.46
C VAL A 925 -2.34 -20.50 49.48
N HIS A 926 -3.52 -20.07 49.04
CA HIS A 926 -4.60 -19.64 49.90
C HIS A 926 -5.66 -20.76 49.97
N TYR A 927 -6.58 -20.72 50.94
CA TYR A 927 -7.60 -21.76 51.07
C TYR A 927 -8.43 -21.97 49.79
N LEU A 928 -8.65 -20.90 49.01
CA LEU A 928 -9.39 -20.92 47.74
C LEU A 928 -8.65 -21.60 46.59
N THR A 929 -7.31 -21.58 46.59
CA THR A 929 -6.50 -22.11 45.48
C THR A 929 -5.92 -23.49 45.79
N LYS A 930 -5.98 -23.93 47.05
CA LYS A 930 -5.45 -25.22 47.50
C LYS A 930 -5.96 -26.42 46.69
N THR A 931 -7.24 -26.41 46.31
CA THR A 931 -7.88 -27.51 45.57
C THR A 931 -7.41 -27.62 44.11
N LYS A 932 -6.70 -26.62 43.58
CA LYS A 932 -6.16 -26.64 42.21
C LYS A 932 -4.89 -27.48 42.07
N PHE A 933 -4.25 -27.86 43.17
CA PHE A 933 -3.03 -28.65 43.15
C PHE A 933 -3.31 -30.10 43.55
N ASN A 934 -2.66 -31.03 42.87
CA ASN A 934 -2.80 -32.46 43.14
C ASN A 934 -2.00 -32.85 44.40
N HIS A 935 -2.29 -34.02 44.97
CA HIS A 935 -1.58 -34.55 46.15
C HIS A 935 -0.07 -34.80 45.97
N ASN A 936 0.46 -34.70 44.75
CA ASN A 936 1.87 -34.96 44.46
C ASN A 936 2.80 -33.77 44.76
N ILE A 937 2.25 -32.59 45.04
CA ILE A 937 3.00 -31.38 45.41
C ILE A 937 2.53 -30.95 46.79
N VAL A 938 3.45 -30.54 47.66
CA VAL A 938 3.09 -30.02 48.98
C VAL A 938 2.47 -28.64 48.78
N SER A 939 1.15 -28.52 48.97
CA SER A 939 0.45 -27.24 48.95
C SER A 939 0.14 -26.77 50.38
N SER A 940 0.74 -25.66 50.81
CA SER A 940 0.54 -25.13 52.16
C SER A 940 -0.22 -23.81 52.17
N ASN A 941 -1.21 -23.69 53.06
CA ASN A 941 -2.01 -22.47 53.16
C ASN A 941 -1.27 -21.44 54.03
N ILE A 942 -0.90 -20.30 53.45
CA ILE A 942 -0.13 -19.26 54.14
C ILE A 942 -0.84 -18.82 55.42
N ASP A 943 -2.15 -18.55 55.37
CA ASP A 943 -2.91 -18.05 56.53
C ASP A 943 -2.96 -19.04 57.69
N SER A 944 -2.78 -20.34 57.42
CA SER A 944 -2.74 -21.34 58.49
C SER A 944 -1.39 -21.39 59.23
N ILE A 945 -0.34 -20.82 58.64
CA ILE A 945 0.99 -20.70 59.23
C ILE A 945 1.07 -19.43 60.10
N LEU A 946 0.44 -18.35 59.64
CA LEU A 946 0.58 -17.04 60.27
C LEU A 946 -0.16 -16.99 61.63
N PRO A 947 0.56 -16.75 62.74
CA PRO A 947 -0.04 -16.62 64.07
C PRO A 947 -0.71 -15.25 64.23
N VAL A 948 -1.44 -15.04 65.33
CA VAL A 948 -1.80 -13.68 65.75
C VAL A 948 -0.51 -12.92 66.11
N TYR A 949 -0.36 -11.69 65.61
CA TYR A 949 0.80 -10.83 65.91
C TYR A 949 1.08 -10.76 67.41
N ASN A 950 2.32 -11.07 67.81
CA ASN A 950 2.75 -11.01 69.20
C ASN A 950 4.23 -10.60 69.31
N MET A 951 4.46 -9.38 69.81
CA MET A 951 5.79 -8.79 70.03
C MET A 951 6.66 -9.54 71.06
N GLU A 952 6.08 -10.37 71.93
CA GLU A 952 6.82 -11.13 72.96
C GLU A 952 7.34 -12.47 72.44
N ARG A 953 6.95 -12.89 71.23
CA ARG A 953 7.38 -14.17 70.67
C ARG A 953 8.85 -14.08 70.27
N ASN A 954 9.68 -14.93 70.88
CA ASN A 954 11.10 -15.01 70.56
C ASN A 954 11.29 -15.66 69.18
N ILE A 955 11.69 -14.87 68.18
CA ILE A 955 12.01 -15.31 66.82
C ILE A 955 13.50 -15.66 66.78
N ASP A 956 13.85 -16.82 66.20
CA ASP A 956 15.25 -17.22 66.02
C ASP A 956 15.90 -16.44 64.87
N ILE A 957 16.29 -15.20 65.17
CA ILE A 957 16.91 -14.28 64.20
C ILE A 957 18.30 -14.80 63.78
N ASP A 958 18.99 -15.52 64.66
CA ASP A 958 20.32 -16.08 64.37
C ASP A 958 20.24 -17.12 63.26
N GLN A 959 19.20 -17.96 63.24
CA GLN A 959 18.98 -18.91 62.15
C GLN A 959 18.82 -18.19 60.79
N LEU A 960 17.99 -17.13 60.73
CA LEU A 960 17.79 -16.36 59.49
C LEU A 960 19.06 -15.63 59.06
N SER A 961 19.82 -15.09 60.01
CA SER A 961 21.08 -14.37 59.75
C SER A 961 22.20 -15.27 59.23
N ASN A 962 22.10 -16.59 59.47
CA ASN A 962 23.06 -17.58 58.97
C ASN A 962 22.81 -18.02 57.52
N ILE A 963 21.67 -17.63 56.93
CA ILE A 963 21.36 -17.94 55.53
C ILE A 963 22.22 -17.05 54.65
N THR A 964 23.04 -17.68 53.81
CA THR A 964 23.91 -16.95 52.88
C THR A 964 23.23 -16.88 51.52
N VAL A 965 22.80 -15.67 51.14
CA VAL A 965 22.32 -15.33 49.79
C VAL A 965 23.21 -14.21 49.26
N THR A 966 23.67 -14.37 48.03
CA THR A 966 24.51 -13.41 47.33
C THR A 966 23.72 -12.67 46.24
N LEU A 967 24.27 -11.56 45.77
CA LEU A 967 23.69 -10.79 44.67
C LEU A 967 23.59 -11.59 43.35
N ASP A 968 24.40 -12.63 43.18
CA ASP A 968 24.40 -13.47 41.98
C ASP A 968 23.34 -14.59 42.01
N ASP A 969 22.73 -14.84 43.17
CA ASP A 969 21.66 -15.83 43.30
C ASP A 969 20.35 -15.33 42.68
N LEU A 970 19.49 -16.27 42.29
CA LEU A 970 18.18 -15.97 41.73
C LEU A 970 17.26 -15.38 42.79
N ALA A 971 16.58 -14.28 42.45
CA ALA A 971 15.52 -13.69 43.26
C ALA A 971 14.17 -14.29 42.85
N TYR A 972 13.83 -14.20 41.57
CA TYR A 972 12.53 -14.66 41.08
C TYR A 972 12.57 -15.26 39.68
N ILE A 973 11.50 -15.99 39.35
CA ILE A 973 11.25 -16.58 38.03
C ILE A 973 9.86 -16.19 37.56
N ILE A 974 9.78 -15.58 36.37
CA ILE A 974 8.49 -15.23 35.73
C ILE A 974 8.31 -15.97 34.42
N PHE A 975 7.08 -16.41 34.17
CA PHE A 975 6.73 -17.09 32.94
C PHE A 975 6.24 -16.12 31.86
N THR A 976 6.83 -16.21 30.68
CA THR A 976 6.39 -15.53 29.45
C THR A 976 5.81 -16.53 28.45
N SER A 977 5.00 -16.06 27.50
CA SER A 977 4.51 -16.88 26.38
C SER A 977 5.67 -17.33 25.49
N GLY A 978 5.55 -18.53 24.92
CA GLY A 978 6.62 -19.12 24.13
C GLY A 978 6.17 -19.47 22.72
N SER A 979 6.92 -19.05 21.71
CA SER A 979 6.70 -19.38 20.29
C SER A 979 6.58 -20.89 20.00
N THR A 980 7.12 -21.75 20.87
CA THR A 980 6.99 -23.22 20.77
C THR A 980 5.66 -23.78 21.30
N GLY A 981 4.84 -22.95 21.96
CA GLY A 981 3.63 -23.33 22.68
C GLY A 981 3.85 -23.72 24.15
N VAL A 982 5.10 -23.66 24.62
CA VAL A 982 5.47 -23.93 26.02
C VAL A 982 5.97 -22.62 26.67
N PRO A 983 5.41 -22.20 27.82
CA PRO A 983 5.85 -21.01 28.53
C PRO A 983 7.35 -21.03 28.85
N LYS A 984 8.01 -19.88 28.71
CA LYS A 984 9.44 -19.70 29.02
C LYS A 984 9.57 -19.12 30.43
N ALA A 985 10.43 -19.71 31.25
CA ALA A 985 10.68 -19.26 32.62
C ALA A 985 11.93 -18.38 32.68
N VAL A 986 11.74 -17.06 32.75
CA VAL A 986 12.79 -16.03 32.82
C VAL A 986 13.37 -16.00 34.24
N GLN A 987 14.67 -16.22 34.39
CA GLN A 987 15.36 -16.26 35.69
C GLN A 987 16.05 -14.92 35.98
N VAL A 988 15.67 -14.23 37.05
CA VAL A 988 16.23 -12.92 37.43
C VAL A 988 16.99 -13.03 38.75
N ARG A 989 18.21 -12.47 38.80
CA ARG A 989 19.06 -12.44 40.00
C ARG A 989 18.73 -11.26 40.91
N HIS A 990 19.11 -11.35 42.18
CA HIS A 990 19.01 -10.22 43.10
C HIS A 990 19.73 -8.99 42.56
N LYS A 991 20.95 -9.13 42.01
CA LYS A 991 21.69 -8.00 41.44
C LYS A 991 20.91 -7.30 40.34
N ASN A 992 20.25 -8.04 39.45
CA ASN A 992 19.56 -7.46 38.31
C ASN A 992 18.41 -6.56 38.80
N PHE A 993 17.61 -7.07 39.74
CA PHE A 993 16.48 -6.33 40.30
C PHE A 993 16.91 -5.16 41.20
N THR A 994 17.93 -5.36 42.03
CA THR A 994 18.46 -4.30 42.89
C THR A 994 19.00 -3.14 42.04
N GLU A 995 19.83 -3.42 41.03
CA GLU A 995 20.33 -2.44 40.07
C GLU A 995 19.20 -1.68 39.35
N PHE A 996 18.20 -2.41 38.84
CA PHE A 996 17.02 -1.83 38.23
C PHE A 996 16.33 -0.82 39.15
N MET A 997 16.03 -1.21 40.40
CA MET A 997 15.38 -0.31 41.36
C MET A 997 16.23 0.92 41.68
N TYR A 998 17.54 0.77 41.86
CA TYR A 998 18.41 1.92 42.09
C TYR A 998 18.51 2.86 40.89
N SER A 999 18.44 2.34 39.66
CA SER A 999 18.32 3.17 38.46
C SER A 999 17.05 4.02 38.48
N LEU A 1000 15.90 3.46 38.87
CA LEU A 1000 14.65 4.22 38.95
C LEU A 1000 14.69 5.30 40.04
N ILE A 1001 15.37 5.03 41.16
CA ILE A 1001 15.59 6.01 42.23
C ILE A 1001 16.51 7.14 41.72
N TYR A 1002 17.58 6.81 41.00
CA TYR A 1002 18.50 7.78 40.45
C TYR A 1002 17.82 8.72 39.45
N GLY A 1003 16.94 8.18 38.61
CA GLY A 1003 16.10 8.96 37.68
C GLY A 1003 14.92 9.70 38.34
N ASP A 1004 14.72 9.56 39.66
CA ASP A 1004 13.58 10.09 40.42
C ASP A 1004 12.22 9.67 39.81
N VAL A 1005 12.18 8.48 39.22
CA VAL A 1005 10.96 7.80 38.75
C VAL A 1005 10.14 7.34 39.96
N VAL A 1006 10.82 6.77 40.97
CA VAL A 1006 10.27 6.35 42.26
C VAL A 1006 11.12 6.88 43.41
N ASN A 1007 10.52 7.14 44.57
CA ASN A 1007 11.24 7.52 45.79
C ASN A 1007 10.56 7.04 47.08
N LYS A 1008 11.29 7.12 48.19
CA LYS A 1008 10.84 6.62 49.51
C LYS A 1008 9.58 7.28 50.08
N ASN A 1009 9.20 8.47 49.60
CA ASN A 1009 8.02 9.18 50.05
C ASN A 1009 6.77 8.79 49.25
N ASP A 1010 6.93 7.96 48.21
CA ASP A 1010 5.79 7.54 47.41
C ASP A 1010 4.83 6.64 48.17
N THR A 1011 3.57 6.71 47.77
CA THR A 1011 2.53 5.72 48.02
C THR A 1011 2.27 5.02 46.69
N ILE A 1012 2.76 3.78 46.56
CA ILE A 1012 2.76 3.00 45.32
C ILE A 1012 1.50 2.15 45.26
N LEU A 1013 0.80 2.17 44.12
CA LEU A 1013 -0.37 1.34 43.89
C LEU A 1013 0.00 0.00 43.25
N GLN A 1014 -0.31 -1.11 43.92
CA GLN A 1014 -0.15 -2.47 43.38
C GLN A 1014 -1.36 -2.81 42.49
N ILE A 1015 -1.17 -2.74 41.17
CA ILE A 1015 -2.22 -2.98 40.17
C ILE A 1015 -1.93 -4.20 39.29
N ALA A 1016 -0.65 -4.46 39.02
CA ALA A 1016 -0.23 -5.51 38.11
C ALA A 1016 -0.65 -6.90 38.63
N ARG A 1017 -1.03 -7.80 37.70
CA ARG A 1017 -1.27 -9.21 38.06
C ARG A 1017 0.08 -9.90 38.23
N CYS A 1018 0.14 -10.95 39.06
CA CYS A 1018 1.38 -11.68 39.32
C CYS A 1018 1.98 -12.39 38.10
N SER A 1019 1.23 -12.52 37.01
CA SER A 1019 1.75 -13.01 35.72
C SER A 1019 2.62 -11.99 34.97
N PHE A 1020 2.70 -10.74 35.44
CA PHE A 1020 3.56 -9.71 34.89
C PHE A 1020 4.69 -9.40 35.88
N ASP A 1021 5.87 -9.11 35.37
CA ASP A 1021 7.06 -8.71 36.11
C ASP A 1021 6.94 -7.38 36.84
N VAL A 1022 6.15 -6.43 36.32
CA VAL A 1022 5.78 -5.19 37.05
C VAL A 1022 5.16 -5.47 38.42
N HIS A 1023 4.53 -6.64 38.64
CA HIS A 1023 4.05 -7.03 39.98
C HIS A 1023 5.18 -7.13 41.00
N VAL A 1024 6.36 -7.58 40.57
CA VAL A 1024 7.54 -7.69 41.43
C VAL A 1024 8.10 -6.30 41.72
N GLN A 1025 8.08 -5.38 40.74
CA GLN A 1025 8.40 -3.97 40.96
C GLN A 1025 7.50 -3.33 42.01
N ASP A 1026 6.17 -3.46 41.86
CA ASP A 1026 5.21 -2.88 42.78
C ASP A 1026 5.48 -3.34 44.22
N ILE A 1027 5.75 -4.64 44.42
CA ILE A 1027 5.88 -5.23 45.75
C ILE A 1027 7.31 -5.10 46.29
N LEU A 1028 8.28 -5.80 45.67
CA LEU A 1028 9.65 -5.85 46.17
C LEU A 1028 10.30 -4.47 46.08
N GLY A 1029 10.06 -3.72 45.00
CA GLY A 1029 10.59 -2.38 44.80
C GLY A 1029 10.15 -1.39 45.88
N THR A 1030 8.87 -1.44 46.28
CA THR A 1030 8.34 -0.59 47.37
C THR A 1030 9.07 -0.84 48.69
N PHE A 1031 9.30 -2.11 49.03
CA PHE A 1031 9.94 -2.47 50.29
C PHE A 1031 11.45 -2.21 50.31
N MET A 1032 12.12 -2.30 49.17
CA MET A 1032 13.52 -1.91 49.05
C MET A 1032 13.75 -0.43 49.33
N ILE A 1033 12.84 0.45 48.88
CA ILE A 1033 13.00 1.91 49.02
C ILE A 1033 12.40 2.49 50.30
N GLY A 1034 11.66 1.70 51.07
CA GLY A 1034 11.02 2.16 52.30
C GLY A 1034 9.70 2.93 52.07
N SER A 1035 9.02 2.73 50.94
CA SER A 1035 7.76 3.38 50.53
C SER A 1035 6.51 2.62 51.04
N SER A 1036 5.31 3.20 50.94
CA SER A 1036 4.06 2.53 51.33
C SER A 1036 3.39 1.86 50.12
N LEU A 1037 3.00 0.59 50.24
CA LEU A 1037 2.29 -0.16 49.21
C LEU A 1037 0.77 -0.17 49.46
N ILE A 1038 -0.02 0.32 48.52
CA ILE A 1038 -1.48 0.19 48.55
C ILE A 1038 -1.89 -0.88 47.54
N MET A 1039 -2.45 -1.98 48.05
CA MET A 1039 -2.92 -3.07 47.21
C MET A 1039 -4.36 -2.85 46.79
N LEU A 1040 -4.62 -3.06 45.50
CA LEU A 1040 -5.95 -2.96 44.97
C LEU A 1040 -6.70 -4.31 45.12
N HIS A 1041 -7.94 -4.27 45.59
CA HIS A 1041 -8.78 -5.46 45.72
C HIS A 1041 -8.83 -6.26 44.39
N PRO A 1042 -8.81 -7.61 44.39
CA PRO A 1042 -8.71 -8.43 43.18
C PRO A 1042 -9.71 -8.10 42.06
N ARG A 1043 -10.89 -7.58 42.41
CA ARG A 1043 -11.96 -7.17 41.49
C ARG A 1043 -12.00 -5.67 41.17
N GLY A 1044 -11.20 -4.84 41.84
CA GLY A 1044 -11.32 -3.38 41.80
C GLY A 1044 -10.74 -2.70 40.56
N ILE A 1045 -9.99 -3.40 39.69
CA ILE A 1045 -9.30 -2.76 38.56
C ILE A 1045 -10.27 -2.26 37.48
N MET A 1046 -11.44 -2.89 37.39
CA MET A 1046 -12.52 -2.52 36.46
C MET A 1046 -13.62 -1.70 37.15
N ASP A 1047 -13.50 -1.47 38.46
CA ASP A 1047 -14.44 -0.66 39.24
C ASP A 1047 -13.81 0.73 39.41
N PHE A 1048 -14.12 1.63 38.48
CA PHE A 1048 -13.47 2.94 38.45
C PHE A 1048 -13.93 3.87 39.58
N ASP A 1049 -15.11 3.65 40.18
CA ASP A 1049 -15.54 4.36 41.37
C ASP A 1049 -14.69 3.96 42.58
N TYR A 1050 -14.52 2.66 42.78
CA TYR A 1050 -13.61 2.16 43.80
C TYR A 1050 -12.18 2.63 43.55
N LEU A 1051 -11.67 2.52 42.31
CA LEU A 1051 -10.33 2.98 41.96
C LEU A 1051 -10.14 4.47 42.26
N ALA A 1052 -11.12 5.31 41.90
CA ALA A 1052 -11.08 6.74 42.20
C ALA A 1052 -11.07 7.02 43.71
N SER A 1053 -11.85 6.28 44.51
CA SER A 1053 -11.80 6.39 45.98
C SER A 1053 -10.43 6.02 46.54
N VAL A 1054 -9.80 4.95 46.04
CA VAL A 1054 -8.46 4.54 46.49
C VAL A 1054 -7.42 5.63 46.18
N PHE A 1055 -7.42 6.19 44.97
CA PHE A 1055 -6.50 7.27 44.60
C PHE A 1055 -6.62 8.48 45.53
N LYS A 1056 -7.85 8.86 45.83
CA LYS A 1056 -8.15 10.03 46.65
C LYS A 1056 -7.89 9.78 48.14
N ASP A 1057 -8.42 8.69 48.70
CA ASP A 1057 -8.42 8.45 50.14
C ASP A 1057 -7.06 7.97 50.65
N LYS A 1058 -6.28 7.30 49.78
CA LYS A 1058 -4.94 6.78 50.13
C LYS A 1058 -3.80 7.66 49.61
N ASN A 1059 -4.10 8.79 48.97
CA ASN A 1059 -3.11 9.73 48.42
C ASN A 1059 -2.06 9.02 47.54
N ILE A 1060 -2.52 8.29 46.52
CA ILE A 1060 -1.63 7.56 45.61
C ILE A 1060 -0.72 8.54 44.88
N THR A 1061 0.60 8.31 44.93
CA THR A 1061 1.59 9.21 44.32
C THR A 1061 2.30 8.60 43.12
N SER A 1062 2.33 7.26 43.02
CA SER A 1062 3.01 6.56 41.93
C SER A 1062 2.19 5.38 41.44
N ILE A 1063 2.04 5.30 40.11
CA ILE A 1063 1.40 4.18 39.43
C ILE A 1063 2.26 3.71 38.26
N THR A 1064 2.35 2.40 38.08
CA THR A 1064 2.99 1.78 36.91
C THR A 1064 1.99 0.82 36.27
N THR A 1065 1.57 1.08 35.04
CA THR A 1065 0.62 0.20 34.33
C THR A 1065 0.67 0.40 32.82
N VAL A 1066 -0.19 -0.31 32.10
CA VAL A 1066 -0.23 -0.29 30.63
C VAL A 1066 -1.03 0.90 30.11
N PRO A 1067 -0.68 1.47 28.94
CA PRO A 1067 -1.42 2.56 28.29
C PRO A 1067 -2.94 2.39 28.31
N THR A 1068 -3.45 1.19 27.99
CA THR A 1068 -4.90 0.92 27.96
C THR A 1068 -5.60 1.20 29.30
N ILE A 1069 -4.99 0.82 30.43
CA ILE A 1069 -5.59 0.99 31.75
C ILE A 1069 -5.57 2.47 32.16
N ILE A 1070 -4.47 3.18 31.87
CA ILE A 1070 -4.37 4.62 32.12
C ILE A 1070 -5.43 5.37 31.32
N HIS A 1071 -5.57 5.04 30.02
CA HIS A 1071 -6.57 5.64 29.14
C HIS A 1071 -7.97 5.51 29.71
N ASN A 1072 -8.40 4.28 29.98
CA ASN A 1072 -9.77 4.02 30.44
C ASN A 1072 -10.07 4.72 31.77
N PHE A 1073 -9.14 4.67 32.72
CA PHE A 1073 -9.35 5.31 34.02
C PHE A 1073 -9.34 6.83 33.93
N PHE A 1074 -8.42 7.44 33.18
CA PHE A 1074 -8.34 8.90 33.08
C PHE A 1074 -9.49 9.47 32.26
N THR A 1075 -9.95 8.77 31.21
CA THR A 1075 -11.18 9.13 30.50
C THR A 1075 -12.38 9.09 31.44
N TYR A 1076 -12.48 8.07 32.31
CA TYR A 1076 -13.52 8.02 33.33
C TYR A 1076 -13.46 9.24 34.27
N LEU A 1077 -12.28 9.58 34.80
CA LEU A 1077 -12.12 10.75 35.68
C LEU A 1077 -12.52 12.06 35.00
N GLN A 1078 -12.18 12.22 33.71
CA GLN A 1078 -12.56 13.39 32.92
C GLN A 1078 -14.08 13.46 32.72
N GLN A 1079 -14.73 12.34 32.39
CA GLN A 1079 -16.18 12.27 32.19
C GLN A 1079 -16.98 12.58 33.48
N GLN A 1080 -16.45 12.18 34.64
CA GLN A 1080 -17.07 12.45 35.94
C GLN A 1080 -16.67 13.81 36.55
N ASN A 1081 -15.88 14.63 35.84
CA ASN A 1081 -15.31 15.89 36.35
C ASN A 1081 -14.54 15.73 37.68
N HIS A 1082 -13.87 14.59 37.87
CA HIS A 1082 -13.14 14.22 39.08
C HIS A 1082 -11.66 14.62 39.03
N HIS A 1083 -11.35 15.83 38.56
CA HIS A 1083 -9.97 16.28 38.35
C HIS A 1083 -9.08 16.23 39.61
N ASN A 1084 -9.67 16.38 40.81
CA ASN A 1084 -8.91 16.36 42.06
C ASN A 1084 -8.47 14.95 42.50
N VAL A 1085 -8.94 13.86 41.86
CA VAL A 1085 -8.58 12.48 42.25
C VAL A 1085 -7.11 12.18 41.95
N ALA A 1086 -6.57 12.74 40.86
CA ALA A 1086 -5.19 12.53 40.44
C ALA A 1086 -4.20 13.54 41.05
N GLN A 1087 -4.64 14.42 41.96
CA GLN A 1087 -3.83 15.57 42.42
C GLN A 1087 -2.54 15.19 43.17
N TYR A 1088 -2.51 14.00 43.78
CA TYR A 1088 -1.37 13.51 44.55
C TYR A 1088 -0.35 12.74 43.70
N LEU A 1089 -0.67 12.44 42.42
CA LEU A 1089 0.24 11.74 41.53
C LEU A 1089 1.50 12.57 41.28
N ARG A 1090 2.63 12.01 41.66
CA ARG A 1090 3.97 12.51 41.35
C ARG A 1090 4.54 11.83 40.11
N SER A 1091 4.23 10.55 39.91
CA SER A 1091 4.80 9.73 38.83
C SER A 1091 3.74 8.82 38.22
N VAL A 1092 3.61 8.84 36.90
CA VAL A 1092 2.79 7.91 36.13
C VAL A 1092 3.70 7.23 35.13
N CYS A 1093 3.92 5.94 35.33
CA CYS A 1093 4.75 5.12 34.45
C CYS A 1093 3.86 4.27 33.55
N SER A 1094 4.07 4.41 32.25
CA SER A 1094 3.35 3.70 31.20
C SER A 1094 4.31 2.78 30.47
N GLY A 1095 4.03 1.48 30.46
CA GLY A 1095 4.89 0.48 29.81
C GLY A 1095 4.13 -0.74 29.30
N GLY A 1096 4.77 -1.54 28.46
CA GLY A 1096 4.19 -2.78 27.93
C GLY A 1096 3.27 -2.62 26.71
N GLU A 1097 2.90 -1.41 26.29
CA GLU A 1097 2.24 -1.13 24.99
C GLU A 1097 2.77 0.19 24.40
N ALA A 1098 2.57 0.41 23.10
CA ALA A 1098 2.87 1.70 22.49
C ALA A 1098 1.91 2.78 23.02
N CYS A 1099 2.45 3.91 23.43
CA CYS A 1099 1.66 5.05 23.91
C CYS A 1099 1.20 5.92 22.72
N SER A 1100 -0.04 6.42 22.75
CA SER A 1100 -0.60 7.28 21.71
C SER A 1100 -0.60 8.77 22.11
N LEU A 1101 -0.53 9.67 21.14
CA LEU A 1101 -0.65 11.12 21.37
C LEU A 1101 -1.95 11.48 22.11
N LYS A 1102 -3.06 10.79 21.78
CA LYS A 1102 -4.36 10.95 22.47
C LYS A 1102 -4.25 10.63 23.96
N LEU A 1103 -3.54 9.56 24.33
CA LEU A 1103 -3.34 9.19 25.72
C LEU A 1103 -2.44 10.19 26.45
N ILE A 1104 -1.36 10.67 25.82
CA ILE A 1104 -0.46 11.63 26.46
C ILE A 1104 -1.19 12.94 26.75
N ASN A 1105 -1.95 13.45 25.79
CA ASN A 1105 -2.79 14.64 26.00
C ASN A 1105 -3.82 14.42 27.11
N LEU A 1106 -4.44 13.23 27.18
CA LEU A 1106 -5.34 12.87 28.27
C LEU A 1106 -4.62 12.86 29.62
N MET A 1107 -3.44 12.26 29.71
CA MET A 1107 -2.64 12.25 30.93
C MET A 1107 -2.27 13.66 31.37
N SER A 1108 -1.67 14.46 30.48
CA SER A 1108 -1.28 15.85 30.77
C SER A 1108 -2.45 16.72 31.23
N ASN A 1109 -3.66 16.50 30.70
CA ASN A 1109 -4.86 17.24 31.12
C ASN A 1109 -5.51 16.72 32.42
N THR A 1110 -5.16 15.50 32.86
CA THR A 1110 -5.77 14.86 34.04
C THR A 1110 -4.93 15.04 35.30
N VAL A 1111 -3.59 15.03 35.17
CA VAL A 1111 -2.66 15.16 36.29
C VAL A 1111 -2.20 16.61 36.48
N THR A 1112 -1.51 16.89 37.59
CA THR A 1112 -0.91 18.21 37.84
C THR A 1112 0.39 18.40 37.03
N ASP A 1113 0.77 19.64 36.75
CA ASP A 1113 2.03 19.97 36.04
C ASP A 1113 3.30 19.45 36.74
N SER A 1114 3.22 19.17 38.04
CA SER A 1114 4.32 18.58 38.82
C SER A 1114 4.45 17.07 38.64
N CYS A 1115 3.43 16.41 38.10
CA CYS A 1115 3.43 14.98 37.85
C CYS A 1115 4.32 14.65 36.65
N ARG A 1116 5.23 13.67 36.82
CA ARG A 1116 6.07 13.18 35.75
C ARG A 1116 5.43 12.00 35.05
N LEU A 1117 5.28 12.11 33.74
CA LEU A 1117 4.72 11.07 32.90
C LEU A 1117 5.86 10.36 32.18
N TRP A 1118 6.04 9.07 32.47
CA TRP A 1118 7.14 8.26 31.94
C TRP A 1118 6.62 7.24 30.93
N ASN A 1119 7.27 7.17 29.77
CA ASN A 1119 7.21 6.01 28.89
C ASN A 1119 8.34 5.06 29.28
N MET A 1120 8.02 3.82 29.58
CA MET A 1120 8.98 2.80 29.98
C MET A 1120 8.87 1.59 29.07
N TYR A 1121 10.01 0.96 28.84
CA TYR A 1121 10.06 -0.22 28.00
C TYR A 1121 11.12 -1.18 28.51
N GLY A 1122 10.72 -2.45 28.62
CA GLY A 1122 11.62 -3.58 28.61
C GLY A 1122 10.85 -4.89 28.49
N PRO A 1123 11.50 -5.93 27.95
CA PRO A 1123 11.04 -7.29 28.10
C PRO A 1123 11.44 -7.88 29.47
N ALA A 1124 10.76 -8.94 29.91
CA ALA A 1124 11.07 -9.61 31.18
C ALA A 1124 12.54 -10.08 31.28
N GLU A 1125 13.14 -10.46 30.15
CA GLU A 1125 14.54 -10.89 30.06
C GLU A 1125 15.57 -9.78 30.33
N THR A 1126 15.13 -8.52 30.41
CA THR A 1126 15.97 -7.37 30.80
C THR A 1126 15.61 -6.81 32.17
N THR A 1127 14.90 -7.59 33.00
CA THR A 1127 14.44 -7.18 34.34
C THR A 1127 13.49 -6.00 34.31
N ILE A 1128 12.24 -6.26 33.88
CA ILE A 1128 11.12 -5.33 33.85
C ILE A 1128 11.27 -4.26 32.77
N ASP A 1129 12.05 -3.20 33.01
CA ASP A 1129 12.29 -2.14 32.03
C ASP A 1129 13.79 -1.92 31.82
N CYS A 1130 14.18 -1.57 30.60
CA CYS A 1130 15.56 -1.26 30.22
C CYS A 1130 15.72 0.15 29.64
N THR A 1131 14.61 0.81 29.26
CA THR A 1131 14.59 2.20 28.79
C THR A 1131 13.50 3.01 29.45
N PHE A 1132 13.71 4.33 29.43
CA PHE A 1132 12.78 5.31 29.94
C PHE A 1132 12.82 6.62 29.15
N HIS A 1133 11.67 7.26 29.06
CA HIS A 1133 11.51 8.59 28.46
C HIS A 1133 10.53 9.41 29.29
N LEU A 1134 10.87 10.67 29.57
CA LEU A 1134 9.98 11.63 30.22
C LEU A 1134 9.19 12.38 29.14
N PHE A 1135 7.86 12.34 29.20
CA PHE A 1135 7.03 13.13 28.29
C PHE A 1135 7.14 14.62 28.61
N HIS A 1136 7.28 15.43 27.56
CA HIS A 1136 7.24 16.89 27.65
C HIS A 1136 5.96 17.41 26.94
N ASN A 1137 5.28 18.39 27.53
CA ASN A 1137 3.98 18.94 27.07
C ASN A 1137 4.01 19.61 25.67
N THR A 1138 5.10 19.52 24.91
CA THR A 1138 5.34 20.28 23.67
C THR A 1138 5.65 19.42 22.43
N MET A 1139 5.31 18.13 22.43
CA MET A 1139 5.63 17.27 21.28
C MET A 1139 4.46 17.19 20.28
N GLU A 1140 4.70 17.65 19.05
CA GLU A 1140 3.82 17.54 17.88
C GLU A 1140 4.06 16.23 17.08
N THR A 1141 4.67 15.21 17.68
CA THR A 1141 5.01 13.96 16.98
C THR A 1141 3.96 12.88 17.21
N GLU A 1142 3.60 12.14 16.16
CA GLU A 1142 2.64 11.03 16.26
C GLU A 1142 3.24 9.77 16.91
N ARG A 1143 4.57 9.63 16.91
CA ARG A 1143 5.30 8.51 17.52
C ARG A 1143 6.17 9.01 18.68
N PHE A 1144 6.17 8.26 19.78
CA PHE A 1144 6.90 8.58 21.00
C PHE A 1144 8.04 7.59 21.25
N PRO A 1145 9.23 8.08 21.61
CA PRO A 1145 10.38 7.22 21.85
C PRO A 1145 10.16 6.37 23.11
N ILE A 1146 10.73 5.17 23.09
CA ILE A 1146 10.96 4.36 24.30
C ILE A 1146 12.12 4.92 25.13
N GLY A 1147 12.90 5.82 24.54
CA GLY A 1147 13.81 6.72 25.25
C GLY A 1147 15.25 6.26 25.27
N ARG A 1148 15.89 6.43 26.42
CA ARG A 1148 17.32 6.16 26.64
C ARG A 1148 17.49 4.94 27.56
N PRO A 1149 18.66 4.28 27.56
CA PRO A 1149 18.91 3.19 28.50
C PRO A 1149 18.84 3.68 29.96
N LEU A 1150 18.43 2.79 30.85
CA LEU A 1150 18.54 2.99 32.29
C LEU A 1150 20.02 3.04 32.74
N SER A 1151 20.26 3.49 33.97
CA SER A 1151 21.60 3.51 34.57
C SER A 1151 22.16 2.10 34.71
N ASN A 1152 23.43 1.91 34.35
CA ASN A 1152 24.12 0.61 34.25
C ASN A 1152 23.57 -0.34 33.16
N TYR A 1153 22.74 0.15 32.24
CA TYR A 1153 22.28 -0.58 31.05
C TYR A 1153 22.96 -0.07 29.79
N GLN A 1154 23.13 -0.95 28.81
CA GLN A 1154 23.59 -0.58 27.48
C GLN A 1154 22.58 -1.04 26.45
N ASN A 1155 22.19 -0.16 25.55
CA ASN A 1155 21.35 -0.50 24.42
C ASN A 1155 22.11 -0.27 23.12
N LEU A 1156 22.24 -1.34 22.34
CA LEU A 1156 22.82 -1.31 21.02
C LEU A 1156 21.70 -1.51 20.00
N VAL A 1157 21.73 -0.73 18.93
CA VAL A 1157 20.86 -0.92 17.78
C VAL A 1157 21.75 -1.47 16.67
N LEU A 1158 21.55 -2.76 16.35
CA LEU A 1158 22.46 -3.51 15.51
C LEU A 1158 21.75 -4.07 14.28
N ASP A 1159 22.49 -4.22 13.20
CA ASP A 1159 22.04 -4.93 12.01
C ASP A 1159 22.10 -6.47 12.21
N GLN A 1160 21.80 -7.22 11.15
CA GLN A 1160 21.84 -8.69 11.20
C GLN A 1160 23.25 -9.29 11.38
N PHE A 1161 24.31 -8.50 11.17
CA PHE A 1161 25.71 -8.89 11.32
C PHE A 1161 26.30 -8.45 12.67
N LEU A 1162 25.47 -7.91 13.57
CA LEU A 1162 25.86 -7.35 14.87
C LEU A 1162 26.71 -6.06 14.76
N GLU A 1163 26.59 -5.35 13.65
CA GLU A 1163 27.24 -4.05 13.46
C GLU A 1163 26.27 -2.92 13.80
N SER A 1164 26.79 -1.83 14.38
CA SER A 1164 25.97 -0.66 14.73
C SER A 1164 25.41 0.03 13.48
N VAL A 1165 24.09 0.23 13.46
CA VAL A 1165 23.43 1.06 12.44
C VAL A 1165 23.62 2.54 12.73
N PHE A 1166 23.56 3.40 11.71
CA PHE A 1166 23.64 4.86 11.91
C PHE A 1166 22.30 5.47 12.35
N THR A 1167 22.27 6.78 12.66
CA THR A 1167 21.03 7.43 13.12
C THR A 1167 19.91 7.34 12.09
N ASP A 1168 18.67 7.18 12.55
CA ASP A 1168 17.45 7.02 11.76
C ASP A 1168 17.37 5.74 10.88
N GLN A 1169 18.41 4.88 10.88
CA GLN A 1169 18.38 3.56 10.26
C GLN A 1169 17.72 2.53 11.20
N GLU A 1170 16.90 1.65 10.64
CA GLU A 1170 16.26 0.56 11.40
C GLU A 1170 17.29 -0.51 11.78
N GLY A 1171 17.26 -0.96 13.03
CA GLY A 1171 18.04 -2.10 13.50
C GLY A 1171 17.31 -2.86 14.60
N GLU A 1172 17.88 -3.99 15.01
CA GLU A 1172 17.37 -4.79 16.12
C GLU A 1172 17.95 -4.28 17.45
N LEU A 1173 17.12 -4.20 18.49
CA LEU A 1173 17.54 -3.75 19.81
C LEU A 1173 18.20 -4.88 20.62
N PHE A 1174 19.41 -4.62 21.09
CA PHE A 1174 20.17 -5.48 22.00
C PHE A 1174 20.39 -4.76 23.33
N VAL A 1175 20.14 -5.45 24.45
CA VAL A 1175 20.23 -4.87 25.78
C VAL A 1175 21.27 -5.60 26.62
N GLY A 1176 22.28 -4.88 27.05
CA GLY A 1176 23.37 -5.34 27.91
C GLY A 1176 23.35 -4.66 29.28
N GLY A 1177 24.29 -5.06 30.14
CA GLY A 1177 24.47 -4.47 31.45
C GLY A 1177 23.59 -5.10 32.54
N ALA A 1178 23.22 -4.29 33.53
CA ALA A 1178 22.73 -4.79 34.82
C ALA A 1178 21.40 -5.54 34.76
N GLY A 1179 20.52 -5.24 33.80
CA GLY A 1179 19.20 -5.87 33.69
C GLY A 1179 19.18 -7.24 33.03
N VAL A 1180 20.27 -7.67 32.38
CA VAL A 1180 20.28 -8.93 31.64
C VAL A 1180 20.03 -10.11 32.59
N PHE A 1181 18.96 -10.86 32.31
CA PHE A 1181 18.56 -12.05 33.06
C PHE A 1181 19.63 -13.15 33.09
N ALA A 1182 19.48 -14.12 33.99
CA ALA A 1182 20.37 -15.27 34.09
C ALA A 1182 20.17 -16.30 32.97
N GLY A 1183 19.01 -16.30 32.33
CA GLY A 1183 18.62 -17.26 31.29
C GLY A 1183 17.22 -17.84 31.46
N TYR A 1184 16.85 -18.78 30.61
CA TYR A 1184 15.59 -19.52 30.70
C TYR A 1184 15.77 -20.84 31.47
N LEU A 1185 14.95 -21.07 32.50
CA LEU A 1185 15.01 -22.27 33.34
C LEU A 1185 14.88 -23.55 32.50
N GLY A 1186 15.88 -24.41 32.56
CA GLY A 1186 15.91 -25.71 31.88
C GLY A 1186 15.97 -25.63 30.35
N ARG A 1187 16.23 -24.45 29.77
CA ARG A 1187 16.19 -24.19 28.32
C ARG A 1187 17.46 -23.51 27.82
N ASN A 1188 18.59 -24.17 28.02
CA ASN A 1188 19.91 -23.70 27.55
C ASN A 1188 19.94 -23.45 26.03
N ASP A 1189 19.14 -24.20 25.27
CA ASP A 1189 18.95 -24.01 23.83
C ASP A 1189 18.35 -22.64 23.47
N LEU A 1190 17.40 -22.15 24.28
CA LEU A 1190 16.82 -20.83 24.10
C LEU A 1190 17.72 -19.74 24.69
N THR A 1191 18.35 -20.01 25.84
CA THR A 1191 19.27 -19.07 26.49
C THR A 1191 20.44 -18.71 25.57
N ALA A 1192 21.08 -19.71 24.95
CA ALA A 1192 22.21 -19.48 24.05
C ALA A 1192 21.83 -18.74 22.74
N LYS A 1193 20.55 -18.77 22.35
CA LYS A 1193 20.05 -18.00 21.20
C LYS A 1193 19.68 -16.57 21.57
N ALA A 1194 19.25 -16.36 22.82
CA ALA A 1194 18.79 -15.08 23.32
C ALA A 1194 19.92 -14.19 23.86
N LEU A 1195 20.94 -14.80 24.48
CA LEU A 1195 22.13 -14.10 24.97
C LEU A 1195 23.25 -14.19 23.93
N VAL A 1196 23.66 -13.04 23.42
CA VAL A 1196 24.71 -12.88 22.40
C VAL A 1196 25.90 -12.18 23.05
N GLU A 1197 27.11 -12.69 22.83
CA GLU A 1197 28.34 -12.08 23.31
C GLU A 1197 28.85 -11.07 22.28
N ILE A 1198 29.05 -9.81 22.71
CA ILE A 1198 29.55 -8.69 21.90
C ILE A 1198 30.62 -8.00 22.73
N ASP A 1199 31.84 -7.89 22.19
CA ASP A 1199 33.01 -7.31 22.87
C ASP A 1199 33.26 -7.87 24.30
N GLY A 1200 33.02 -9.17 24.49
CA GLY A 1200 33.20 -9.86 25.77
C GLY A 1200 32.11 -9.59 26.81
N GLN A 1201 31.01 -8.94 26.42
CA GLN A 1201 29.84 -8.71 27.27
C GLN A 1201 28.60 -9.41 26.71
N LEU A 1202 27.70 -9.85 27.59
CA LEU A 1202 26.46 -10.50 27.19
C LEU A 1202 25.34 -9.47 26.99
N PHE A 1203 24.70 -9.54 25.83
CA PHE A 1203 23.53 -8.77 25.47
C PHE A 1203 22.34 -9.70 25.24
N TYR A 1204 21.17 -9.30 25.72
CA TYR A 1204 19.90 -9.91 25.36
C TYR A 1204 19.42 -9.38 24.01
N ARG A 1205 19.19 -10.30 23.07
CA ARG A 1205 18.59 -10.04 21.76
C ARG A 1205 17.07 -9.99 21.89
N THR A 1206 16.49 -8.79 21.76
CA THR A 1206 15.07 -8.58 22.06
C THR A 1206 14.12 -9.09 20.96
N GLY A 1207 14.55 -9.07 19.70
CA GLY A 1207 13.69 -9.27 18.53
C GLY A 1207 12.82 -8.06 18.16
N ASP A 1208 13.02 -6.92 18.83
CA ASP A 1208 12.32 -5.67 18.57
C ASP A 1208 13.12 -4.80 17.58
N LEU A 1209 12.44 -4.29 16.55
CA LEU A 1209 12.99 -3.37 15.56
C LEU A 1209 12.81 -1.93 16.04
N VAL A 1210 13.89 -1.16 15.98
CA VAL A 1210 13.95 0.22 16.48
C VAL A 1210 14.77 1.11 15.54
N THR A 1211 14.57 2.41 15.62
CA THR A 1211 15.49 3.43 15.08
C THR A 1211 16.02 4.29 16.22
N MET A 1212 17.19 4.90 16.06
CA MET A 1212 17.73 5.87 17.01
C MET A 1212 17.87 7.22 16.33
N ASP A 1213 17.23 8.25 16.91
CA ASP A 1213 17.28 9.59 16.32
C ASP A 1213 18.60 10.34 16.63
N LYS A 1214 18.76 11.52 16.02
CA LYS A 1214 19.91 12.41 16.23
C LYS A 1214 20.12 12.89 17.67
N TYR A 1215 19.14 12.71 18.55
CA TYR A 1215 19.22 13.03 19.98
C TYR A 1215 19.53 11.79 20.83
N GLY A 1216 19.73 10.63 20.21
CA GLY A 1216 19.95 9.36 20.87
C GLY A 1216 18.69 8.79 21.52
N LEU A 1217 17.49 9.22 21.12
CA LEU A 1217 16.25 8.62 21.59
C LEU A 1217 15.90 7.43 20.70
N ILE A 1218 15.58 6.31 21.33
CA ILE A 1218 15.21 5.08 20.63
C ILE A 1218 13.70 5.09 20.37
N HIS A 1219 13.30 4.84 19.12
CA HIS A 1219 11.92 4.76 18.66
C HIS A 1219 11.58 3.33 18.26
N TYR A 1220 10.49 2.80 18.83
CA TYR A 1220 10.02 1.45 18.54
C TYR A 1220 9.32 1.39 17.18
N GLN A 1221 9.75 0.49 16.29
CA GLN A 1221 9.17 0.29 14.95
C GLN A 1221 8.26 -0.95 14.90
N GLY A 1222 8.60 -2.01 15.62
CA GLY A 1222 7.80 -3.23 15.62
C GLY A 1222 8.54 -4.46 16.12
N ARG A 1223 7.96 -5.63 15.85
CA ARG A 1223 8.60 -6.94 16.08
C ARG A 1223 9.13 -7.48 14.77
N LYS A 1224 10.28 -8.16 14.84
CA LYS A 1224 10.78 -8.99 13.74
C LYS A 1224 9.99 -10.29 13.58
N ASP A 1225 9.31 -10.74 14.63
CA ASP A 1225 8.50 -11.95 14.67
C ASP A 1225 6.98 -11.65 14.72
N HIS A 1226 6.16 -12.70 14.69
CA HIS A 1226 4.68 -12.60 14.72
C HIS A 1226 4.10 -12.40 16.13
N GLN A 1227 4.92 -12.02 17.10
CA GLN A 1227 4.47 -11.79 18.47
C GLN A 1227 3.69 -10.48 18.57
N ILE A 1228 2.60 -10.47 19.34
CA ILE A 1228 1.80 -9.26 19.55
C ILE A 1228 1.72 -8.89 21.03
N LYS A 1229 1.44 -7.61 21.30
CA LYS A 1229 1.01 -7.13 22.62
C LYS A 1229 -0.48 -6.74 22.56
N LEU A 1230 -1.29 -7.28 23.47
CA LEU A 1230 -2.72 -6.99 23.59
C LEU A 1230 -3.08 -6.72 25.06
N HIS A 1231 -3.50 -5.50 25.39
CA HIS A 1231 -3.74 -5.05 26.77
C HIS A 1231 -2.52 -5.30 27.68
N GLY A 1232 -1.33 -5.05 27.13
CA GLY A 1232 -0.01 -5.31 27.72
C GLY A 1232 0.41 -6.78 27.78
N GLN A 1233 -0.45 -7.73 27.40
CA GLN A 1233 -0.09 -9.15 27.38
C GLN A 1233 0.73 -9.48 26.15
N ARG A 1234 1.91 -10.08 26.37
CA ARG A 1234 2.74 -10.66 25.32
C ARG A 1234 2.12 -11.97 24.86
N ILE A 1235 1.62 -12.01 23.63
CA ILE A 1235 0.93 -13.18 23.05
C ILE A 1235 1.69 -13.68 21.83
N GLU A 1236 2.00 -14.97 21.84
CA GLU A 1236 2.59 -15.69 20.71
C GLU A 1236 1.46 -16.34 19.91
N LEU A 1237 1.19 -15.84 18.70
CA LEU A 1237 0.07 -16.34 17.88
C LEU A 1237 0.21 -17.85 17.59
N GLY A 1238 1.46 -18.31 17.39
CA GLY A 1238 1.78 -19.73 17.20
C GLY A 1238 1.46 -20.64 18.41
N GLU A 1239 1.46 -20.12 19.65
CA GLU A 1239 1.03 -20.88 20.83
C GLU A 1239 -0.47 -21.23 20.73
N ILE A 1240 -1.28 -20.27 20.29
CA ILE A 1240 -2.74 -20.44 20.12
C ILE A 1240 -3.03 -21.38 18.95
N GLU A 1241 -2.38 -21.17 17.80
CA GLU A 1241 -2.50 -22.04 16.61
C GLU A 1241 -2.20 -23.49 16.98
N ARG A 1242 -1.12 -23.75 17.71
CA ARG A 1242 -0.73 -25.10 18.12
C ARG A 1242 -1.73 -25.72 19.09
N CYS A 1243 -2.28 -24.93 20.03
CA CYS A 1243 -3.32 -25.41 20.93
C CYS A 1243 -4.59 -25.81 20.16
N LEU A 1244 -4.99 -25.04 19.15
CA LEU A 1244 -6.15 -25.33 18.30
C LEU A 1244 -5.91 -26.55 17.41
N LEU A 1245 -4.69 -26.70 16.86
CA LEU A 1245 -4.31 -27.85 16.05
C LEU A 1245 -4.29 -29.19 16.82
N ASN A 1246 -4.24 -29.15 18.16
CA ASN A 1246 -4.40 -30.37 18.98
C ASN A 1246 -5.85 -30.87 19.05
N ILE A 1247 -6.84 -30.09 18.60
CA ILE A 1247 -8.24 -30.51 18.53
C ILE A 1247 -8.46 -31.32 17.25
N THR A 1248 -8.76 -32.61 17.39
CA THR A 1248 -8.86 -33.57 16.26
C THR A 1248 -9.79 -33.17 15.10
N SER A 1249 -10.76 -32.28 15.32
CA SER A 1249 -11.66 -31.76 14.27
C SER A 1249 -11.10 -30.57 13.47
N ILE A 1250 -9.96 -30.02 13.84
CA ILE A 1250 -9.32 -28.86 13.20
C ILE A 1250 -8.13 -29.35 12.36
N SER A 1251 -8.18 -29.17 11.03
CA SER A 1251 -7.13 -29.61 10.11
C SER A 1251 -6.09 -28.55 9.79
N ALA A 1252 -6.44 -27.28 9.94
CA ALA A 1252 -5.57 -26.12 9.78
C ALA A 1252 -6.14 -24.96 10.60
N CYS A 1253 -5.26 -24.09 11.09
CA CYS A 1253 -5.63 -22.90 11.85
C CYS A 1253 -4.58 -21.81 11.60
N VAL A 1254 -5.04 -20.57 11.49
CA VAL A 1254 -4.22 -19.36 11.52
C VAL A 1254 -4.86 -18.44 12.53
N VAL A 1255 -4.07 -17.80 13.39
CA VAL A 1255 -4.53 -16.83 14.37
C VAL A 1255 -3.95 -15.46 14.00
N MET A 1256 -4.81 -14.47 13.82
CA MET A 1256 -4.42 -13.10 13.45
C MET A 1256 -5.03 -12.09 14.41
N LYS A 1257 -4.30 -10.99 14.66
CA LYS A 1257 -4.88 -9.82 15.32
C LYS A 1257 -5.72 -9.05 14.28
N TRP A 1258 -7.01 -8.89 14.57
CA TRP A 1258 -7.94 -8.15 13.72
C TRP A 1258 -8.31 -6.84 14.41
N ASN A 1259 -8.19 -5.71 13.72
CA ASN A 1259 -8.67 -4.41 14.19
C ASN A 1259 -9.96 -4.09 13.43
N ASP A 1260 -11.06 -3.85 14.15
CA ASP A 1260 -12.34 -3.44 13.57
C ASP A 1260 -12.82 -2.18 14.30
N ASP A 1261 -12.92 -1.06 13.59
CA ASP A 1261 -13.37 0.22 14.15
C ASP A 1261 -14.91 0.27 14.32
N TYR A 1262 -15.64 -0.77 13.89
CA TYR A 1262 -17.10 -0.79 13.82
C TYR A 1262 -17.83 -1.58 14.92
N LEU A 1263 -17.11 -2.16 15.89
CA LEU A 1263 -17.69 -3.08 16.89
C LEU A 1263 -17.53 -2.67 18.38
N VAL A 1264 -17.29 -1.40 18.69
CA VAL A 1264 -17.31 -0.87 20.08
C VAL A 1264 -18.59 -0.11 20.38
#